data_AF-A0A1D6H0K1-F1
#
_entry.id   AF-A0A1D6H0K1-F1
#
_cell.length_a   1.000
_cell.length_b   1.000
_cell.length_c   1.000
_cell.angle_alpha   90.00
_cell.angle_beta   90.00
_cell.angle_gamma   90.00
#
_symmetry.space_group_name_H-M   'P 1'
#
loop_
_entity.id
_entity.type
_entity.pdbx_description
1 polymer ?
#
loop_
_entity_poly.entity_id
_entity_poly.type
_entity_poly.pdbx_seq_one_letter_code
_entity_poly.pdbx_strand_id
1 'polypeptide(L)'
;MAAPAARRIVGAEVPIPGSDKLRWIDLTIPSSSAAAPASPSDPFVCVPPRAASGCHIIPSGDSQYYLSWRIHEEHPNVLEVIELSPSKEFPSFGLRLAFQEALSPFAFLCEREGRRQGELVYMLYVLTVSGVALLCHLRSPFSYVSGSVLHQDDIAEFNLQTQAQSAKVTAVTAKPGCIVIGRQDGSICSYSLGKLAPNSPGFSNELRDDAGIGRLWTLMSRTKTVGPVQDIVATVVNERDLLFVLHLDGHLRIWDNHMKLLNYNVHSNDIEGHPSRLWVGKADDDQELISLAILHQNTVVQGCDYVAVYGFGFSAAERFMFSSEPSISTIPLLEGKLADLKIATYKLWILKEFGSMLYEILQYDIDTETAKCCSEKVCCYVLQEDAISEQLFQSSDNALDDLVWTADSMFSSLKEQAFTLISSMFLRRLLQPGVNHCSALRETLLEHKRFLSDSEFQSLTANGLRKEILSIIEQEGSSQTASATAYHWKQFSARYLHNWCWHNKPYGLFLDTTNEVFGLVRKGSFSLFRCLEGLEMLIYGYDHGVNLLDDVSDFELLNEVLRCMGNIHHLLGRSSTAAYYESLISSIISSDEIVSHIVKILETGFSHQSSSSLSTLLGMDTYVERRQAAHKSQRKFSVEMLRSFHTLQSRSASWSAVFDVIEKFMKCLNTNMNVQSYGSKRVCNVNSVLLVQATSQVARTMFECAFDLFLFLSYLVGVGGQVSLLQNDVARIKLKLFPMIQDILGQWIVLHFVGTSPTSPPTIDDFSYQLSSLQLGKSDELSLHRKLGCSDFTLASLLDFPKSPEGDVMSPCFLGPAEIINLVRRFSSLIMHGGNFECVHTFLGCTINLSAVLIRHSQYEAAQNLLGILETYLNNGKVSHTGQDADTACSAYLHLNGFCLLMIAHDEANIILRESKVHDAIRCFFRAASGYEAPKALENFSLETGFQVSGESRSISLWRLNYYEWAMQIFEQHSMSEGAYQFALAALELVDIVDGIDNGIEAEGLPETAAMIKGRLWANVFKYSLDLKHFHDAYCAIVSNPDDDSKYICLRRFIIVLCDLGETKVLCDGEIPFTGLVEKVEQELFWKAERSDLSSRPNLYKVLYSFEAHRNKWRKAAAYMYRYFVRLNREGNAGGSHQLPHVLQERLHALSAAINALQLVDPSFAWLDSICEADDKISPSKRPRNLLMENSAFGTNSELSRLQFCVDIEILEKEYILTEAQYMLSTLKSSFDFSESQSIESLMDILINEKLYDIAFTIVLKFWKESEIKKQLDRVFSVIAQQCCSNRSDNKSSKQVPLLPSSENDAWEINNRSIAVTQQLQGSNHWETLELYLDKYKDLHPRLPVIVAETLLYTDPEIELPLWLVQMFKANKAGNKISWGMSGKEADPAALFRLYINYGRHAEATNLLVEYLESFASSRPVDVLHRKKMSAVWFPYTAVERLWCQLGEMQRAGHSVDQCDRLKKLLHGALMSHLQQVVVDSDDVLSSVGDGQGMEDQSS
;
A
#
# COMPACT_ATOMS: atom_id res chain seq x y z
N MET A 1 -39.05 -30.49 -42.98
CA MET A 1 -38.47 -30.09 -41.69
C MET A 1 -39.31 -28.92 -41.19
N ALA A 2 -40.26 -29.16 -40.29
CA ALA A 2 -40.86 -28.07 -39.55
C ALA A 2 -39.70 -27.42 -38.76
N ALA A 3 -39.56 -26.10 -38.82
CA ALA A 3 -38.64 -25.42 -37.92
C ALA A 3 -38.99 -25.86 -36.48
N PRO A 4 -38.01 -26.24 -35.64
CA PRO A 4 -38.31 -26.58 -34.26
C PRO A 4 -39.14 -25.44 -33.67
N ALA A 5 -40.33 -25.77 -33.17
CA ALA A 5 -41.21 -24.79 -32.55
C ALA A 5 -40.39 -23.98 -31.54
N ALA A 6 -40.47 -22.64 -31.62
CA ALA A 6 -39.73 -21.76 -30.74
C ALA A 6 -40.04 -22.15 -29.28
N ARG A 7 -39.03 -22.66 -28.56
CA ARG A 7 -39.19 -23.14 -27.18
C ARG A 7 -39.34 -21.94 -26.25
N ARG A 8 -40.25 -22.03 -25.28
CA ARG A 8 -40.56 -20.91 -24.38
C ARG A 8 -39.56 -20.85 -23.24
N ILE A 9 -38.69 -19.85 -23.21
CA ILE A 9 -37.86 -19.59 -22.03
C ILE A 9 -38.75 -19.03 -20.91
N VAL A 10 -38.80 -19.70 -19.76
CA VAL A 10 -39.66 -19.31 -18.62
C VAL A 10 -38.87 -18.96 -17.35
N GLY A 11 -37.60 -19.34 -17.27
CA GLY A 11 -36.77 -19.05 -16.11
C GLY A 11 -35.28 -19.12 -16.40
N ALA A 12 -34.51 -18.84 -15.38
CA ALA A 12 -33.06 -18.86 -15.41
C ALA A 12 -32.49 -19.55 -14.17
N GLU A 13 -31.37 -20.23 -14.34
CA GLU A 13 -30.59 -20.81 -13.26
C GLU A 13 -29.93 -19.72 -12.40
N VAL A 14 -30.07 -19.83 -11.07
CA VAL A 14 -29.46 -18.94 -10.08
C VAL A 14 -28.41 -19.72 -9.29
N PRO A 15 -27.10 -19.46 -9.50
CA PRO A 15 -26.05 -20.09 -8.70
C PRO A 15 -26.14 -19.67 -7.24
N ILE A 16 -25.62 -20.53 -6.36
CA ILE A 16 -25.22 -20.12 -5.01
C ILE A 16 -23.71 -19.80 -5.05
N PRO A 17 -23.31 -18.52 -5.08
CA PRO A 17 -21.91 -18.09 -5.06
C PRO A 17 -21.15 -18.69 -3.87
N GLY A 18 -19.89 -19.05 -4.11
CA GLY A 18 -19.01 -19.63 -3.09
C GLY A 18 -19.25 -21.12 -2.81
N SER A 19 -20.29 -21.74 -3.41
CA SER A 19 -20.54 -23.18 -3.25
C SER A 19 -19.44 -24.08 -3.81
N ASP A 20 -18.59 -23.55 -4.69
CA ASP A 20 -17.40 -24.18 -5.26
C ASP A 20 -16.16 -24.13 -4.33
N LYS A 21 -16.17 -23.27 -3.30
CA LYS A 21 -15.08 -23.08 -2.33
C LYS A 21 -15.14 -24.03 -1.12
N LEU A 22 -16.00 -25.04 -1.20
CA LEU A 22 -16.26 -25.99 -0.14
C LEU A 22 -14.99 -26.75 0.27
N ARG A 23 -14.63 -26.68 1.55
CA ARG A 23 -13.52 -27.47 2.09
C ARG A 23 -14.02 -28.85 2.50
N TRP A 24 -13.31 -29.87 2.06
CA TRP A 24 -13.70 -31.25 2.31
C TRP A 24 -13.05 -31.79 3.59
N ILE A 25 -13.87 -32.35 4.46
CA ILE A 25 -13.42 -33.16 5.59
C ILE A 25 -13.42 -34.61 5.09
N ASP A 26 -12.22 -35.14 4.87
CA ASP A 26 -12.04 -36.50 4.39
C ASP A 26 -12.24 -37.49 5.54
N LEU A 27 -13.22 -38.37 5.39
CA LEU A 27 -13.58 -39.43 6.33
C LEU A 27 -13.35 -40.77 5.66
N THR A 28 -12.48 -41.59 6.24
CA THR A 28 -12.26 -42.95 5.75
C THR A 28 -13.30 -43.88 6.36
N ILE A 29 -13.99 -44.65 5.52
CA ILE A 29 -14.93 -45.70 5.96
C ILE A 29 -14.17 -47.03 6.02
N PRO A 30 -13.85 -47.54 7.22
CA PRO A 30 -13.20 -48.83 7.36
C PRO A 30 -14.17 -49.94 6.95
N SER A 31 -13.67 -50.95 6.23
CA SER A 31 -14.45 -52.16 5.97
C SER A 31 -13.95 -53.34 6.79
N SER A 32 -14.89 -54.09 7.36
CA SER A 32 -14.66 -55.36 8.06
C SER A 32 -14.63 -56.55 7.11
N SER A 33 -15.20 -56.41 5.90
CA SER A 33 -15.19 -57.46 4.89
C SER A 33 -13.77 -57.64 4.36
N ALA A 34 -13.18 -58.82 4.58
CA ALA A 34 -11.88 -59.15 3.99
C ALA A 34 -11.97 -58.95 2.46
N ALA A 35 -11.08 -58.11 1.92
CA ALA A 35 -10.99 -57.86 0.48
C ALA A 35 -11.04 -59.20 -0.25
N ALA A 36 -12.15 -59.46 -0.96
CA ALA A 36 -12.32 -60.70 -1.68
C ALA A 36 -11.13 -60.85 -2.64
N PRO A 37 -10.52 -62.05 -2.75
CA PRO A 37 -9.36 -62.25 -3.59
C PRO A 37 -9.67 -61.77 -5.00
N ALA A 38 -8.79 -60.93 -5.56
CA ALA A 38 -8.91 -60.29 -6.86
C ALA A 38 -9.13 -61.31 -7.99
N SER A 39 -10.36 -61.80 -8.16
CA SER A 39 -10.82 -62.47 -9.35
C SER A 39 -11.25 -61.37 -10.33
N PRO A 40 -10.62 -61.26 -11.51
CA PRO A 40 -10.94 -60.21 -12.45
C PRO A 40 -12.30 -60.45 -13.12
N SER A 41 -12.97 -59.32 -13.37
CA SER A 41 -13.85 -59.02 -14.52
C SER A 41 -15.37 -59.18 -14.45
N ASP A 42 -16.02 -59.48 -13.32
CA ASP A 42 -17.49 -59.42 -13.31
C ASP A 42 -18.05 -58.86 -11.99
N PRO A 43 -18.48 -57.58 -11.95
CA PRO A 43 -19.01 -56.97 -10.74
C PRO A 43 -20.31 -57.67 -10.32
N PHE A 44 -20.50 -57.84 -9.01
CA PHE A 44 -21.72 -58.45 -8.45
C PHE A 44 -22.93 -57.54 -8.62
N VAL A 45 -22.71 -56.22 -8.64
CA VAL A 45 -23.68 -55.21 -9.04
C VAL A 45 -23.49 -54.90 -10.52
N CYS A 46 -24.49 -55.21 -11.34
CA CYS A 46 -24.46 -55.03 -12.80
C CYS A 46 -24.51 -53.55 -13.24
N VAL A 47 -24.88 -52.63 -12.34
CA VAL A 47 -24.95 -51.20 -12.64
C VAL A 47 -23.52 -50.61 -12.60
N PRO A 48 -22.98 -50.13 -13.73
CA PRO A 48 -21.63 -49.59 -13.76
C PRO A 48 -21.53 -48.31 -12.91
N PRO A 49 -20.38 -48.06 -12.26
CA PRO A 49 -20.08 -46.78 -11.63
C PRO A 49 -20.20 -45.65 -12.67
N ARG A 50 -20.88 -44.58 -12.29
CA ARG A 50 -21.05 -43.37 -13.10
C ARG A 50 -21.25 -42.19 -12.16
N ALA A 51 -21.09 -40.98 -12.68
CA ALA A 51 -21.49 -39.79 -11.94
C ALA A 51 -22.98 -39.88 -11.54
N ALA A 52 -23.26 -39.60 -10.26
CA ALA A 52 -24.60 -39.65 -9.71
C ALA A 52 -24.74 -38.60 -8.61
N SER A 53 -25.94 -38.05 -8.47
CA SER A 53 -26.26 -37.14 -7.37
C SER A 53 -27.69 -37.35 -6.89
N GLY A 54 -27.97 -36.80 -5.71
CA GLY A 54 -29.32 -36.70 -5.19
C GLY A 54 -29.39 -35.66 -4.08
N CYS A 55 -30.61 -35.40 -3.63
CA CYS A 55 -30.88 -34.54 -2.50
C CYS A 55 -32.07 -35.09 -1.74
N HIS A 56 -31.92 -35.23 -0.42
CA HIS A 56 -32.97 -35.70 0.48
C HIS A 56 -33.35 -34.56 1.43
N ILE A 57 -34.66 -34.33 1.59
CA ILE A 57 -35.20 -33.23 2.39
C ILE A 57 -35.62 -33.80 3.75
N ILE A 58 -35.06 -33.26 4.82
CA ILE A 58 -35.35 -33.67 6.19
C ILE A 58 -36.00 -32.49 6.93
N PRO A 59 -37.31 -32.56 7.22
CA PRO A 59 -37.97 -31.58 8.07
C PRO A 59 -37.57 -31.78 9.54
N SER A 60 -37.12 -30.72 10.21
CA SER A 60 -36.76 -30.75 11.63
C SER A 60 -37.25 -29.49 12.34
N GLY A 61 -38.43 -29.58 12.96
CA GLY A 61 -39.14 -28.42 13.52
C GLY A 61 -39.61 -27.51 12.39
N ASP A 62 -39.39 -26.20 12.53
CA ASP A 62 -39.74 -25.20 11.50
C ASP A 62 -38.70 -25.10 10.38
N SER A 63 -37.56 -25.81 10.47
CA SER A 63 -36.47 -25.75 9.50
C SER A 63 -36.41 -26.99 8.62
N GLN A 64 -36.11 -26.79 7.34
CA GLN A 64 -35.80 -27.87 6.40
C GLN A 64 -34.30 -27.98 6.16
N TYR A 65 -33.79 -29.21 6.21
CA TYR A 65 -32.41 -29.55 5.89
C TYR A 65 -32.37 -30.30 4.56
N TYR A 66 -31.57 -29.81 3.62
CA TYR A 66 -31.38 -30.41 2.31
C TYR A 66 -30.03 -31.12 2.31
N LEU A 67 -30.07 -32.45 2.33
CA LEU A 67 -28.88 -33.30 2.29
C LEU A 67 -28.59 -33.68 0.85
N SER A 68 -27.73 -32.92 0.20
CA SER A 68 -27.27 -33.26 -1.14
C SER A 68 -26.04 -34.15 -1.10
N TRP A 69 -25.99 -35.11 -2.01
CA TRP A 69 -24.88 -36.02 -2.16
C TRP A 69 -24.51 -36.19 -3.63
N ARG A 70 -23.23 -36.51 -3.88
CA ARG A 70 -22.74 -36.80 -5.22
C ARG A 70 -21.57 -37.79 -5.22
N ILE A 71 -21.47 -38.56 -6.31
CA ILE A 71 -20.38 -39.48 -6.62
C ILE A 71 -19.77 -39.03 -7.95
N HIS A 72 -18.44 -38.90 -7.98
CA HIS A 72 -17.71 -38.51 -9.18
C HIS A 72 -17.31 -39.75 -9.99
N GLU A 73 -17.32 -39.61 -11.32
CA GLU A 73 -16.84 -40.68 -12.22
C GLU A 73 -15.34 -40.94 -12.07
N GLU A 74 -14.55 -39.88 -11.79
CA GLU A 74 -13.10 -39.93 -11.56
C GLU A 74 -12.73 -40.64 -10.25
N HIS A 75 -13.63 -40.64 -9.26
CA HIS A 75 -13.43 -41.18 -7.93
C HIS A 75 -14.68 -41.95 -7.46
N PRO A 76 -14.97 -43.12 -8.06
CA PRO A 76 -16.22 -43.83 -7.81
C PRO A 76 -16.33 -44.43 -6.40
N ASN A 77 -15.24 -44.46 -5.64
CA ASN A 77 -15.18 -44.89 -4.24
C ASN A 77 -15.36 -43.74 -3.25
N VAL A 78 -15.65 -42.53 -3.74
CA VAL A 78 -15.80 -41.32 -2.92
C VAL A 78 -17.22 -40.80 -3.02
N LEU A 79 -17.87 -40.61 -1.87
CA LEU A 79 -19.18 -39.95 -1.77
C LEU A 79 -19.00 -38.60 -1.07
N GLU A 80 -19.44 -37.54 -1.73
CA GLU A 80 -19.51 -36.20 -1.13
C GLU A 80 -20.92 -35.96 -0.59
N VAL A 81 -21.02 -35.42 0.64
CA VAL A 81 -22.29 -35.09 1.31
C VAL A 81 -22.22 -33.67 1.87
N ILE A 82 -23.27 -32.89 1.59
CA ILE A 82 -23.40 -31.49 2.01
C ILE A 82 -24.77 -31.31 2.67
N GLU A 83 -24.75 -30.71 3.86
CA GLU A 83 -25.93 -30.33 4.62
C GLU A 83 -26.24 -28.84 4.37
N LEU A 84 -27.35 -28.56 3.69
CA LEU A 84 -27.79 -27.19 3.39
C LEU A 84 -29.01 -26.82 4.24
N SER A 85 -28.99 -25.63 4.81
CA SER A 85 -30.13 -25.03 5.50
C SER A 85 -30.38 -23.63 4.92
N PRO A 86 -31.55 -23.38 4.28
CA PRO A 86 -31.81 -22.12 3.58
C PRO A 86 -31.73 -20.86 4.47
N SER A 87 -32.09 -21.02 5.75
CA SER A 87 -32.07 -19.97 6.77
C SER A 87 -30.68 -19.69 7.35
N LYS A 88 -29.71 -20.58 7.12
CA LYS A 88 -28.33 -20.44 7.58
C LYS A 88 -27.42 -20.04 6.43
N GLU A 89 -26.18 -19.70 6.75
CA GLU A 89 -25.14 -19.49 5.76
C GLU A 89 -24.81 -20.79 5.03
N PHE A 90 -24.34 -20.65 3.78
CA PHE A 90 -23.84 -21.80 3.03
C PHE A 90 -22.65 -22.44 3.79
N PRO A 91 -22.62 -23.78 3.96
CA PRO A 91 -21.61 -24.43 4.78
C PRO A 91 -20.22 -24.28 4.18
N SER A 92 -19.24 -23.88 5.00
CA SER A 92 -17.83 -23.81 4.57
C SER A 92 -17.18 -25.19 4.41
N PHE A 93 -17.79 -26.23 5.00
CA PHE A 93 -17.27 -27.59 5.04
C PHE A 93 -18.31 -28.62 4.59
N GLY A 94 -17.85 -29.64 3.88
CA GLY A 94 -18.63 -30.80 3.44
C GLY A 94 -17.91 -32.07 3.83
N LEU A 95 -18.62 -33.19 3.83
CA LEU A 95 -18.05 -34.50 4.14
C LEU A 95 -17.68 -35.23 2.87
N ARG A 96 -16.45 -35.73 2.78
CA ARG A 96 -16.01 -36.62 1.72
C ARG A 96 -15.71 -37.99 2.31
N LEU A 97 -16.58 -38.95 2.02
CA LEU A 97 -16.53 -40.30 2.56
C LEU A 97 -15.80 -41.19 1.57
N ALA A 98 -14.60 -41.65 1.94
CA ALA A 98 -13.77 -42.52 1.14
C ALA A 98 -13.99 -43.98 1.53
N PHE A 99 -14.50 -44.78 0.58
CA PHE A 99 -14.72 -46.21 0.72
C PHE A 99 -13.54 -46.98 0.11
N GLN A 100 -13.34 -48.22 0.59
CA GLN A 100 -12.28 -49.10 0.06
C GLN A 100 -12.55 -49.59 -1.36
N GLU A 101 -13.82 -49.63 -1.76
CA GLU A 101 -14.29 -50.11 -3.06
C GLU A 101 -15.14 -49.05 -3.76
N ALA A 102 -15.26 -49.16 -5.07
CA ALA A 102 -16.18 -48.32 -5.84
C ALA A 102 -17.64 -48.53 -5.38
N LEU A 103 -18.39 -47.44 -5.29
CA LEU A 103 -19.81 -47.46 -4.99
C LEU A 103 -20.62 -47.71 -6.26
N SER A 104 -21.77 -48.37 -6.09
CA SER A 104 -22.86 -48.25 -7.05
C SER A 104 -23.37 -46.80 -7.06
N PRO A 105 -23.95 -46.31 -8.18
CA PRO A 105 -24.44 -44.93 -8.31
C PRO A 105 -25.74 -44.69 -7.51
N PHE A 106 -25.69 -44.92 -6.21
CA PHE A 106 -26.81 -44.89 -5.27
C PHE A 106 -26.35 -44.45 -3.87
N ALA A 107 -27.05 -43.48 -3.29
CA ALA A 107 -27.00 -43.18 -1.87
C ALA A 107 -28.38 -42.72 -1.37
N PHE A 108 -28.71 -43.10 -0.14
CA PHE A 108 -29.94 -42.68 0.52
C PHE A 108 -29.63 -42.13 1.90
N LEU A 109 -30.08 -40.91 2.20
CA LEU A 109 -29.90 -40.25 3.48
C LEU A 109 -31.26 -40.00 4.13
N CYS A 110 -31.38 -40.33 5.42
CA CYS A 110 -32.56 -40.03 6.22
C CYS A 110 -32.15 -39.71 7.66
N GLU A 111 -33.07 -39.16 8.45
CA GLU A 111 -32.84 -38.92 9.87
C GLU A 111 -32.90 -40.23 10.68
N ARG A 112 -32.05 -40.36 11.70
CA ARG A 112 -32.15 -41.45 12.68
C ARG A 112 -33.34 -41.25 13.64
N GLU A 113 -34.28 -42.19 13.64
CA GLU A 113 -35.40 -42.23 14.60
C GLU A 113 -34.92 -42.48 16.05
N GLY A 114 -35.51 -41.79 17.05
CA GLY A 114 -35.31 -42.09 18.49
C GLY A 114 -34.43 -41.14 19.34
N ARG A 115 -34.39 -39.84 19.04
CA ARG A 115 -33.49 -38.81 19.63
C ARG A 115 -33.51 -38.64 21.17
N ARG A 116 -32.37 -38.16 21.71
CA ARG A 116 -32.31 -37.16 22.81
C ARG A 116 -32.24 -35.76 22.19
N GLN A 117 -32.90 -34.75 22.78
CA GLN A 117 -32.92 -33.37 22.26
C GLN A 117 -31.49 -32.83 22.03
N GLY A 118 -31.16 -32.40 20.80
CA GLY A 118 -30.01 -31.53 20.51
C GLY A 118 -29.12 -31.93 19.32
N GLU A 119 -28.89 -33.22 19.05
CA GLU A 119 -27.91 -33.66 18.04
C GLU A 119 -28.59 -34.31 16.82
N LEU A 120 -28.32 -33.77 15.63
CA LEU A 120 -28.78 -34.33 14.35
C LEU A 120 -27.83 -35.45 13.91
N VAL A 121 -28.38 -36.66 13.75
CA VAL A 121 -27.65 -37.82 13.24
C VAL A 121 -28.39 -38.37 12.03
N TYR A 122 -27.69 -38.45 10.90
CA TYR A 122 -28.17 -38.94 9.64
C TYR A 122 -27.76 -40.41 9.43
N MET A 123 -28.63 -41.17 8.78
CA MET A 123 -28.39 -42.54 8.34
C MET A 123 -28.14 -42.54 6.84
N LEU A 124 -26.91 -42.87 6.43
CA LEU A 124 -26.49 -42.99 5.04
C LEU A 124 -26.48 -44.48 4.64
N TYR A 125 -27.27 -44.85 3.64
CA TYR A 125 -27.23 -46.17 3.01
C TYR A 125 -26.49 -46.09 1.68
N VAL A 126 -25.51 -46.96 1.49
CA VAL A 126 -24.77 -47.12 0.23
C VAL A 126 -24.52 -48.60 -0.07
N LEU A 127 -24.19 -48.90 -1.33
CA LEU A 127 -23.89 -50.25 -1.79
C LEU A 127 -22.63 -50.21 -2.66
N THR A 128 -21.63 -51.05 -2.35
CA THR A 128 -20.41 -51.19 -3.18
C THR A 128 -20.68 -52.04 -4.42
N VAL A 129 -19.85 -51.91 -5.45
CA VAL A 129 -19.95 -52.73 -6.68
C VAL A 129 -19.71 -54.22 -6.44
N SER A 130 -19.04 -54.59 -5.35
CA SER A 130 -18.86 -55.99 -4.94
C SER A 130 -20.10 -56.54 -4.23
N GLY A 131 -21.07 -55.70 -3.83
CA GLY A 131 -22.28 -56.14 -3.13
C GLY A 131 -22.21 -56.04 -1.61
N VAL A 132 -21.38 -55.16 -1.05
CA VAL A 132 -21.40 -54.83 0.37
C VAL A 132 -22.36 -53.66 0.61
N ALA A 133 -23.45 -53.92 1.32
CA ALA A 133 -24.39 -52.89 1.77
C ALA A 133 -23.88 -52.28 3.08
N LEU A 134 -23.76 -50.95 3.12
CA LEU A 134 -23.32 -50.19 4.28
C LEU A 134 -24.42 -49.26 4.76
N LEU A 135 -24.55 -49.16 6.08
CA LEU A 135 -25.27 -48.11 6.78
C LEU A 135 -24.27 -47.36 7.66
N CYS A 136 -24.08 -46.06 7.39
CA CYS A 136 -23.21 -45.18 8.16
C CYS A 136 -24.06 -44.17 8.97
N HIS A 137 -23.77 -44.03 10.25
CA HIS A 137 -24.33 -42.98 11.11
C HIS A 137 -23.45 -41.73 11.03
N LEU A 138 -23.96 -40.68 10.39
CA LEU A 138 -23.25 -39.44 10.15
C LEU A 138 -23.78 -38.32 11.06
N ARG A 139 -22.90 -37.70 11.84
CA ARG A 139 -23.18 -36.46 12.56
C ARG A 139 -22.95 -35.24 11.66
N SER A 140 -23.23 -34.04 12.18
CA SER A 140 -22.90 -32.78 11.50
C SER A 140 -21.42 -32.75 11.08
N PRO A 141 -21.08 -32.19 9.89
CA PRO A 141 -19.71 -32.13 9.40
C PRO A 141 -18.67 -31.60 10.39
N PHE A 142 -19.07 -30.65 11.25
CA PHE A 142 -18.21 -30.06 12.29
C PHE A 142 -17.80 -31.02 13.42
N SER A 143 -18.40 -32.22 13.48
CA SER A 143 -18.08 -33.24 14.48
C SER A 143 -16.82 -34.04 14.13
N TYR A 144 -16.25 -33.81 12.94
CA TYR A 144 -15.16 -34.60 12.39
C TYR A 144 -13.93 -33.75 12.08
N VAL A 145 -12.78 -34.41 12.02
CA VAL A 145 -11.50 -33.82 11.60
C VAL A 145 -11.03 -34.54 10.35
N SER A 146 -10.48 -33.83 9.37
CA SER A 146 -10.04 -34.45 8.11
C SER A 146 -8.95 -35.50 8.36
N GLY A 147 -9.05 -36.65 7.69
CA GLY A 147 -8.20 -37.82 7.91
C GLY A 147 -8.67 -38.74 9.05
N SER A 148 -9.79 -38.43 9.71
CA SER A 148 -10.39 -39.34 10.68
C SER A 148 -11.02 -40.57 10.02
N VAL A 149 -11.08 -41.65 10.78
CA VAL A 149 -11.72 -42.91 10.39
C VAL A 149 -13.05 -42.98 11.11
N LEU A 150 -14.15 -43.26 10.39
CA LEU A 150 -15.46 -43.39 11.01
C LEU A 150 -15.45 -44.60 11.97
N HIS A 151 -15.98 -44.41 13.18
CA HIS A 151 -15.92 -45.43 14.24
C HIS A 151 -16.73 -46.68 13.82
N GLN A 152 -16.26 -47.88 14.18
CA GLN A 152 -16.94 -49.13 13.81
C GLN A 152 -18.38 -49.20 14.35
N ASP A 153 -18.65 -48.62 15.52
CA ASP A 153 -20.01 -48.56 16.09
C ASP A 153 -20.98 -47.71 15.26
N ASP A 154 -20.47 -46.80 14.42
CA ASP A 154 -21.27 -45.96 13.55
C ASP A 154 -21.48 -46.60 12.16
N ILE A 155 -21.02 -47.84 11.95
CA ILE A 155 -21.08 -48.55 10.67
C ILE A 155 -21.73 -49.92 10.85
N ALA A 156 -22.78 -50.19 10.07
CA ALA A 156 -23.32 -51.53 9.91
C ALA A 156 -23.09 -52.02 8.47
N GLU A 157 -22.28 -53.07 8.32
CA GLU A 157 -21.96 -53.69 7.03
C GLU A 157 -22.69 -55.04 6.86
N PHE A 158 -23.15 -55.30 5.65
CA PHE A 158 -23.70 -56.60 5.27
C PHE A 158 -23.28 -56.99 3.85
N ASN A 159 -22.60 -58.13 3.72
CA ASN A 159 -22.16 -58.64 2.42
C ASN A 159 -23.24 -59.54 1.78
N LEU A 160 -23.81 -59.07 0.67
CA LEU A 160 -24.89 -59.75 -0.07
C LEU A 160 -24.44 -61.05 -0.77
N GLN A 161 -23.13 -61.24 -1.00
CA GLN A 161 -22.59 -62.44 -1.66
C GLN A 161 -22.64 -63.69 -0.78
N THR A 162 -22.77 -63.53 0.54
CA THR A 162 -22.77 -64.65 1.49
C THR A 162 -23.97 -65.60 1.34
N GLN A 163 -25.00 -65.21 0.59
CA GLN A 163 -26.15 -66.06 0.26
C GLN A 163 -25.82 -66.97 -0.94
N ALA A 164 -25.78 -68.30 -0.72
CA ALA A 164 -25.30 -69.33 -1.66
C ALA A 164 -25.98 -69.41 -3.04
N GLN A 165 -27.01 -68.61 -3.31
CA GLN A 165 -27.77 -68.56 -4.57
C GLN A 165 -28.06 -67.11 -5.03
N SER A 166 -27.27 -66.13 -4.60
CA SER A 166 -27.54 -64.73 -4.93
C SER A 166 -27.28 -64.43 -6.40
N ALA A 167 -28.35 -64.20 -7.15
CA ALA A 167 -28.25 -63.57 -8.47
C ALA A 167 -27.66 -62.16 -8.33
N LYS A 168 -26.99 -61.69 -9.39
CA LYS A 168 -26.37 -60.36 -9.43
C LYS A 168 -27.40 -59.26 -9.18
N VAL A 169 -26.97 -58.20 -8.52
CA VAL A 169 -27.81 -57.03 -8.21
C VAL A 169 -27.90 -56.16 -9.46
N THR A 170 -29.12 -55.84 -9.87
CA THR A 170 -29.40 -55.02 -11.06
C THR A 170 -30.01 -53.66 -10.71
N ALA A 171 -30.64 -53.53 -9.55
CA ALA A 171 -31.19 -52.27 -9.05
C ALA A 171 -31.10 -52.20 -7.52
N VAL A 172 -31.05 -50.99 -6.96
CA VAL A 172 -30.99 -50.76 -5.52
C VAL A 172 -31.79 -49.50 -5.15
N THR A 173 -32.50 -49.57 -4.04
CA THR A 173 -33.16 -48.44 -3.39
C THR A 173 -33.09 -48.61 -1.87
N ALA A 174 -33.49 -47.60 -1.11
CA ALA A 174 -33.61 -47.73 0.35
C ALA A 174 -34.78 -46.91 0.89
N LYS A 175 -35.21 -47.30 2.08
CA LYS A 175 -36.17 -46.58 2.92
C LYS A 175 -35.65 -46.57 4.37
N PRO A 176 -36.18 -45.73 5.27
CA PRO A 176 -35.69 -45.67 6.64
C PRO A 176 -35.65 -47.05 7.33
N GLY A 177 -34.43 -47.51 7.65
CA GLY A 177 -34.15 -48.79 8.30
C GLY A 177 -34.16 -50.02 7.38
N CYS A 178 -34.20 -49.86 6.06
CA CYS A 178 -34.25 -50.96 5.11
C CYS A 178 -33.60 -50.62 3.75
N ILE A 179 -32.70 -51.48 3.26
CA ILE A 179 -32.19 -51.43 1.89
C ILE A 179 -32.90 -52.49 1.04
N VAL A 180 -33.29 -52.16 -0.18
CA VAL A 180 -34.02 -53.04 -1.09
C VAL A 180 -33.22 -53.20 -2.38
N ILE A 181 -33.03 -54.45 -2.82
CA ILE A 181 -32.30 -54.77 -4.04
C ILE A 181 -33.17 -55.54 -5.02
N GLY A 182 -32.99 -55.25 -6.29
CA GLY A 182 -33.49 -56.02 -7.42
C GLY A 182 -32.38 -56.84 -8.02
N ARG A 183 -32.72 -58.05 -8.48
CA ARG A 183 -31.75 -59.02 -8.99
C ARG A 183 -32.01 -59.41 -10.44
N GLN A 184 -30.98 -60.00 -11.05
CA GLN A 184 -31.01 -60.47 -12.43
C GLN A 184 -32.03 -61.59 -12.70
N ASP A 185 -32.41 -62.34 -11.67
CA ASP A 185 -33.44 -63.39 -11.74
C ASP A 185 -34.88 -62.85 -11.59
N GLY A 186 -35.03 -61.53 -11.45
CA GLY A 186 -36.33 -60.87 -11.24
C GLY A 186 -36.78 -60.82 -9.77
N SER A 187 -36.01 -61.39 -8.83
CA SER A 187 -36.35 -61.35 -7.39
C SER A 187 -36.06 -59.98 -6.76
N ILE A 188 -36.85 -59.61 -5.75
CA ILE A 188 -36.68 -58.38 -4.96
C ILE A 188 -36.45 -58.78 -3.51
N CYS A 189 -35.34 -58.33 -2.92
CA CYS A 189 -34.99 -58.64 -1.54
C CYS A 189 -34.89 -57.36 -0.72
N SER A 190 -35.54 -57.32 0.44
CA SER A 190 -35.44 -56.25 1.42
C SER A 190 -34.61 -56.70 2.63
N TYR A 191 -33.70 -55.84 3.08
CA TYR A 191 -32.81 -56.07 4.19
C TYR A 191 -32.98 -54.97 5.23
N SER A 192 -33.38 -55.36 6.45
CA SER A 192 -33.63 -54.44 7.57
C SER A 192 -32.34 -53.96 8.25
N LEU A 193 -31.44 -53.37 7.45
CA LEU A 193 -30.15 -52.86 7.88
C LEU A 193 -30.33 -51.69 8.85
N GLY A 194 -29.76 -51.82 10.07
CA GLY A 194 -29.89 -50.84 11.16
C GLY A 194 -31.09 -51.05 12.08
N LYS A 195 -32.14 -51.77 11.64
CA LYS A 195 -33.29 -52.16 12.48
C LYS A 195 -33.12 -53.52 13.14
N LEU A 196 -32.51 -54.46 12.43
CA LEU A 196 -32.37 -55.86 12.82
C LEU A 196 -30.92 -56.31 12.65
N ALA A 197 -30.44 -57.19 13.54
CA ALA A 197 -29.11 -57.79 13.38
C ALA A 197 -29.10 -58.74 12.15
N PRO A 198 -27.98 -58.90 11.43
CA PRO A 198 -27.91 -59.70 10.20
C PRO A 198 -28.42 -61.15 10.34
N ASN A 199 -28.28 -61.72 11.54
CA ASN A 199 -28.68 -63.09 11.85
C ASN A 199 -30.09 -63.20 12.48
N SER A 200 -30.77 -62.07 12.69
CA SER A 200 -32.10 -62.07 13.31
C SER A 200 -33.19 -62.47 12.31
N PRO A 201 -34.19 -63.24 12.73
CA PRO A 201 -35.29 -63.64 11.86
C PRO A 201 -36.05 -62.40 11.36
N GLY A 202 -36.25 -62.32 10.04
CA GLY A 202 -36.86 -61.16 9.38
C GLY A 202 -35.87 -60.10 8.89
N PHE A 203 -34.56 -60.27 9.12
CA PHE A 203 -33.54 -59.36 8.59
C PHE A 203 -33.59 -59.29 7.06
N SER A 204 -33.58 -60.44 6.39
CA SER A 204 -33.72 -60.54 4.94
C SER A 204 -35.09 -61.11 4.58
N ASN A 205 -35.86 -60.38 3.78
CA ASN A 205 -37.15 -60.83 3.26
C ASN A 205 -37.14 -60.75 1.72
N GLU A 206 -37.61 -61.81 1.07
CA GLU A 206 -37.76 -61.85 -0.39
C GLU A 206 -39.23 -61.64 -0.75
N LEU A 207 -39.51 -60.68 -1.64
CA LEU A 207 -40.85 -60.44 -2.15
C LEU A 207 -41.17 -61.47 -3.21
N ARG A 208 -42.14 -62.33 -2.94
CA ARG A 208 -42.62 -63.37 -3.87
C ARG A 208 -44.12 -63.23 -4.10
N ASP A 209 -44.58 -63.62 -5.28
CA ASP A 209 -45.98 -63.56 -5.69
C ASP A 209 -46.92 -64.48 -4.84
N ASP A 210 -46.37 -65.41 -4.05
CA ASP A 210 -47.09 -66.53 -3.45
C ASP A 210 -47.58 -66.29 -2.01
N ALA A 211 -48.80 -65.76 -1.88
CA ALA A 211 -49.61 -65.92 -0.67
C ALA A 211 -50.46 -67.21 -0.77
N GLY A 212 -50.04 -68.30 -0.11
CA GLY A 212 -50.87 -69.50 0.10
C GLY A 212 -50.41 -70.79 -0.61
N ILE A 213 -51.36 -71.71 -0.84
CA ILE A 213 -51.15 -73.08 -1.37
C ILE A 213 -50.49 -73.10 -2.76
N GLY A 214 -50.37 -71.95 -3.44
CA GLY A 214 -49.55 -71.75 -4.64
C GLY A 214 -48.08 -72.16 -4.48
N ARG A 215 -47.51 -72.12 -3.26
CA ARG A 215 -46.13 -72.57 -2.96
C ARG A 215 -45.81 -74.00 -3.41
N LEU A 216 -46.81 -74.89 -3.46
CA LEU A 216 -46.63 -76.28 -3.93
C LEU A 216 -46.73 -76.40 -5.46
N TRP A 217 -47.42 -75.47 -6.12
CA TRP A 217 -47.65 -75.50 -7.57
C TRP A 217 -46.57 -74.75 -8.35
N THR A 218 -45.92 -73.74 -7.77
CA THR A 218 -44.77 -73.05 -8.39
C THR A 218 -43.53 -73.94 -8.52
N LEU A 219 -43.41 -75.01 -7.74
CA LEU A 219 -42.36 -76.03 -7.92
C LEU A 219 -42.60 -76.97 -9.14
N MET A 220 -43.84 -77.08 -9.60
CA MET A 220 -44.23 -77.98 -10.71
C MET A 220 -44.56 -77.24 -12.01
N SER A 221 -45.00 -75.99 -11.93
CA SER A 221 -45.27 -75.16 -13.10
C SER A 221 -44.02 -74.37 -13.46
N ARG A 222 -43.50 -74.55 -14.69
CA ARG A 222 -42.54 -73.65 -15.33
C ARG A 222 -43.22 -72.31 -15.66
N THR A 223 -43.82 -71.65 -14.67
CA THR A 223 -44.32 -70.30 -14.79
C THR A 223 -43.16 -69.41 -15.23
N LYS A 224 -43.42 -68.55 -16.22
CA LYS A 224 -42.42 -67.65 -16.80
C LYS A 224 -41.75 -66.87 -15.66
N THR A 225 -40.45 -67.11 -15.49
CA THR A 225 -39.58 -66.25 -14.67
C THR A 225 -39.75 -64.82 -15.16
N VAL A 226 -40.01 -63.90 -14.24
CA VAL A 226 -40.08 -62.47 -14.53
C VAL A 226 -38.71 -62.02 -15.05
N GLY A 227 -38.70 -61.05 -15.96
CA GLY A 227 -37.46 -60.46 -16.44
C GLY A 227 -36.60 -59.89 -15.31
N PRO A 228 -35.28 -59.71 -15.55
CA PRO A 228 -34.38 -59.00 -14.63
C PRO A 228 -34.99 -57.70 -14.12
N VAL A 229 -34.81 -57.41 -12.83
CA VAL A 229 -35.24 -56.11 -12.30
C VAL A 229 -34.38 -55.02 -12.94
N GLN A 230 -35.00 -54.04 -13.56
CA GLN A 230 -34.31 -52.95 -14.25
C GLN A 230 -34.14 -51.73 -13.36
N ASP A 231 -35.16 -51.36 -12.59
CA ASP A 231 -35.12 -50.22 -11.67
C ASP A 231 -36.10 -50.43 -10.51
N ILE A 232 -35.80 -49.80 -9.37
CA ILE A 232 -36.66 -49.83 -8.17
C ILE A 232 -36.72 -48.44 -7.55
N VAL A 233 -37.93 -47.98 -7.26
CA VAL A 233 -38.15 -46.74 -6.52
C VAL A 233 -39.06 -47.01 -5.33
N ALA A 234 -38.63 -46.58 -4.14
CA ALA A 234 -39.45 -46.58 -2.93
C ALA A 234 -40.08 -45.20 -2.73
N THR A 235 -41.40 -45.14 -2.52
CA THR A 235 -42.11 -43.89 -2.20
C THR A 235 -43.19 -44.14 -1.15
N VAL A 236 -43.56 -43.09 -0.42
CA VAL A 236 -44.71 -43.12 0.49
C VAL A 236 -45.93 -42.58 -0.26
N VAL A 237 -47.02 -43.33 -0.26
CA VAL A 237 -48.29 -42.96 -0.90
C VAL A 237 -49.39 -43.15 0.14
N ASN A 238 -50.09 -42.09 0.51
CA ASN A 238 -51.12 -42.10 1.55
C ASN A 238 -50.69 -42.87 2.82
N GLU A 239 -49.56 -42.44 3.41
CA GLU A 239 -48.92 -43.05 4.59
C GLU A 239 -48.43 -44.50 4.44
N ARG A 240 -48.46 -45.08 3.23
CA ARG A 240 -47.95 -46.44 2.96
C ARG A 240 -46.63 -46.43 2.22
N ASP A 241 -45.68 -47.24 2.68
CA ASP A 241 -44.42 -47.51 1.98
C ASP A 241 -44.65 -48.44 0.78
N LEU A 242 -44.63 -47.89 -0.42
CA LEU A 242 -44.77 -48.64 -1.65
C LEU A 242 -43.43 -48.80 -2.38
N LEU A 243 -43.24 -49.97 -2.99
CA LEU A 243 -42.10 -50.28 -3.86
C LEU A 243 -42.58 -50.45 -5.29
N PHE A 244 -42.12 -49.56 -6.17
CA PHE A 244 -42.35 -49.63 -7.60
C PHE A 244 -41.16 -50.30 -8.26
N VAL A 245 -41.42 -51.38 -9.00
CA VAL A 245 -40.39 -52.25 -9.58
C VAL A 245 -40.65 -52.38 -11.06
N LEU A 246 -39.68 -51.92 -11.85
CA LEU A 246 -39.68 -52.05 -13.30
C LEU A 246 -38.81 -53.24 -13.69
N HIS A 247 -39.34 -54.15 -14.49
CA HIS A 247 -38.62 -55.30 -15.03
C HIS A 247 -38.28 -55.08 -16.50
N LEU A 248 -37.17 -55.69 -16.95
CA LEU A 248 -36.67 -55.58 -18.33
C LEU A 248 -37.66 -56.10 -19.39
N ASP A 249 -38.56 -57.01 -18.99
CA ASP A 249 -39.61 -57.59 -19.85
C ASP A 249 -40.85 -56.69 -20.01
N GLY A 250 -40.84 -55.49 -19.42
CA GLY A 250 -41.94 -54.53 -19.48
C GLY A 250 -42.94 -54.62 -18.33
N HIS A 251 -42.77 -55.51 -17.36
CA HIS A 251 -43.66 -55.54 -16.20
C HIS A 251 -43.30 -54.45 -15.17
N LEU A 252 -44.26 -53.58 -14.87
CA LEU A 252 -44.25 -52.66 -13.72
C LEU A 252 -45.07 -53.28 -12.58
N ARG A 253 -44.44 -53.55 -11.44
CA ARG A 253 -45.06 -54.13 -10.25
C ARG A 253 -45.01 -53.16 -9.08
N ILE A 254 -46.10 -53.05 -8.35
CA ILE A 254 -46.17 -52.24 -7.11
C ILE A 254 -46.40 -53.16 -5.93
N TRP A 255 -45.60 -53.00 -4.89
CA TRP A 255 -45.65 -53.80 -3.67
C TRP A 255 -45.87 -52.93 -2.43
N ASP A 256 -46.75 -53.38 -1.53
CA ASP A 256 -46.89 -52.89 -0.16
C ASP A 256 -46.36 -53.98 0.78
N ASN A 257 -45.15 -53.79 1.28
CA ASN A 257 -44.38 -54.70 2.15
C ASN A 257 -44.27 -56.16 1.66
N HIS A 258 -45.34 -56.95 1.69
CA HIS A 258 -45.39 -58.33 1.20
C HIS A 258 -46.53 -58.59 0.20
N MET A 259 -47.42 -57.62 0.00
CA MET A 259 -48.56 -57.75 -0.89
C MET A 259 -48.30 -57.02 -2.20
N LYS A 260 -48.46 -57.73 -3.32
CA LYS A 260 -48.47 -57.12 -4.66
C LYS A 260 -49.80 -56.42 -4.87
N LEU A 261 -49.74 -55.10 -5.11
CA LEU A 261 -50.92 -54.26 -5.36
C LEU A 261 -51.25 -54.14 -6.84
N LEU A 262 -50.24 -54.12 -7.71
CA LEU A 262 -50.40 -53.94 -9.15
C LEU A 262 -49.37 -54.77 -9.93
N ASN A 263 -49.76 -55.27 -11.10
CA ASN A 263 -48.85 -55.79 -12.12
C ASN A 263 -49.35 -55.31 -13.49
N TYR A 264 -48.69 -54.31 -14.05
CA TYR A 264 -49.04 -53.67 -15.32
C TYR A 264 -47.93 -53.93 -16.35
N ASN A 265 -48.26 -54.11 -17.63
CA ASN A 265 -47.27 -54.26 -18.69
C ASN A 265 -47.15 -52.93 -19.45
N VAL A 266 -45.99 -52.28 -19.36
CA VAL A 266 -45.74 -50.99 -20.01
C VAL A 266 -45.41 -51.11 -21.49
N HIS A 267 -45.19 -52.32 -22.02
CA HIS A 267 -45.20 -52.54 -23.47
C HIS A 267 -46.63 -52.44 -24.02
N SER A 268 -46.99 -51.24 -24.49
CA SER A 268 -48.12 -51.07 -25.40
C SER A 268 -47.66 -51.32 -26.84
N ASN A 269 -48.59 -51.64 -27.75
CA ASN A 269 -48.26 -51.83 -29.17
C ASN A 269 -47.72 -50.54 -29.84
N ASP A 270 -47.82 -49.38 -29.18
CA ASP A 270 -47.46 -48.07 -29.71
C ASP A 270 -46.11 -47.53 -29.19
N ILE A 271 -45.52 -48.14 -28.16
CA ILE A 271 -44.26 -47.68 -27.55
C ILE A 271 -43.13 -48.66 -27.87
N GLU A 272 -42.34 -48.35 -28.88
CA GLU A 272 -41.12 -49.09 -29.23
C GLU A 272 -39.96 -48.77 -28.27
N GLY A 273 -39.13 -49.77 -27.95
CA GLY A 273 -37.96 -49.63 -27.08
C GLY A 273 -38.06 -50.38 -25.75
N HIS A 274 -36.90 -50.70 -25.17
CA HIS A 274 -36.81 -51.40 -23.89
C HIS A 274 -36.89 -50.39 -22.72
N PRO A 275 -37.70 -50.68 -21.69
CA PRO A 275 -37.79 -49.82 -20.52
C PRO A 275 -36.48 -49.92 -19.73
N SER A 276 -35.91 -48.77 -19.35
CA SER A 276 -34.54 -48.69 -18.83
C SER A 276 -34.42 -48.03 -17.46
N ARG A 277 -35.29 -47.06 -17.14
CA ARG A 277 -35.30 -46.25 -15.91
C ARG A 277 -36.73 -45.92 -15.50
N LEU A 278 -36.96 -45.82 -14.19
CA LEU A 278 -38.24 -45.46 -13.59
C LEU A 278 -38.08 -44.24 -12.68
N TRP A 279 -38.97 -43.26 -12.82
CA TRP A 279 -39.15 -42.17 -11.86
C TRP A 279 -40.59 -42.19 -11.34
N VAL A 280 -40.74 -41.96 -10.04
CA VAL A 280 -42.04 -41.88 -9.36
C VAL A 280 -42.18 -40.47 -8.80
N GLY A 281 -43.26 -39.79 -9.17
CA GLY A 281 -43.62 -38.49 -8.60
C GLY A 281 -44.19 -38.63 -7.19
N LYS A 282 -44.35 -37.51 -6.50
CA LYS A 282 -45.11 -37.50 -5.23
C LYS A 282 -46.58 -37.77 -5.54
N ALA A 283 -47.22 -38.60 -4.71
CA ALA A 283 -48.64 -38.87 -4.84
C ALA A 283 -49.48 -37.62 -4.52
N ASP A 284 -50.52 -37.39 -5.32
CA ASP A 284 -51.57 -36.43 -5.05
C ASP A 284 -52.66 -37.15 -4.25
N ASP A 285 -52.64 -36.99 -2.93
CA ASP A 285 -53.63 -37.63 -2.06
C ASP A 285 -55.03 -37.00 -2.24
N ASP A 286 -55.12 -35.75 -2.72
CA ASP A 286 -56.40 -35.06 -2.96
C ASP A 286 -57.07 -35.54 -4.25
N GLN A 287 -56.29 -35.74 -5.33
CA GLN A 287 -56.79 -36.31 -6.59
C GLN A 287 -56.74 -37.83 -6.66
N GLU A 288 -56.23 -38.49 -5.61
CA GLU A 288 -56.03 -39.95 -5.60
C GLU A 288 -55.21 -40.41 -6.83
N LEU A 289 -54.16 -39.65 -7.20
CA LEU A 289 -53.39 -39.85 -8.43
C LEU A 289 -51.89 -39.93 -8.15
N ILE A 290 -51.20 -40.90 -8.77
CA ILE A 290 -49.73 -40.94 -8.79
C ILE A 290 -49.19 -40.97 -10.21
N SER A 291 -48.22 -40.09 -10.48
CA SER A 291 -47.56 -39.96 -11.76
C SER A 291 -46.23 -40.70 -11.78
N LEU A 292 -45.99 -41.50 -12.81
CA LEU A 292 -44.76 -42.26 -13.05
C LEU A 292 -44.20 -41.92 -14.43
N ALA A 293 -42.89 -41.91 -14.58
CA ALA A 293 -42.26 -41.76 -15.90
C ALA A 293 -41.28 -42.90 -16.13
N ILE A 294 -41.31 -43.46 -17.34
CA ILE A 294 -40.44 -44.57 -17.75
C ILE A 294 -39.71 -44.16 -19.02
N LEU A 295 -38.38 -44.31 -19.01
CA LEU A 295 -37.54 -44.11 -20.19
C LEU A 295 -37.51 -45.40 -21.02
N HIS A 296 -37.94 -45.30 -22.27
CA HIS A 296 -37.81 -46.34 -23.29
C HIS A 296 -36.64 -45.99 -24.21
N GLN A 297 -35.66 -46.88 -24.28
CA GLN A 297 -34.46 -46.71 -25.13
C GLN A 297 -34.54 -47.69 -26.31
N ASN A 298 -34.20 -47.24 -27.52
CA ASN A 298 -34.33 -48.05 -28.72
C ASN A 298 -32.99 -48.72 -29.11
N THR A 299 -32.97 -50.04 -29.32
CA THR A 299 -31.76 -50.80 -29.71
C THR A 299 -31.64 -51.10 -31.19
N VAL A 300 -32.75 -51.09 -31.95
CA VAL A 300 -32.80 -51.71 -33.29
C VAL A 300 -32.87 -50.69 -34.44
N VAL A 301 -33.48 -49.51 -34.22
CA VAL A 301 -33.57 -48.45 -35.23
C VAL A 301 -33.06 -47.14 -34.59
N GLN A 302 -32.05 -46.52 -35.21
CA GLN A 302 -31.60 -45.17 -34.82
C GLN A 302 -32.76 -44.19 -35.04
N GLY A 303 -33.45 -43.80 -33.98
CA GLY A 303 -34.51 -42.78 -34.06
C GLY A 303 -35.30 -42.64 -32.77
N CYS A 304 -34.82 -41.77 -31.88
CA CYS A 304 -35.48 -41.21 -30.69
C CYS A 304 -35.75 -42.17 -29.51
N ASP A 305 -35.23 -41.81 -28.33
CA ASP A 305 -35.69 -42.35 -27.04
C ASP A 305 -37.04 -41.69 -26.67
N TYR A 306 -37.85 -42.33 -25.83
CA TYR A 306 -39.15 -41.78 -25.39
C TYR A 306 -39.28 -41.85 -23.88
N VAL A 307 -39.89 -40.82 -23.29
CA VAL A 307 -40.38 -40.86 -21.91
C VAL A 307 -41.89 -41.08 -21.94
N ALA A 308 -42.34 -42.22 -21.43
CA ALA A 308 -43.76 -42.50 -21.22
C ALA A 308 -44.14 -42.10 -19.79
N VAL A 309 -45.09 -41.17 -19.66
CA VAL A 309 -45.64 -40.72 -18.37
C VAL A 309 -46.98 -41.40 -18.15
N TYR A 310 -47.13 -42.06 -17.00
CA TYR A 310 -48.30 -42.81 -16.58
C TYR A 310 -48.95 -42.16 -15.37
N GLY A 311 -50.26 -41.90 -15.40
CA GLY A 311 -51.04 -41.48 -14.25
C GLY A 311 -51.90 -42.62 -13.73
N PHE A 312 -51.59 -43.16 -12.56
CA PHE A 312 -52.38 -44.21 -11.90
C PHE A 312 -53.27 -43.60 -10.83
N GLY A 313 -54.58 -43.81 -10.95
CA GLY A 313 -55.50 -43.51 -9.86
C GLY A 313 -55.32 -44.53 -8.73
N PHE A 314 -55.46 -44.14 -7.47
CA PHE A 314 -55.42 -45.04 -6.32
C PHE A 314 -56.54 -44.71 -5.34
N SER A 315 -57.32 -45.70 -4.89
CA SER A 315 -58.33 -45.45 -3.86
C SER A 315 -57.83 -45.80 -2.48
N ALA A 316 -57.96 -44.88 -1.52
CA ALA A 316 -57.56 -45.08 -0.13
C ALA A 316 -58.53 -45.94 0.72
N ALA A 317 -59.60 -46.49 0.11
CA ALA A 317 -60.64 -47.27 0.80
C ALA A 317 -60.10 -48.56 1.50
N GLU A 318 -60.99 -49.37 2.12
CA GLU A 318 -60.63 -50.57 2.91
C GLU A 318 -59.58 -51.50 2.24
N ARG A 319 -59.54 -51.54 0.91
CA ARG A 319 -58.43 -52.11 0.14
C ARG A 319 -57.81 -51.03 -0.73
N PHE A 320 -56.53 -50.75 -0.47
CA PHE A 320 -55.72 -49.89 -1.32
C PHE A 320 -55.58 -50.54 -2.70
N MET A 321 -56.09 -49.88 -3.73
CA MET A 321 -56.15 -50.41 -5.10
C MET A 321 -55.72 -49.33 -6.09
N PHE A 322 -54.89 -49.71 -7.06
CA PHE A 322 -54.55 -48.88 -8.21
C PHE A 322 -55.50 -49.12 -9.38
N SER A 323 -55.72 -48.11 -10.22
CA SER A 323 -56.48 -48.22 -11.47
C SER A 323 -55.80 -49.20 -12.43
N SER A 324 -56.59 -50.05 -13.09
CA SER A 324 -56.07 -51.04 -14.05
C SER A 324 -55.62 -50.42 -15.37
N GLU A 325 -56.19 -49.26 -15.72
CA GLU A 325 -55.85 -48.49 -16.92
C GLU A 325 -55.32 -47.11 -16.48
N PRO A 326 -54.01 -46.85 -16.58
CA PRO A 326 -53.45 -45.53 -16.34
C PRO A 326 -53.69 -44.60 -17.53
N SER A 327 -53.69 -43.29 -17.28
CA SER A 327 -53.53 -42.31 -18.36
C SER A 327 -52.08 -42.35 -18.87
N ILE A 328 -51.88 -42.30 -20.18
CA ILE A 328 -50.53 -42.41 -20.79
C ILE A 328 -50.29 -41.21 -21.69
N SER A 329 -49.15 -40.54 -21.52
CA SER A 329 -48.62 -39.55 -22.46
C SER A 329 -47.16 -39.87 -22.80
N THR A 330 -46.75 -39.66 -24.05
CA THR A 330 -45.41 -39.99 -24.53
C THR A 330 -44.67 -38.74 -25.00
N ILE A 331 -43.45 -38.55 -24.53
CA ILE A 331 -42.60 -37.40 -24.86
C ILE A 331 -41.38 -37.89 -25.66
N PRO A 332 -41.26 -37.54 -26.95
CA PRO A 332 -40.11 -37.92 -27.76
C PRO A 332 -38.85 -37.13 -27.37
N LEU A 333 -37.73 -37.83 -27.19
CA LEU A 333 -36.40 -37.26 -27.00
C LEU A 333 -35.68 -37.23 -28.36
N LEU A 334 -36.03 -36.24 -29.19
CA LEU A 334 -35.53 -36.08 -30.57
C LEU A 334 -34.00 -35.89 -30.63
N GLU A 335 -33.44 -35.13 -29.70
CA GLU A 335 -32.03 -34.76 -29.62
C GLU A 335 -31.57 -34.71 -28.16
N GLY A 336 -30.28 -35.01 -27.94
CA GLY A 336 -29.63 -35.05 -26.63
C GLY A 336 -29.88 -36.33 -25.85
N LYS A 337 -28.99 -36.64 -24.91
CA LYS A 337 -29.12 -37.80 -24.00
C LYS A 337 -29.83 -37.36 -22.72
N LEU A 338 -30.76 -38.19 -22.21
CA LEU A 338 -31.38 -37.92 -20.91
C LEU A 338 -30.34 -38.07 -19.78
N ALA A 339 -30.09 -36.99 -19.05
CA ALA A 339 -29.18 -36.98 -17.90
C ALA A 339 -29.93 -37.29 -16.59
N ASP A 340 -31.04 -36.60 -16.33
CA ASP A 340 -31.93 -36.84 -15.18
C ASP A 340 -33.36 -36.34 -15.45
N LEU A 341 -34.32 -36.77 -14.64
CA LEU A 341 -35.73 -36.44 -14.75
C LEU A 341 -36.38 -36.36 -13.36
N LYS A 342 -37.28 -35.39 -13.15
CA LYS A 342 -38.09 -35.27 -11.92
C LYS A 342 -39.55 -35.00 -12.26
N ILE A 343 -40.45 -35.58 -11.47
CA ILE A 343 -41.90 -35.50 -11.64
C ILE A 343 -42.49 -34.82 -10.40
N ALA A 344 -43.16 -33.68 -10.59
CA ALA A 344 -44.15 -33.16 -9.65
C ALA A 344 -45.55 -33.57 -10.11
N THR A 345 -46.55 -33.22 -9.31
CA THR A 345 -47.98 -33.53 -9.54
C THR A 345 -48.43 -33.23 -10.97
N TYR A 346 -48.12 -32.04 -11.49
CA TYR A 346 -48.57 -31.58 -12.82
C TYR A 346 -47.43 -31.18 -13.76
N LYS A 347 -46.16 -31.30 -13.33
CA LYS A 347 -45.00 -30.81 -14.07
C LYS A 347 -43.91 -31.89 -14.15
N LEU A 348 -43.30 -32.00 -15.31
CA LEU A 348 -42.17 -32.89 -15.58
C LEU A 348 -40.95 -32.06 -15.97
N TRP A 349 -39.86 -32.19 -15.23
CA TRP A 349 -38.57 -31.58 -15.60
C TRP A 349 -37.62 -32.64 -16.16
N ILE A 350 -37.03 -32.34 -17.31
CA ILE A 350 -36.11 -33.20 -18.04
C ILE A 350 -34.79 -32.45 -18.21
N LEU A 351 -33.70 -32.99 -17.66
CA LEU A 351 -32.34 -32.51 -17.92
C LEU A 351 -31.73 -33.33 -19.07
N LYS A 352 -31.36 -32.65 -20.16
CA LYS A 352 -30.74 -33.24 -21.35
C LYS A 352 -29.30 -32.80 -21.50
N GLU A 353 -28.46 -33.69 -21.99
CA GLU A 353 -27.06 -33.46 -22.38
C GLU A 353 -26.97 -33.40 -23.91
N PHE A 354 -26.41 -32.30 -24.44
CA PHE A 354 -26.14 -32.07 -25.86
C PHE A 354 -24.62 -32.00 -26.09
N GLY A 355 -24.11 -32.87 -26.94
CA GLY A 355 -22.67 -32.97 -27.15
C GLY A 355 -21.92 -33.32 -25.86
N SER A 356 -20.72 -32.77 -25.67
CA SER A 356 -19.88 -33.08 -24.49
C SER A 356 -20.05 -32.11 -23.32
N MET A 357 -20.66 -30.93 -23.51
CA MET A 357 -20.61 -29.84 -22.51
C MET A 357 -21.85 -28.95 -22.44
N LEU A 358 -22.89 -29.16 -23.25
CA LEU A 358 -24.11 -28.34 -23.21
C LEU A 358 -25.26 -29.11 -22.56
N TYR A 359 -26.08 -28.41 -21.79
CA TYR A 359 -27.27 -28.98 -21.16
C TYR A 359 -28.50 -28.14 -21.46
N GLU A 360 -29.66 -28.76 -21.31
CA GLU A 360 -30.93 -28.07 -21.38
C GLU A 360 -31.88 -28.66 -20.34
N ILE A 361 -32.67 -27.80 -19.69
CA ILE A 361 -33.77 -28.23 -18.84
C ILE A 361 -35.07 -27.89 -19.55
N LEU A 362 -35.90 -28.92 -19.75
CA LEU A 362 -37.24 -28.81 -20.33
C LEU A 362 -38.29 -29.09 -19.26
N GLN A 363 -39.32 -28.25 -19.20
CA GLN A 363 -40.53 -28.49 -18.42
C GLN A 363 -41.71 -28.82 -19.34
N TYR A 364 -42.42 -29.90 -19.00
CA TYR A 364 -43.70 -30.29 -19.62
C TYR A 364 -44.81 -30.23 -18.58
N ASP A 365 -45.96 -29.67 -18.95
CA ASP A 365 -47.18 -29.76 -18.15
C ASP A 365 -47.93 -31.06 -18.49
N ILE A 366 -48.34 -31.82 -17.47
CA ILE A 366 -48.87 -33.19 -17.61
C ILE A 366 -50.41 -33.20 -17.78
N ASP A 367 -51.11 -32.08 -17.56
CA ASP A 367 -52.58 -32.00 -17.56
C ASP A 367 -53.27 -32.72 -18.73
N THR A 368 -54.03 -33.77 -18.39
CA THR A 368 -54.55 -34.80 -19.30
C THR A 368 -55.54 -34.28 -20.34
N GLU A 369 -56.28 -33.20 -20.05
CA GLU A 369 -57.26 -32.64 -21.01
C GLU A 369 -56.62 -31.72 -22.03
N THR A 370 -55.51 -31.04 -21.70
CA THR A 370 -54.84 -30.13 -22.64
C THR A 370 -53.69 -30.79 -23.40
N ALA A 371 -53.12 -31.89 -22.88
CA ALA A 371 -52.00 -32.64 -23.46
C ALA A 371 -52.16 -33.01 -24.95
N LYS A 372 -53.39 -33.19 -25.45
CA LYS A 372 -53.65 -33.55 -26.86
C LYS A 372 -53.34 -32.44 -27.88
N CYS A 373 -53.15 -31.18 -27.46
CA CYS A 373 -52.74 -30.07 -28.36
C CYS A 373 -51.30 -29.56 -28.10
N CYS A 374 -50.49 -30.23 -27.26
CA CYS A 374 -49.38 -29.62 -26.51
C CYS A 374 -48.01 -29.43 -27.20
N SER A 375 -47.89 -29.37 -28.53
CA SER A 375 -46.58 -28.94 -29.11
C SER A 375 -46.21 -27.50 -28.73
N GLU A 376 -47.17 -26.68 -28.27
CA GLU A 376 -46.97 -25.26 -27.93
C GLU A 376 -46.63 -24.96 -26.46
N LYS A 377 -46.57 -25.94 -25.55
CA LYS A 377 -46.40 -25.70 -24.10
C LYS A 377 -45.06 -26.18 -23.49
N VAL A 378 -44.05 -26.49 -24.30
CA VAL A 378 -42.73 -26.88 -23.76
C VAL A 378 -41.97 -25.63 -23.31
N CYS A 379 -41.62 -25.61 -22.02
CA CYS A 379 -40.86 -24.52 -21.43
C CYS A 379 -39.40 -24.92 -21.22
N CYS A 380 -38.47 -23.97 -21.30
CA CYS A 380 -37.05 -24.18 -21.06
C CYS A 380 -36.48 -23.14 -20.10
N TYR A 381 -35.31 -23.44 -19.55
CA TYR A 381 -34.60 -22.60 -18.60
C TYR A 381 -33.20 -22.26 -19.13
N VAL A 382 -32.79 -21.01 -18.99
CA VAL A 382 -31.42 -20.58 -19.31
C VAL A 382 -30.47 -21.13 -18.25
N LEU A 383 -29.45 -21.88 -18.68
CA LEU A 383 -28.43 -22.43 -17.81
C LEU A 383 -27.19 -21.52 -17.74
N GLN A 384 -26.38 -21.72 -16.70
CA GLN A 384 -25.19 -20.91 -16.45
C GLN A 384 -24.15 -20.97 -17.57
N GLU A 385 -23.93 -22.12 -18.21
CA GLU A 385 -23.00 -22.23 -19.34
C GLU A 385 -23.31 -21.24 -20.46
N ASP A 386 -24.58 -21.09 -20.83
CA ASP A 386 -25.02 -20.14 -21.85
C ASP A 386 -24.81 -18.71 -21.39
N ALA A 387 -25.23 -18.39 -20.15
CA ALA A 387 -25.08 -17.06 -19.58
C ALA A 387 -23.61 -16.62 -19.41
N ILE A 388 -22.74 -17.54 -18.98
CA ILE A 388 -21.30 -17.31 -18.80
C ILE A 388 -20.61 -17.21 -20.15
N SER A 389 -20.96 -18.07 -21.11
CA SER A 389 -20.44 -17.97 -22.47
C SER A 389 -20.78 -16.59 -23.06
N GLU A 390 -21.97 -16.06 -22.81
CA GLU A 390 -22.36 -14.73 -23.27
C GLU A 390 -21.59 -13.62 -22.55
N GLN A 391 -21.42 -13.71 -21.23
CA GLN A 391 -20.66 -12.72 -20.44
C GLN A 391 -19.19 -12.66 -20.80
N LEU A 392 -18.58 -13.82 -21.12
CA LEU A 392 -17.20 -13.92 -21.56
C LEU A 392 -17.05 -13.83 -23.09
N PHE A 393 -18.15 -13.47 -23.77
CA PHE A 393 -18.29 -13.29 -25.22
C PHE A 393 -17.84 -14.51 -26.06
N GLN A 394 -18.02 -15.71 -25.53
CA GLN A 394 -17.78 -17.01 -26.19
C GLN A 394 -19.06 -17.64 -26.76
N SER A 395 -20.24 -17.04 -26.59
CA SER A 395 -21.53 -17.62 -27.01
C SER A 395 -21.71 -17.75 -28.53
N SER A 396 -20.96 -16.98 -29.32
CA SER A 396 -20.93 -17.10 -30.78
C SER A 396 -19.52 -16.91 -31.30
N ASP A 397 -19.19 -17.59 -32.41
CA ASP A 397 -17.88 -17.42 -33.07
C ASP A 397 -17.58 -15.94 -33.37
N ASN A 398 -18.61 -15.13 -33.62
CA ASN A 398 -18.50 -13.73 -34.02
C ASN A 398 -18.43 -12.72 -32.86
N ALA A 399 -19.08 -12.96 -31.71
CA ALA A 399 -19.32 -11.90 -30.69
C ALA A 399 -18.04 -11.23 -30.15
N LEU A 400 -16.98 -11.99 -29.89
CA LEU A 400 -15.70 -11.41 -29.46
C LEU A 400 -14.78 -11.08 -30.64
N ASP A 401 -14.98 -11.70 -31.80
CA ASP A 401 -14.33 -11.20 -33.01
C ASP A 401 -14.75 -9.75 -33.26
N ASP A 402 -16.02 -9.41 -33.06
CA ASP A 402 -16.51 -8.03 -33.19
C ASP A 402 -15.80 -7.06 -32.23
N LEU A 403 -15.52 -7.46 -30.98
CA LEU A 403 -14.70 -6.64 -30.06
C LEU A 403 -13.27 -6.50 -30.59
N VAL A 404 -12.62 -7.58 -31.02
CA VAL A 404 -11.26 -7.54 -31.59
C VAL A 404 -11.20 -6.61 -32.82
N TRP A 405 -12.25 -6.60 -33.65
CA TRP A 405 -12.38 -5.75 -34.84
C TRP A 405 -12.67 -4.29 -34.53
N THR A 406 -13.44 -4.02 -33.48
CA THR A 406 -13.90 -2.67 -33.12
C THR A 406 -13.02 -2.00 -32.06
N ALA A 407 -12.23 -2.76 -31.28
CA ALA A 407 -11.42 -2.23 -30.18
C ALA A 407 -10.49 -1.10 -30.60
N ASP A 408 -9.73 -1.28 -31.69
CA ASP A 408 -8.81 -0.25 -32.19
C ASP A 408 -9.56 1.04 -32.63
N SER A 409 -10.85 0.93 -32.97
CA SER A 409 -11.70 2.07 -33.33
C SER A 409 -12.33 2.75 -32.14
N MET A 410 -12.85 1.97 -31.19
CA MET A 410 -13.47 2.46 -29.95
C MET A 410 -12.44 3.15 -29.06
N PHE A 411 -11.18 2.70 -29.11
CA PHE A 411 -10.10 3.17 -28.23
C PHE A 411 -8.97 3.87 -28.99
N SER A 412 -9.25 4.36 -30.21
CA SER A 412 -8.26 4.98 -31.10
C SER A 412 -7.56 6.20 -30.49
N SER A 413 -8.27 6.98 -29.68
CA SER A 413 -7.78 8.17 -28.99
C SER A 413 -6.85 7.86 -27.81
N LEU A 414 -6.86 6.61 -27.31
CA LEU A 414 -6.33 6.27 -25.98
C LEU A 414 -5.53 4.97 -25.97
N LYS A 415 -4.58 4.81 -26.90
CA LYS A 415 -3.78 3.56 -27.04
C LYS A 415 -3.20 3.04 -25.72
N GLU A 416 -2.71 3.92 -24.85
CA GLU A 416 -2.15 3.52 -23.54
C GLU A 416 -3.21 3.05 -22.54
N GLN A 417 -4.43 3.59 -22.60
CA GLN A 417 -5.51 3.24 -21.65
C GLN A 417 -6.40 2.10 -22.15
N ALA A 418 -6.34 1.78 -23.45
CA ALA A 418 -7.11 0.70 -24.07
C ALA A 418 -6.87 -0.64 -23.37
N PHE A 419 -5.60 -0.95 -23.02
CA PHE A 419 -5.26 -2.15 -22.28
C PHE A 419 -5.99 -2.21 -20.93
N THR A 420 -5.94 -1.12 -20.16
CA THR A 420 -6.54 -1.02 -18.84
C THR A 420 -8.06 -1.18 -18.90
N LEU A 421 -8.71 -0.51 -19.85
CA LEU A 421 -10.16 -0.57 -20.00
C LEU A 421 -10.63 -1.97 -20.42
N ILE A 422 -10.05 -2.52 -21.50
CA ILE A 422 -10.41 -3.87 -21.99
C ILE A 422 -10.19 -4.89 -20.88
N SER A 423 -9.03 -4.84 -20.21
CA SER A 423 -8.75 -5.78 -19.13
C SER A 423 -9.70 -5.60 -17.95
N SER A 424 -10.08 -4.37 -17.59
CA SER A 424 -11.09 -4.11 -16.57
C SER A 424 -12.45 -4.69 -16.94
N MET A 425 -12.87 -4.55 -18.22
CA MET A 425 -14.12 -5.13 -18.72
C MET A 425 -14.19 -6.65 -18.54
N PHE A 426 -13.11 -7.37 -18.89
CA PHE A 426 -13.04 -8.83 -18.74
C PHE A 426 -12.91 -9.26 -17.30
N LEU A 427 -12.03 -8.62 -16.52
CA LEU A 427 -11.80 -8.96 -15.12
C LEU A 427 -13.07 -8.80 -14.28
N ARG A 428 -13.83 -7.73 -14.50
CA ARG A 428 -15.10 -7.50 -13.79
C ARG A 428 -16.09 -8.64 -14.06
N ARG A 429 -16.17 -9.12 -15.30
CA ARG A 429 -17.08 -10.21 -15.71
C ARG A 429 -16.61 -11.58 -15.27
N LEU A 430 -15.31 -11.84 -15.33
CA LEU A 430 -14.72 -13.11 -14.92
C LEU A 430 -14.80 -13.31 -13.40
N LEU A 431 -14.56 -12.24 -12.64
CA LEU A 431 -14.49 -12.29 -11.18
C LEU A 431 -15.84 -12.03 -10.49
N GLN A 432 -16.91 -11.74 -11.24
CA GLN A 432 -18.23 -11.55 -10.64
C GLN A 432 -18.75 -12.86 -10.03
N PRO A 433 -19.51 -12.78 -8.93
CA PRO A 433 -20.21 -13.93 -8.35
C PRO A 433 -21.07 -14.65 -9.39
N GLY A 434 -21.11 -15.98 -9.33
CA GLY A 434 -21.84 -16.82 -10.29
C GLY A 434 -21.06 -17.15 -11.57
N VAL A 435 -20.08 -16.32 -11.97
CA VAL A 435 -19.13 -16.65 -13.06
C VAL A 435 -17.85 -17.24 -12.50
N ASN A 436 -17.28 -16.57 -11.50
CA ASN A 436 -16.02 -16.98 -10.90
C ASN A 436 -16.16 -18.33 -10.22
N HIS A 437 -15.38 -19.30 -10.68
CA HIS A 437 -15.32 -20.65 -10.14
C HIS A 437 -13.86 -21.01 -9.86
N CYS A 438 -13.52 -21.24 -8.59
CA CYS A 438 -12.16 -21.40 -8.11
C CYS A 438 -11.40 -22.53 -8.82
N SER A 439 -11.99 -23.72 -8.96
CA SER A 439 -11.35 -24.84 -9.66
C SER A 439 -11.08 -24.54 -11.14
N ALA A 440 -12.06 -23.96 -11.85
CA ALA A 440 -11.91 -23.58 -13.25
C ALA A 440 -10.85 -22.50 -13.45
N LEU A 441 -10.85 -21.47 -12.59
CA LEU A 441 -9.87 -20.40 -12.63
C LEU A 441 -8.46 -20.93 -12.38
N ARG A 442 -8.31 -21.78 -11.36
CA ARG A 442 -7.03 -22.40 -11.02
C ARG A 442 -6.47 -23.24 -12.16
N GLU A 443 -7.27 -24.11 -12.76
CA GLU A 443 -6.82 -24.92 -13.91
C GLU A 443 -6.44 -24.04 -15.09
N THR A 444 -7.19 -22.96 -15.32
CA THR A 444 -6.84 -21.98 -16.35
C THR A 444 -5.50 -21.30 -16.06
N LEU A 445 -5.22 -20.91 -14.82
CA LEU A 445 -3.90 -20.35 -14.44
C LEU A 445 -2.77 -21.38 -14.63
N LEU A 446 -3.01 -22.65 -14.27
CA LEU A 446 -2.05 -23.74 -14.44
C LEU A 446 -1.72 -24.00 -15.92
N GLU A 447 -2.71 -23.96 -16.82
CA GLU A 447 -2.49 -24.06 -18.27
C GLU A 447 -1.61 -22.94 -18.84
N HIS A 448 -1.66 -21.75 -18.22
CA HIS A 448 -0.81 -20.61 -18.55
C HIS A 448 0.53 -20.64 -17.77
N LYS A 449 0.89 -21.79 -17.19
CA LYS A 449 2.13 -22.04 -16.45
C LYS A 449 2.30 -21.17 -15.20
N ARG A 450 1.19 -20.72 -14.58
CA ARG A 450 1.20 -20.10 -13.25
C ARG A 450 0.91 -21.15 -12.18
N PHE A 451 1.94 -21.50 -11.43
CA PHE A 451 1.88 -22.48 -10.35
C PHE A 451 1.68 -21.78 -9.01
N LEU A 452 0.44 -21.78 -8.52
CA LEU A 452 0.10 -21.31 -7.18
C LEU A 452 -0.21 -22.52 -6.28
N SER A 453 0.35 -22.53 -5.07
CA SER A 453 -0.04 -23.51 -4.05
C SER A 453 -1.49 -23.28 -3.58
N ASP A 454 -2.11 -24.29 -2.97
CA ASP A 454 -3.47 -24.18 -2.43
C ASP A 454 -3.60 -23.03 -1.43
N SER A 455 -2.61 -22.87 -0.57
CA SER A 455 -2.55 -21.79 0.42
C SER A 455 -2.40 -20.43 -0.24
N GLU A 456 -1.56 -20.30 -1.26
CA GLU A 456 -1.37 -19.03 -1.97
C GLU A 456 -2.66 -18.64 -2.69
N PHE A 457 -3.24 -19.56 -3.48
CA PHE A 457 -4.46 -19.29 -4.23
C PHE A 457 -5.63 -18.90 -3.32
N GLN A 458 -5.81 -19.60 -2.18
CA GLN A 458 -6.86 -19.26 -1.22
C GLN A 458 -6.61 -17.95 -0.47
N SER A 459 -5.35 -17.52 -0.35
CA SER A 459 -4.99 -16.26 0.30
C SER A 459 -5.16 -15.03 -0.59
N LEU A 460 -5.27 -15.23 -1.92
CA LEU A 460 -5.42 -14.12 -2.86
C LEU A 460 -6.80 -13.47 -2.68
N THR A 461 -6.79 -12.17 -2.42
CA THR A 461 -7.98 -11.32 -2.51
C THR A 461 -8.44 -11.20 -3.97
N ALA A 462 -9.64 -10.69 -4.21
CA ALA A 462 -10.12 -10.40 -5.57
C ALA A 462 -9.12 -9.50 -6.34
N ASN A 463 -8.49 -8.53 -5.66
CA ASN A 463 -7.45 -7.69 -6.24
C ASN A 463 -6.13 -8.44 -6.49
N GLY A 464 -5.76 -9.41 -5.63
CA GLY A 464 -4.63 -10.30 -5.86
C GLY A 464 -4.83 -11.18 -7.10
N LEU A 465 -6.00 -11.80 -7.23
CA LEU A 465 -6.40 -12.57 -8.42
C LEU A 465 -6.38 -11.69 -9.68
N ARG A 466 -6.89 -10.45 -9.58
CA ARG A 466 -6.87 -9.47 -10.69
C ARG A 466 -5.45 -9.23 -11.20
N LYS A 467 -4.48 -9.05 -10.29
CA LYS A 467 -3.06 -8.82 -10.63
C LYS A 467 -2.42 -10.04 -11.29
N GLU A 468 -2.67 -11.25 -10.78
CA GLU A 468 -2.12 -12.47 -11.38
C GLU A 468 -2.65 -12.71 -12.79
N ILE A 469 -3.95 -12.53 -13.01
CA ILE A 469 -4.55 -12.68 -14.34
C ILE A 469 -4.03 -11.62 -15.31
N LEU A 470 -3.96 -10.35 -14.87
CA LEU A 470 -3.37 -9.27 -15.68
C LEU A 470 -1.92 -9.59 -16.08
N SER A 471 -1.12 -10.12 -15.15
CA SER A 471 0.26 -10.48 -15.42
C SER A 471 0.40 -11.57 -16.49
N ILE A 472 -0.55 -12.50 -16.58
CA ILE A 472 -0.58 -13.50 -17.66
C ILE A 472 -0.85 -12.81 -19.01
N ILE A 473 -1.90 -11.97 -19.07
CA ILE A 473 -2.29 -11.30 -20.32
C ILE A 473 -1.18 -10.36 -20.82
N GLU A 474 -0.49 -9.65 -19.92
CA GLU A 474 0.66 -8.80 -20.25
C GLU A 474 1.86 -9.61 -20.78
N GLN A 475 2.08 -10.83 -20.26
CA GLN A 475 3.16 -11.70 -20.70
C GLN A 475 2.90 -12.33 -22.08
N GLU A 476 1.65 -12.64 -22.38
CA GLU A 476 1.26 -13.18 -23.69
C GLU A 476 1.20 -12.10 -24.79
N GLY A 477 0.82 -10.87 -24.43
CA GLY A 477 0.67 -9.76 -25.35
C GLY A 477 1.82 -8.75 -25.30
N SER A 478 2.88 -8.94 -26.07
CA SER A 478 3.96 -7.94 -26.19
C SER A 478 3.54 -6.65 -26.91
N SER A 479 2.44 -6.68 -27.68
CA SER A 479 1.90 -5.51 -28.38
C SER A 479 0.77 -4.87 -27.60
N GLN A 480 0.95 -3.62 -27.15
CA GLN A 480 -0.06 -2.80 -26.47
C GLN A 480 -1.18 -2.31 -27.40
N THR A 481 -1.57 -3.06 -28.43
CA THR A 481 -2.74 -2.72 -29.25
C THR A 481 -4.00 -3.23 -28.58
N ALA A 482 -5.10 -2.49 -28.76
CA ALA A 482 -6.39 -2.85 -28.19
C ALA A 482 -6.90 -4.19 -28.75
N SER A 483 -6.70 -4.40 -30.07
CA SER A 483 -6.99 -5.66 -30.76
C SER A 483 -6.23 -6.87 -30.23
N ALA A 484 -4.92 -6.76 -29.97
CA ALA A 484 -4.13 -7.85 -29.43
C ALA A 484 -4.55 -8.19 -28.00
N THR A 485 -4.80 -7.16 -27.18
CA THR A 485 -5.30 -7.33 -25.81
C THR A 485 -6.63 -8.09 -25.80
N ALA A 486 -7.59 -7.68 -26.62
CA ALA A 486 -8.88 -8.36 -26.75
C ALA A 486 -8.73 -9.81 -27.23
N TYR A 487 -7.76 -10.09 -28.10
CA TYR A 487 -7.48 -11.44 -28.59
C TYR A 487 -6.91 -12.36 -27.50
N HIS A 488 -5.97 -11.90 -26.68
CA HIS A 488 -5.45 -12.69 -25.56
C HIS A 488 -6.55 -12.97 -24.52
N TRP A 489 -7.38 -11.96 -24.23
CA TRP A 489 -8.57 -12.16 -23.40
C TRP A 489 -9.57 -13.18 -23.99
N LYS A 490 -9.71 -13.24 -25.33
CA LYS A 490 -10.49 -14.30 -26.01
C LYS A 490 -9.98 -15.67 -25.63
N GLN A 491 -8.68 -15.89 -25.80
CA GLN A 491 -8.07 -17.20 -25.60
C GLN A 491 -8.16 -17.63 -24.14
N PHE A 492 -7.87 -16.71 -23.22
CA PHE A 492 -8.00 -16.94 -21.79
C PHE A 492 -9.44 -17.31 -21.42
N SER A 493 -10.42 -16.54 -21.91
CA SER A 493 -11.85 -16.76 -21.64
C SER A 493 -12.37 -18.07 -22.22
N ALA A 494 -11.92 -18.48 -23.41
CA ALA A 494 -12.29 -19.75 -24.03
C ALA A 494 -11.79 -20.94 -23.20
N ARG A 495 -10.53 -20.89 -22.74
CA ARG A 495 -9.95 -21.91 -21.83
C ARG A 495 -10.67 -21.94 -20.50
N TYR A 496 -10.95 -20.76 -19.93
CA TYR A 496 -11.72 -20.65 -18.70
C TYR A 496 -13.11 -21.28 -18.84
N LEU A 497 -13.84 -20.96 -19.90
CA LEU A 497 -15.17 -21.53 -20.15
C LEU A 497 -15.11 -23.06 -20.29
N HIS A 498 -14.12 -23.58 -21.02
CA HIS A 498 -13.91 -25.02 -21.14
C HIS A 498 -13.69 -25.68 -19.77
N ASN A 499 -12.80 -25.10 -18.96
CA ASN A 499 -12.53 -25.57 -17.61
C ASN A 499 -13.73 -25.40 -16.69
N TRP A 500 -14.53 -24.36 -16.86
CA TRP A 500 -15.76 -24.13 -16.13
C TRP A 500 -16.80 -25.21 -16.44
N CYS A 501 -17.06 -25.49 -17.71
CA CYS A 501 -17.98 -26.55 -18.13
C CYS A 501 -17.54 -27.93 -17.63
N TRP A 502 -16.23 -28.20 -17.60
CA TRP A 502 -15.68 -29.44 -17.08
C TRP A 502 -15.85 -29.58 -15.55
N HIS A 503 -15.45 -28.55 -14.79
CA HIS A 503 -15.48 -28.58 -13.33
C HIS A 503 -16.88 -28.37 -12.75
N ASN A 504 -17.81 -27.85 -13.54
CA ASN A 504 -19.17 -27.52 -13.10
C ASN A 504 -20.27 -28.22 -13.91
N LYS A 505 -19.96 -29.40 -14.45
CA LYS A 505 -20.90 -30.28 -15.16
C LYS A 505 -22.14 -30.63 -14.29
N PRO A 506 -23.37 -30.52 -14.80
CA PRO A 506 -24.58 -30.99 -14.11
C PRO A 506 -24.55 -32.49 -13.83
N TYR A 507 -24.87 -32.90 -12.60
CA TYR A 507 -24.97 -34.31 -12.21
C TYR A 507 -26.42 -34.79 -12.07
N GLY A 508 -27.34 -33.90 -11.68
CA GLY A 508 -28.74 -34.28 -11.52
C GLY A 508 -29.61 -33.15 -10.96
N LEU A 509 -30.91 -33.37 -11.01
CA LEU A 509 -31.94 -32.46 -10.51
C LEU A 509 -32.32 -32.82 -9.07
N PHE A 510 -32.76 -31.83 -8.31
CA PHE A 510 -33.54 -32.06 -7.10
C PHE A 510 -34.84 -31.27 -7.13
N LEU A 511 -35.85 -31.82 -6.44
CA LEU A 511 -37.20 -31.28 -6.43
C LEU A 511 -37.76 -31.38 -5.00
N ASP A 512 -38.11 -30.23 -4.45
CA ASP A 512 -38.92 -30.07 -3.25
C ASP A 512 -40.35 -29.77 -3.67
N THR A 513 -41.15 -30.84 -3.77
CA THR A 513 -42.58 -30.73 -4.07
C THR A 513 -43.40 -29.97 -3.03
N THR A 514 -42.90 -29.80 -1.79
CA THR A 514 -43.67 -29.10 -0.75
C THR A 514 -43.66 -27.59 -0.94
N ASN A 515 -42.53 -27.04 -1.38
CA ASN A 515 -42.34 -25.61 -1.59
C ASN A 515 -42.27 -25.23 -3.09
N GLU A 516 -42.57 -26.17 -3.99
CA GLU A 516 -42.37 -26.04 -5.45
C GLU A 516 -40.96 -25.58 -5.86
N VAL A 517 -39.94 -25.93 -5.07
CA VAL A 517 -38.54 -25.59 -5.36
C VAL A 517 -37.94 -26.70 -6.19
N PHE A 518 -37.25 -26.33 -7.27
CA PHE A 518 -36.40 -27.27 -7.99
C PHE A 518 -35.03 -26.64 -8.20
N GLY A 519 -34.02 -27.48 -8.32
CA GLY A 519 -32.63 -27.05 -8.43
C GLY A 519 -31.74 -28.07 -9.11
N LEU A 520 -30.50 -27.66 -9.31
CA LEU A 520 -29.48 -28.41 -10.02
C LEU A 520 -28.29 -28.68 -9.10
N VAL A 521 -27.87 -29.95 -9.03
CA VAL A 521 -26.64 -30.37 -8.37
C VAL A 521 -25.58 -30.52 -9.45
N ARG A 522 -24.54 -29.68 -9.41
CA ARG A 522 -23.41 -29.73 -10.33
C ARG A 522 -22.18 -30.39 -9.65
N LYS A 523 -21.17 -30.69 -10.45
CA LYS A 523 -19.86 -31.21 -10.00
C LYS A 523 -19.16 -30.24 -9.04
N GLY A 524 -19.28 -28.94 -9.28
CA GLY A 524 -18.62 -27.89 -8.50
C GLY A 524 -19.57 -27.10 -7.61
N SER A 525 -20.78 -26.80 -8.09
CA SER A 525 -21.69 -25.86 -7.43
C SER A 525 -23.12 -26.41 -7.20
N PHE A 526 -23.93 -25.59 -6.54
CA PHE A 526 -25.37 -25.79 -6.37
C PHE A 526 -26.12 -24.61 -6.96
N SER A 527 -27.29 -24.87 -7.54
CA SER A 527 -28.11 -23.82 -8.16
C SER A 527 -29.59 -24.10 -7.98
N LEU A 528 -30.37 -23.02 -7.89
CA LEU A 528 -31.83 -23.04 -7.94
C LEU A 528 -32.30 -22.35 -9.21
N PHE A 529 -33.60 -22.18 -9.38
CA PHE A 529 -34.17 -21.50 -10.52
C PHE A 529 -35.11 -20.38 -10.08
N ARG A 530 -35.14 -19.31 -10.88
CA ARG A 530 -36.13 -18.24 -10.78
C ARG A 530 -36.99 -18.21 -12.04
N CYS A 531 -38.22 -17.68 -11.91
CA CYS A 531 -38.98 -17.28 -13.09
C CYS A 531 -38.35 -16.05 -13.75
N LEU A 532 -38.59 -15.90 -15.05
CA LEU A 532 -38.31 -14.66 -15.76
C LEU A 532 -39.24 -13.53 -15.28
N GLU A 533 -38.71 -12.32 -15.22
CA GLU A 533 -39.48 -11.10 -15.04
C GLU A 533 -40.40 -10.89 -16.27
N GLY A 534 -41.53 -10.19 -16.09
CA GLY A 534 -42.49 -9.93 -17.16
C GLY A 534 -41.86 -9.32 -18.42
N LEU A 535 -40.93 -8.40 -18.24
CA LEU A 535 -40.16 -7.76 -19.30
C LEU A 535 -39.07 -8.65 -19.87
N GLU A 536 -38.46 -9.54 -19.07
CA GLU A 536 -37.52 -10.54 -19.62
C GLU A 536 -38.22 -11.44 -20.63
N MET A 537 -39.43 -11.91 -20.34
CA MET A 537 -40.22 -12.70 -21.30
C MET A 537 -40.48 -11.94 -22.61
N LEU A 538 -40.73 -10.64 -22.51
CA LEU A 538 -40.95 -9.76 -23.66
C LEU A 538 -39.66 -9.59 -24.50
N ILE A 539 -38.51 -9.44 -23.84
CA ILE A 539 -37.18 -9.36 -24.48
C ILE A 539 -36.84 -10.66 -25.22
N TYR A 540 -37.17 -11.83 -24.65
CA TYR A 540 -37.00 -13.13 -25.31
C TYR A 540 -38.07 -13.41 -26.39
N GLY A 541 -38.92 -12.43 -26.74
CA GLY A 541 -39.80 -12.47 -27.91
C GLY A 541 -41.15 -13.16 -27.69
N TYR A 542 -41.70 -13.15 -26.47
CA TYR A 542 -42.97 -13.83 -26.15
C TYR A 542 -44.17 -12.90 -25.89
N ASP A 543 -45.33 -13.27 -26.44
CA ASP A 543 -46.57 -12.46 -26.47
C ASP A 543 -47.30 -12.29 -25.12
N HIS A 544 -46.97 -13.03 -24.06
CA HIS A 544 -47.72 -12.91 -22.79
C HIS A 544 -47.32 -11.71 -21.91
N GLY A 545 -46.37 -10.88 -22.36
CA GLY A 545 -46.13 -9.56 -21.76
C GLY A 545 -47.28 -8.57 -21.94
N VAL A 546 -48.31 -8.91 -22.74
CA VAL A 546 -49.46 -8.05 -23.10
C VAL A 546 -50.14 -7.38 -21.92
N ASN A 547 -50.12 -7.94 -20.71
CA ASN A 547 -50.71 -7.27 -19.53
C ASN A 547 -50.03 -5.93 -19.16
N LEU A 548 -48.87 -5.60 -19.74
CA LEU A 548 -48.18 -4.32 -19.53
C LEU A 548 -48.71 -3.18 -20.43
N LEU A 549 -49.41 -3.48 -21.52
CA LEU A 549 -49.92 -2.49 -22.48
C LEU A 549 -51.41 -2.74 -22.76
N ASP A 550 -52.25 -1.74 -22.46
CA ASP A 550 -53.72 -1.85 -22.58
C ASP A 550 -54.22 -2.11 -24.02
N ASP A 551 -53.44 -1.76 -25.05
CA ASP A 551 -53.84 -1.79 -26.46
C ASP A 551 -53.02 -2.77 -27.32
N VAL A 552 -53.70 -3.59 -28.12
CA VAL A 552 -53.08 -4.55 -29.06
C VAL A 552 -52.19 -3.86 -30.10
N SER A 553 -52.57 -2.66 -30.56
CA SER A 553 -51.77 -1.87 -31.51
C SER A 553 -50.44 -1.42 -30.92
N ASP A 554 -50.42 -1.08 -29.63
CA ASP A 554 -49.20 -0.66 -28.94
C ASP A 554 -48.24 -1.83 -28.80
N PHE A 555 -48.78 -3.02 -28.52
CA PHE A 555 -48.01 -4.25 -28.43
C PHE A 555 -47.35 -4.62 -29.77
N GLU A 556 -48.08 -4.53 -30.88
CA GLU A 556 -47.51 -4.76 -32.21
C GLU A 556 -46.40 -3.78 -32.58
N LEU A 557 -46.56 -2.50 -32.22
CA LEU A 557 -45.53 -1.48 -32.41
C LEU A 557 -44.30 -1.77 -31.55
N LEU A 558 -44.50 -2.14 -30.29
CA LEU A 558 -43.41 -2.50 -29.37
C LEU A 558 -42.63 -3.71 -29.89
N ASN A 559 -43.30 -4.75 -30.38
CA ASN A 559 -42.64 -5.92 -30.97
C ASN A 559 -41.73 -5.56 -32.16
N GLU A 560 -42.13 -4.58 -32.97
CA GLU A 560 -41.27 -4.09 -34.06
C GLU A 560 -40.10 -3.24 -33.54
N VAL A 561 -40.27 -2.48 -32.46
CA VAL A 561 -39.18 -1.77 -31.77
C VAL A 561 -38.17 -2.77 -31.18
N LEU A 562 -38.64 -3.81 -30.48
CA LEU A 562 -37.80 -4.88 -29.95
C LEU A 562 -37.06 -5.62 -31.07
N ARG A 563 -37.69 -5.82 -32.23
CA ARG A 563 -37.02 -6.39 -33.41
C ARG A 563 -35.88 -5.49 -33.90
N CYS A 564 -36.08 -4.17 -33.91
CA CYS A 564 -35.01 -3.22 -34.23
C CYS A 564 -33.86 -3.31 -33.22
N MET A 565 -34.19 -3.36 -31.93
CA MET A 565 -33.21 -3.53 -30.85
C MET A 565 -32.44 -4.86 -31.01
N GLY A 566 -33.13 -5.95 -31.30
CA GLY A 566 -32.54 -7.26 -31.59
C GLY A 566 -31.58 -7.23 -32.79
N ASN A 567 -31.92 -6.50 -33.87
CA ASN A 567 -31.02 -6.34 -35.01
C ASN A 567 -29.75 -5.56 -34.65
N ILE A 568 -29.87 -4.50 -33.83
CA ILE A 568 -28.72 -3.74 -33.31
C ILE A 568 -27.85 -4.63 -32.43
N HIS A 569 -28.48 -5.35 -31.51
CA HIS A 569 -27.85 -6.29 -30.61
C HIS A 569 -27.08 -7.39 -31.37
N HIS A 570 -27.69 -7.98 -32.39
CA HIS A 570 -27.08 -9.01 -33.22
C HIS A 570 -25.90 -8.51 -34.07
N LEU A 571 -25.89 -7.23 -34.46
CA LEU A 571 -24.79 -6.64 -35.22
C LEU A 571 -23.59 -6.28 -34.34
N LEU A 572 -23.84 -5.67 -33.18
CA LEU A 572 -22.78 -5.17 -32.30
C LEU A 572 -22.25 -6.22 -31.33
N GLY A 573 -23.06 -7.23 -31.00
CA GLY A 573 -22.79 -8.17 -29.93
C GLY A 573 -22.79 -7.52 -28.54
N ARG A 574 -22.58 -8.36 -27.53
CA ARG A 574 -22.58 -7.98 -26.10
C ARG A 574 -21.38 -7.14 -25.68
N SER A 575 -20.33 -7.09 -26.51
CA SER A 575 -19.10 -6.33 -26.23
C SER A 575 -19.35 -4.81 -26.16
N SER A 576 -20.29 -4.29 -26.95
CA SER A 576 -20.68 -2.89 -26.97
C SER A 576 -21.31 -2.43 -25.64
N THR A 577 -22.28 -3.19 -25.13
CA THR A 577 -22.90 -2.97 -23.82
C THR A 577 -21.88 -3.09 -22.69
N ALA A 578 -20.92 -4.01 -22.84
CA ALA A 578 -19.84 -4.16 -21.88
C ALA A 578 -18.89 -2.97 -21.82
N ALA A 579 -18.54 -2.40 -22.97
CA ALA A 579 -17.69 -1.21 -23.06
C ALA A 579 -18.41 0.01 -22.45
N TYR A 580 -19.70 0.16 -22.75
CA TYR A 580 -20.53 1.22 -22.16
C TYR A 580 -20.63 1.07 -20.64
N TYR A 581 -20.91 -0.15 -20.15
CA TYR A 581 -20.95 -0.44 -18.71
C TYR A 581 -19.65 -0.08 -18.00
N GLU A 582 -18.48 -0.44 -18.56
CA GLU A 582 -17.19 -0.13 -17.94
C GLU A 582 -16.86 1.36 -17.98
N SER A 583 -17.31 2.09 -19.01
CA SER A 583 -17.12 3.55 -19.09
C SER A 583 -17.86 4.32 -18.01
N LEU A 584 -19.04 3.82 -17.60
CA LEU A 584 -19.82 4.42 -16.51
C LEU A 584 -19.17 4.20 -15.15
N ILE A 585 -18.50 3.06 -14.93
CA ILE A 585 -17.88 2.73 -13.63
C ILE A 585 -16.48 3.30 -13.48
N SER A 586 -15.61 3.10 -14.48
CA SER A 586 -14.19 3.45 -14.37
C SER A 586 -13.89 4.90 -14.74
N SER A 587 -14.81 5.57 -15.43
CA SER A 587 -14.69 6.96 -15.95
C SER A 587 -13.42 7.24 -16.76
N ILE A 588 -12.70 6.21 -17.22
CA ILE A 588 -11.48 6.33 -18.03
C ILE A 588 -11.81 6.97 -19.39
N ILE A 589 -12.95 6.59 -19.97
CA ILE A 589 -13.46 7.10 -21.24
C ILE A 589 -14.85 7.66 -21.01
N SER A 590 -15.18 8.78 -21.65
CA SER A 590 -16.54 9.32 -21.58
C SER A 590 -17.54 8.37 -22.25
N SER A 591 -18.67 8.15 -21.59
CA SER A 591 -19.74 7.29 -22.10
C SER A 591 -20.30 7.80 -23.43
N ASP A 592 -20.36 9.13 -23.61
CA ASP A 592 -20.77 9.78 -24.85
C ASP A 592 -19.82 9.49 -26.02
N GLU A 593 -18.51 9.44 -25.79
CA GLU A 593 -17.53 9.09 -26.82
C GLU A 593 -17.73 7.65 -27.29
N ILE A 594 -17.94 6.70 -26.37
CA ILE A 594 -18.21 5.30 -26.73
C ILE A 594 -19.50 5.17 -27.54
N VAL A 595 -20.59 5.84 -27.10
CA VAL A 595 -21.88 5.81 -27.80
C VAL A 595 -21.73 6.39 -29.21
N SER A 596 -21.02 7.51 -29.37
CA SER A 596 -20.79 8.12 -30.68
C SER A 596 -20.03 7.19 -31.64
N HIS A 597 -19.04 6.43 -31.13
CA HIS A 597 -18.31 5.45 -31.92
C HIS A 597 -19.19 4.25 -32.28
N ILE A 598 -19.98 3.73 -31.34
CA ILE A 598 -20.93 2.63 -31.59
C ILE A 598 -21.95 3.02 -32.66
N VAL A 599 -22.55 4.21 -32.55
CA VAL A 599 -23.53 4.70 -33.54
C VAL A 599 -22.87 4.85 -34.91
N LYS A 600 -21.63 5.34 -34.97
CA LYS A 600 -20.87 5.43 -36.23
C LYS A 600 -20.58 4.04 -36.83
N ILE A 601 -20.34 3.03 -35.99
CA ILE A 601 -20.21 1.62 -36.44
C ILE A 601 -21.55 1.13 -37.01
N LEU A 602 -22.67 1.41 -36.37
CA LEU A 602 -24.01 1.06 -36.89
C LEU A 602 -24.30 1.74 -38.24
N GLU A 603 -23.86 2.98 -38.43
CA GLU A 603 -24.07 3.73 -39.68
C GLU A 603 -23.17 3.26 -40.83
N THR A 604 -21.88 3.01 -40.55
CA THR A 604 -20.86 2.78 -41.59
C THR A 604 -20.43 1.32 -41.73
N GLY A 605 -20.66 0.50 -40.71
CA GLY A 605 -20.23 -0.90 -40.59
C GLY A 605 -18.72 -1.12 -40.50
N PHE A 606 -17.88 -0.08 -40.64
CA PHE A 606 -16.43 -0.23 -40.64
C PHE A 606 -15.69 1.04 -40.19
N SER A 607 -14.75 0.87 -39.27
CA SER A 607 -13.75 1.89 -38.92
C SER A 607 -12.53 1.80 -39.85
N HIS A 608 -12.22 2.87 -40.60
CA HIS A 608 -11.06 2.91 -41.49
C HIS A 608 -9.70 2.68 -40.79
N GLN A 609 -9.63 2.84 -39.46
CA GLN A 609 -8.35 2.91 -38.73
C GLN A 609 -7.76 1.53 -38.36
N SER A 610 -8.52 0.44 -38.42
CA SER A 610 -8.15 -0.86 -37.80
C SER A 610 -7.29 -1.80 -38.67
N SER A 611 -6.72 -1.37 -39.80
CA SER A 611 -6.26 -2.31 -40.84
C SER A 611 -4.90 -2.99 -40.60
N SER A 612 -3.91 -2.30 -40.04
CA SER A 612 -2.53 -2.84 -39.99
C SER A 612 -2.33 -3.89 -38.89
N SER A 613 -2.74 -3.59 -37.65
CA SER A 613 -2.59 -4.45 -36.46
C SER A 613 -3.28 -5.80 -36.62
N LEU A 614 -4.53 -5.80 -37.08
CA LEU A 614 -5.32 -7.02 -37.25
C LEU A 614 -4.80 -7.92 -38.37
N SER A 615 -4.28 -7.32 -39.45
CA SER A 615 -3.69 -8.09 -40.56
C SER A 615 -2.45 -8.87 -40.11
N THR A 616 -1.64 -8.30 -39.20
CA THR A 616 -0.48 -8.97 -38.62
C THR A 616 -0.85 -10.05 -37.61
N LEU A 617 -1.94 -9.87 -36.86
CA LEU A 617 -2.37 -10.81 -35.82
C LEU A 617 -3.04 -12.06 -36.39
N LEU A 618 -3.99 -11.88 -37.32
CA LEU A 618 -4.80 -12.99 -37.86
C LEU A 618 -4.18 -13.61 -39.12
N GLY A 619 -3.41 -12.84 -39.87
CA GLY A 619 -3.02 -13.15 -41.24
C GLY A 619 -3.93 -12.47 -42.27
N MET A 620 -3.36 -12.15 -43.44
CA MET A 620 -4.04 -11.33 -44.46
C MET A 620 -5.30 -12.01 -45.02
N ASP A 621 -5.25 -13.33 -45.24
CA ASP A 621 -6.37 -14.08 -45.84
C ASP A 621 -7.60 -14.07 -44.90
N THR A 622 -7.40 -14.43 -43.63
CA THR A 622 -8.45 -14.38 -42.60
C THR A 622 -8.97 -12.98 -42.35
N TYR A 623 -8.11 -11.95 -42.46
CA TYR A 623 -8.50 -10.56 -42.36
C TYR A 623 -9.47 -10.17 -43.49
N VAL A 624 -9.15 -10.54 -44.74
CA VAL A 624 -9.97 -10.25 -45.91
C VAL A 624 -11.32 -10.97 -45.84
N GLU A 625 -11.33 -12.26 -45.50
CA GLU A 625 -12.56 -13.05 -45.36
C GLU A 625 -13.51 -12.46 -44.32
N ARG A 626 -13.00 -12.14 -43.12
CA ARG A 626 -13.80 -11.55 -42.05
C ARG A 626 -14.29 -10.16 -42.39
N ARG A 627 -13.47 -9.32 -43.03
CA ARG A 627 -13.91 -8.01 -43.54
C ARG A 627 -15.07 -8.16 -44.53
N GLN A 628 -15.04 -9.15 -45.42
CA GLN A 628 -16.14 -9.42 -46.34
C GLN A 628 -17.40 -9.90 -45.60
N ALA A 629 -17.25 -10.76 -44.59
CA ALA A 629 -18.35 -11.22 -43.75
C ALA A 629 -19.01 -10.05 -42.99
N ALA A 630 -18.21 -9.16 -42.39
CA ALA A 630 -18.68 -7.97 -41.70
C ALA A 630 -19.45 -7.03 -42.66
N HIS A 631 -18.94 -6.79 -43.87
CA HIS A 631 -19.68 -6.01 -44.88
C HIS A 631 -21.01 -6.65 -45.30
N LYS A 632 -21.07 -7.99 -45.39
CA LYS A 632 -22.33 -8.71 -45.66
C LYS A 632 -23.30 -8.55 -44.48
N SER A 633 -22.82 -8.71 -43.25
CA SER A 633 -23.60 -8.51 -42.02
C SER A 633 -24.17 -7.09 -41.95
N GLN A 634 -23.35 -6.07 -42.19
CA GLN A 634 -23.78 -4.67 -42.22
C GLN A 634 -24.87 -4.42 -43.26
N ARG A 635 -24.70 -4.92 -44.49
CA ARG A 635 -25.72 -4.75 -45.54
C ARG A 635 -27.04 -5.41 -45.15
N LYS A 636 -26.97 -6.60 -44.57
CA LYS A 636 -28.14 -7.33 -44.06
C LYS A 636 -28.83 -6.50 -42.97
N PHE A 637 -28.07 -6.02 -41.98
CA PHE A 637 -28.56 -5.16 -40.91
C PHE A 637 -29.24 -3.89 -41.46
N SER A 638 -28.60 -3.16 -42.37
CA SER A 638 -29.18 -1.92 -42.92
C SER A 638 -30.50 -2.18 -43.66
N VAL A 639 -30.61 -3.31 -44.39
CA VAL A 639 -31.85 -3.71 -45.08
C VAL A 639 -32.93 -4.11 -44.09
N GLU A 640 -32.60 -4.88 -43.07
CA GLU A 640 -33.52 -5.31 -42.01
C GLU A 640 -34.03 -4.10 -41.21
N MET A 641 -33.15 -3.20 -40.81
CA MET A 641 -33.52 -1.95 -40.11
C MET A 641 -34.40 -1.05 -40.97
N LEU A 642 -34.08 -0.85 -42.25
CA LEU A 642 -34.92 -0.04 -43.15
C LEU A 642 -36.32 -0.64 -43.30
N ARG A 643 -36.41 -1.98 -43.41
CA ARG A 643 -37.69 -2.70 -43.45
C ARG A 643 -38.48 -2.52 -42.16
N SER A 644 -37.83 -2.62 -41.01
CA SER A 644 -38.47 -2.41 -39.72
C SER A 644 -38.94 -0.96 -39.54
N PHE A 645 -38.15 0.03 -39.94
CA PHE A 645 -38.56 1.44 -39.94
C PHE A 645 -39.76 1.71 -40.84
N HIS A 646 -39.79 1.15 -42.06
CA HIS A 646 -40.96 1.25 -42.93
C HIS A 646 -42.20 0.59 -42.30
N THR A 647 -42.00 -0.53 -41.60
CA THR A 647 -43.07 -1.23 -40.89
C THR A 647 -43.64 -0.36 -39.77
N LEU A 648 -42.78 0.22 -38.93
CA LEU A 648 -43.16 1.18 -37.88
C LEU A 648 -43.94 2.36 -38.47
N GLN A 649 -43.40 3.02 -39.50
CA GLN A 649 -44.02 4.18 -40.13
C GLN A 649 -45.38 3.83 -40.77
N SER A 650 -45.49 2.66 -41.41
CA SER A 650 -46.73 2.22 -42.05
C SER A 650 -47.84 1.88 -41.06
N ARG A 651 -47.48 1.42 -39.85
CA ARG A 651 -48.42 0.99 -38.81
C ARG A 651 -48.88 2.12 -37.89
N SER A 652 -47.99 3.06 -37.56
CA SER A 652 -48.27 4.09 -36.54
C SER A 652 -48.88 5.39 -37.08
N ALA A 653 -48.96 5.57 -38.41
CA ALA A 653 -49.30 6.81 -39.13
C ALA A 653 -48.36 8.02 -38.86
N SER A 654 -47.78 8.13 -37.67
CA SER A 654 -46.77 9.13 -37.28
C SER A 654 -45.73 8.53 -36.32
N TRP A 655 -44.52 9.11 -36.30
CA TRP A 655 -43.48 8.75 -35.35
C TRP A 655 -43.85 9.07 -33.90
N SER A 656 -44.73 10.06 -33.68
CA SER A 656 -45.21 10.42 -32.34
C SER A 656 -45.85 9.24 -31.60
N ALA A 657 -46.65 8.42 -32.29
CA ALA A 657 -47.29 7.25 -31.69
C ALA A 657 -46.27 6.16 -31.32
N VAL A 658 -45.22 5.97 -32.12
CA VAL A 658 -44.10 5.06 -31.77
C VAL A 658 -43.41 5.54 -30.50
N PHE A 659 -43.17 6.85 -30.36
CA PHE A 659 -42.56 7.40 -29.15
C PHE A 659 -43.47 7.34 -27.93
N ASP A 660 -44.80 7.38 -28.10
CA ASP A 660 -45.74 7.15 -27.00
C ASP A 660 -45.65 5.71 -26.48
N VAL A 661 -45.54 4.73 -27.38
CA VAL A 661 -45.33 3.31 -27.03
C VAL A 661 -43.97 3.11 -26.36
N ILE A 662 -42.90 3.71 -26.88
CA ILE A 662 -41.56 3.67 -26.27
C ILE A 662 -41.58 4.29 -24.87
N GLU A 663 -42.28 5.41 -24.68
CA GLU A 663 -42.42 6.04 -23.37
C GLU A 663 -43.19 5.15 -22.39
N LYS A 664 -44.25 4.45 -22.83
CA LYS A 664 -44.94 3.43 -22.01
C LYS A 664 -44.00 2.28 -21.65
N PHE A 665 -43.20 1.79 -22.60
CA PHE A 665 -42.21 0.73 -22.36
C PHE A 665 -41.12 1.17 -21.37
N MET A 666 -40.60 2.39 -21.48
CA MET A 666 -39.65 2.95 -20.52
C MET A 666 -40.25 3.06 -19.11
N LYS A 667 -41.54 3.38 -18.96
CA LYS A 667 -42.21 3.36 -17.65
C LYS A 667 -42.25 1.96 -17.04
N CYS A 668 -42.39 0.93 -17.88
CA CYS A 668 -42.33 -0.45 -17.44
C CYS A 668 -40.92 -0.89 -17.02
N LEU A 669 -39.90 -0.45 -17.77
CA LEU A 669 -38.49 -0.71 -17.45
C LEU A 669 -38.01 -0.02 -16.16
N ASN A 670 -38.74 0.96 -15.64
CA ASN A 670 -38.35 1.69 -14.44
C ASN A 670 -38.47 0.81 -13.18
N THR A 671 -37.60 1.01 -12.19
CA THR A 671 -37.60 0.20 -10.95
C THR A 671 -38.74 0.57 -9.98
N ASN A 672 -39.48 1.65 -10.26
CA ASN A 672 -40.52 2.22 -9.41
C ASN A 672 -41.76 1.32 -9.37
N MET A 673 -41.85 0.49 -8.34
CA MET A 673 -43.09 -0.20 -7.97
C MET A 673 -43.74 0.52 -6.79
N ASN A 674 -45.08 0.62 -6.77
CA ASN A 674 -45.84 1.06 -5.59
C ASN A 674 -45.68 -0.01 -4.49
N VAL A 675 -44.62 0.10 -3.71
CA VAL A 675 -44.25 -0.85 -2.66
C VAL A 675 -44.73 -0.27 -1.32
N GLN A 676 -45.67 -0.96 -0.66
CA GLN A 676 -46.08 -0.66 0.72
C GLN A 676 -44.87 -0.75 1.66
N SER A 677 -44.89 -0.06 2.80
CA SER A 677 -43.78 -0.14 3.76
C SER A 677 -43.64 -1.57 4.30
N TYR A 678 -42.59 -2.27 3.87
CA TYR A 678 -42.25 -3.60 4.37
C TYR A 678 -41.20 -3.46 5.48
N GLY A 679 -41.28 -4.33 6.49
CA GLY A 679 -40.15 -4.46 7.40
C GLY A 679 -38.93 -5.00 6.65
N SER A 680 -37.76 -4.48 6.98
CA SER A 680 -36.47 -4.93 6.45
C SER A 680 -35.60 -5.41 7.62
N LYS A 681 -34.69 -6.35 7.37
CA LYS A 681 -33.65 -6.73 8.34
C LYS A 681 -32.42 -7.24 7.58
N ARG A 682 -31.24 -6.91 8.07
CA ARG A 682 -29.98 -7.51 7.59
C ARG A 682 -29.87 -8.95 8.03
N VAL A 683 -29.73 -9.87 7.07
CA VAL A 683 -29.50 -11.30 7.28
C VAL A 683 -28.55 -11.79 6.17
N CYS A 684 -27.59 -12.63 6.52
CA CYS A 684 -26.76 -13.35 5.54
C CYS A 684 -27.08 -14.84 5.63
N ASN A 685 -27.79 -15.37 4.64
CA ASN A 685 -28.11 -16.80 4.52
C ASN A 685 -28.18 -17.22 3.05
N VAL A 686 -28.43 -18.51 2.77
CA VAL A 686 -28.48 -18.99 1.37
C VAL A 686 -29.58 -18.28 0.57
N ASN A 687 -30.76 -18.07 1.17
CA ASN A 687 -31.87 -17.37 0.51
C ASN A 687 -31.55 -15.91 0.16
N SER A 688 -30.86 -15.18 1.05
CA SER A 688 -30.46 -13.79 0.80
C SER A 688 -29.44 -13.71 -0.33
N VAL A 689 -28.48 -14.64 -0.36
CA VAL A 689 -27.47 -14.73 -1.43
C VAL A 689 -28.12 -15.06 -2.79
N LEU A 690 -29.07 -16.00 -2.81
CA LEU A 690 -29.84 -16.33 -4.01
C LEU A 690 -30.63 -15.12 -4.52
N LEU A 691 -31.27 -14.37 -3.61
CA LEU A 691 -31.99 -13.15 -3.95
C LEU A 691 -31.06 -12.10 -4.58
N VAL A 692 -29.87 -11.88 -4.01
CA VAL A 692 -28.86 -10.97 -4.59
C VAL A 692 -28.49 -11.39 -6.01
N GLN A 693 -28.20 -12.68 -6.23
CA GLN A 693 -27.85 -13.18 -7.55
C GLN A 693 -29.00 -13.04 -8.55
N ALA A 694 -30.22 -13.44 -8.17
CA ALA A 694 -31.40 -13.26 -9.00
C ALA A 694 -31.63 -11.79 -9.38
N THR A 695 -31.46 -10.87 -8.43
CA THR A 695 -31.54 -9.42 -8.67
C THR A 695 -30.47 -8.94 -9.63
N SER A 696 -29.22 -9.39 -9.50
CA SER A 696 -28.15 -9.02 -10.44
C SER A 696 -28.44 -9.52 -11.86
N GLN A 697 -28.96 -10.73 -12.02
CA GLN A 697 -29.32 -11.29 -13.33
C GLN A 697 -30.42 -10.45 -14.00
N VAL A 698 -31.49 -10.12 -13.27
CA VAL A 698 -32.57 -9.27 -13.79
C VAL A 698 -32.03 -7.88 -14.12
N ALA A 699 -31.25 -7.28 -13.21
CA ALA A 699 -30.68 -5.95 -13.42
C ALA A 699 -29.77 -5.89 -14.66
N ARG A 700 -29.01 -6.95 -14.94
CA ARG A 700 -28.22 -7.08 -16.16
C ARG A 700 -29.13 -7.07 -17.40
N THR A 701 -30.12 -7.96 -17.46
CA THR A 701 -31.02 -8.06 -18.61
C THR A 701 -31.73 -6.73 -18.88
N MET A 702 -32.19 -6.04 -17.82
CA MET A 702 -32.85 -4.75 -17.93
C MET A 702 -31.89 -3.64 -18.37
N PHE A 703 -30.66 -3.61 -17.84
CA PHE A 703 -29.63 -2.66 -18.29
C PHE A 703 -29.30 -2.85 -19.77
N GLU A 704 -29.10 -4.10 -20.21
CA GLU A 704 -28.78 -4.42 -21.61
C GLU A 704 -29.94 -4.00 -22.53
N CYS A 705 -31.19 -4.30 -22.15
CA CYS A 705 -32.38 -3.87 -22.90
C CYS A 705 -32.52 -2.34 -22.96
N ALA A 706 -32.29 -1.64 -21.85
CA ALA A 706 -32.34 -0.18 -21.82
C ALA A 706 -31.22 0.42 -22.69
N PHE A 707 -30.04 -0.20 -22.74
CA PHE A 707 -28.95 0.26 -23.58
C PHE A 707 -29.24 0.04 -25.07
N ASP A 708 -29.79 -1.11 -25.43
CA ASP A 708 -30.19 -1.39 -26.81
C ASP A 708 -31.26 -0.41 -27.31
N LEU A 709 -32.20 -0.02 -26.43
CA LEU A 709 -33.19 1.02 -26.73
C LEU A 709 -32.54 2.40 -26.87
N PHE A 710 -31.52 2.72 -26.07
CA PHE A 710 -30.76 3.96 -26.18
C PHE A 710 -29.99 4.04 -27.50
N LEU A 711 -29.35 2.94 -27.90
CA LEU A 711 -28.68 2.82 -29.20
C LEU A 711 -29.67 2.91 -30.35
N PHE A 712 -30.84 2.28 -30.25
CA PHE A 712 -31.90 2.39 -31.24
C PHE A 712 -32.33 3.84 -31.46
N LEU A 713 -32.63 4.58 -30.38
CA LEU A 713 -33.02 5.98 -30.47
C LEU A 713 -31.88 6.86 -31.02
N SER A 714 -30.64 6.58 -30.62
CA SER A 714 -29.45 7.30 -31.11
C SER A 714 -29.23 7.08 -32.61
N TYR A 715 -29.33 5.83 -33.06
CA TYR A 715 -29.24 5.47 -34.47
C TYR A 715 -30.40 6.08 -35.27
N LEU A 716 -31.63 6.04 -34.74
CA LEU A 716 -32.81 6.65 -35.38
C LEU A 716 -32.63 8.16 -35.59
N VAL A 717 -32.03 8.86 -34.63
CA VAL A 717 -31.67 10.29 -34.78
C VAL A 717 -30.60 10.48 -35.85
N GLY A 718 -29.58 9.62 -35.89
CA GLY A 718 -28.51 9.65 -36.90
C GLY A 718 -29.02 9.49 -38.34
N VAL A 719 -29.93 8.53 -38.55
CA VAL A 719 -30.55 8.26 -39.86
C VAL A 719 -31.86 9.02 -40.09
N GLY A 720 -32.26 9.92 -39.20
CA GLY A 720 -33.59 10.54 -39.17
C GLY A 720 -34.01 11.21 -40.50
N GLY A 721 -33.04 11.75 -41.24
CA GLY A 721 -33.29 12.32 -42.57
C GLY A 721 -33.74 11.31 -43.63
N GLN A 722 -33.37 10.03 -43.50
CA GLN A 722 -33.74 8.96 -44.44
C GLN A 722 -35.13 8.39 -44.16
N VAL A 723 -35.57 8.42 -42.90
CA VAL A 723 -36.84 7.87 -42.43
C VAL A 723 -37.92 8.94 -42.19
N SER A 724 -37.69 10.15 -42.70
CA SER A 724 -38.62 11.29 -42.61
C SER A 724 -39.01 11.68 -41.18
N LEU A 725 -38.06 11.63 -40.23
CA LEU A 725 -38.29 12.19 -38.89
C LEU A 725 -38.46 13.71 -38.96
N LEU A 726 -39.48 14.25 -38.29
CA LEU A 726 -39.66 15.70 -38.18
C LEU A 726 -38.67 16.28 -37.16
N GLN A 727 -38.37 17.58 -37.26
CA GLN A 727 -37.51 18.24 -36.28
C GLN A 727 -38.10 18.17 -34.85
N ASN A 728 -39.43 18.19 -34.73
CA ASN A 728 -40.13 18.01 -33.45
C ASN A 728 -39.93 16.61 -32.88
N ASP A 729 -39.86 15.58 -33.72
CA ASP A 729 -39.59 14.19 -33.31
C ASP A 729 -38.18 14.07 -32.74
N VAL A 730 -37.20 14.64 -33.44
CA VAL A 730 -35.79 14.67 -32.98
C VAL A 730 -35.68 15.44 -31.65
N ALA A 731 -36.38 16.57 -31.51
CA ALA A 731 -36.42 17.32 -30.26
C ALA A 731 -37.05 16.51 -29.12
N ARG A 732 -38.13 15.75 -29.38
CA ARG A 732 -38.75 14.86 -28.40
C ARG A 732 -37.80 13.76 -27.92
N ILE A 733 -37.05 13.13 -28.84
CA ILE A 733 -36.06 12.12 -28.46
C ILE A 733 -34.99 12.73 -27.56
N LYS A 734 -34.38 13.85 -27.97
CA LYS A 734 -33.26 14.47 -27.26
C LYS A 734 -33.63 15.08 -25.91
N LEU A 735 -34.78 15.75 -25.82
CA LEU A 735 -35.16 16.51 -24.63
C LEU A 735 -36.02 15.71 -23.64
N LYS A 736 -36.67 14.61 -24.07
CA LYS A 736 -37.57 13.82 -23.21
C LYS A 736 -37.12 12.37 -23.05
N LEU A 737 -36.91 11.65 -24.15
CA LEU A 737 -36.63 10.21 -24.09
C LEU A 737 -35.21 9.88 -23.63
N PHE A 738 -34.21 10.66 -24.07
CA PHE A 738 -32.82 10.47 -23.64
C PHE A 738 -32.61 10.68 -22.13
N PRO A 739 -33.12 11.75 -21.49
CA PRO A 739 -33.05 11.86 -20.03
C PRO A 739 -33.72 10.67 -19.32
N MET A 740 -34.91 10.27 -19.78
CA MET A 740 -35.67 9.18 -19.16
C MET A 740 -34.94 7.83 -19.24
N ILE A 741 -34.36 7.49 -20.38
CA ILE A 741 -33.62 6.24 -20.55
C ILE A 741 -32.27 6.25 -19.84
N GLN A 742 -31.63 7.42 -19.75
CA GLN A 742 -30.41 7.60 -18.97
C GLN A 742 -30.66 7.37 -17.48
N ASP A 743 -31.77 7.89 -16.93
CA ASP A 743 -32.18 7.60 -15.56
C ASP A 743 -32.40 6.09 -15.34
N ILE A 744 -33.11 5.42 -16.26
CA ILE A 744 -33.36 3.97 -16.20
C ILE A 744 -32.04 3.18 -16.24
N LEU A 745 -31.13 3.53 -17.16
CA LEU A 745 -29.79 2.94 -17.25
C LEU A 745 -29.03 3.12 -15.93
N GLY A 746 -29.08 4.32 -15.35
CA GLY A 746 -28.49 4.66 -14.06
C GLY A 746 -28.99 3.76 -12.93
N GLN A 747 -30.30 3.54 -12.81
CA GLN A 747 -30.86 2.68 -11.78
C GLN A 747 -30.40 1.22 -11.92
N TRP A 748 -30.47 0.67 -13.13
CA TRP A 748 -30.11 -0.73 -13.37
C TRP A 748 -28.60 -0.98 -13.26
N ILE A 749 -27.74 -0.03 -13.65
CA ILE A 749 -26.29 -0.18 -13.44
C ILE A 749 -25.95 -0.18 -11.96
N VAL A 750 -26.60 0.65 -11.13
CA VAL A 750 -26.39 0.68 -9.68
C VAL A 750 -26.82 -0.66 -9.07
N LEU A 751 -28.00 -1.17 -9.42
CA LEU A 751 -28.48 -2.48 -8.94
C LEU A 751 -27.53 -3.61 -9.34
N HIS A 752 -27.09 -3.65 -10.60
CA HIS A 752 -26.15 -4.65 -11.08
C HIS A 752 -24.79 -4.53 -10.37
N PHE A 753 -24.28 -3.30 -10.24
CA PHE A 753 -23.00 -3.02 -9.60
C PHE A 753 -22.98 -3.46 -8.14
N VAL A 754 -24.03 -3.13 -7.37
CA VAL A 754 -24.16 -3.52 -5.96
C VAL A 754 -24.35 -5.04 -5.83
N GLY A 755 -25.05 -5.67 -6.77
CA GLY A 755 -25.28 -7.11 -6.80
C GLY A 755 -24.06 -7.96 -7.21
N THR A 756 -23.07 -7.39 -7.89
CA THR A 756 -21.91 -8.12 -8.45
C THR A 756 -20.56 -7.70 -7.88
N SER A 757 -20.43 -6.48 -7.36
CA SER A 757 -19.15 -6.00 -6.84
C SER A 757 -18.86 -6.62 -5.48
N PRO A 758 -17.68 -7.24 -5.29
CA PRO A 758 -17.27 -7.77 -3.99
C PRO A 758 -16.99 -6.64 -3.01
N THR A 759 -17.18 -6.91 -1.73
CA THR A 759 -16.74 -6.01 -0.65
C THR A 759 -15.22 -5.92 -0.59
N SER A 760 -14.68 -4.76 -0.22
CA SER A 760 -13.28 -4.61 0.16
C SER A 760 -13.06 -5.14 1.59
N PRO A 761 -11.89 -5.72 1.88
CA PRO A 761 -11.50 -6.03 3.25
C PRO A 761 -11.41 -4.73 4.07
N PRO A 762 -11.56 -4.78 5.41
CA PRO A 762 -11.42 -3.61 6.25
C PRO A 762 -10.02 -2.99 6.06
N THR A 763 -9.99 -1.70 5.71
CA THR A 763 -8.74 -0.96 5.63
C THR A 763 -8.30 -0.64 7.05
N ILE A 764 -7.25 -1.33 7.50
CA ILE A 764 -6.53 -1.14 8.78
C ILE A 764 -7.18 -1.87 9.97
N ASP A 765 -6.50 -2.95 10.41
CA ASP A 765 -6.55 -3.44 11.80
C ASP A 765 -5.97 -2.35 12.70
N ASP A 766 -6.69 -1.25 12.87
CA ASP A 766 -6.34 -0.31 13.90
C ASP A 766 -6.66 -1.09 15.17
N PHE A 767 -5.62 -1.65 15.81
CA PHE A 767 -5.76 -2.36 17.08
C PHE A 767 -6.61 -1.53 18.05
N SER A 768 -6.55 -0.19 17.93
CA SER A 768 -7.39 0.81 18.55
C SER A 768 -8.89 0.61 18.26
N TYR A 769 -9.31 0.48 17.00
CA TYR A 769 -10.71 0.21 16.65
C TYR A 769 -11.14 -1.17 17.14
N GLN A 770 -10.35 -2.22 16.94
CA GLN A 770 -10.69 -3.55 17.46
C GLN A 770 -10.83 -3.57 18.99
N LEU A 771 -9.96 -2.85 19.72
CA LEU A 771 -10.06 -2.69 21.18
C LEU A 771 -11.28 -1.86 21.59
N SER A 772 -11.58 -0.78 20.86
CA SER A 772 -12.72 0.10 21.13
C SER A 772 -14.05 -0.57 20.75
N SER A 773 -14.02 -1.43 19.74
CA SER A 773 -15.14 -2.20 19.19
C SER A 773 -15.19 -3.61 19.76
N LEU A 774 -14.52 -3.90 20.88
CA LEU A 774 -14.85 -5.03 21.77
C LEU A 774 -16.26 -4.83 22.36
N GLN A 775 -17.26 -4.61 21.50
CA GLN A 775 -18.66 -4.80 21.75
C GLN A 775 -18.87 -6.30 21.93
N LEU A 776 -18.51 -6.78 23.11
CA LEU A 776 -18.86 -8.08 23.66
C LEU A 776 -20.39 -8.15 23.73
N GLY A 777 -21.07 -8.46 22.61
CA GLY A 777 -22.52 -8.53 22.59
C GLY A 777 -23.18 -8.59 21.20
N LYS A 778 -22.50 -8.24 20.11
CA LYS A 778 -23.07 -8.34 18.75
C LYS A 778 -22.33 -9.38 17.92
N SER A 779 -22.66 -10.66 18.14
CA SER A 779 -22.13 -11.77 17.34
C SER A 779 -22.31 -11.59 15.83
N ASP A 780 -23.42 -10.96 15.42
CA ASP A 780 -23.80 -10.86 14.00
C ASP A 780 -22.87 -9.93 13.22
N GLU A 781 -22.47 -8.79 13.79
CA GLU A 781 -21.53 -7.84 13.14
C GLU A 781 -20.14 -8.48 12.95
N LEU A 782 -19.65 -9.26 13.93
CA LEU A 782 -18.37 -9.96 13.83
C LEU A 782 -18.33 -11.01 12.71
N SER A 783 -19.46 -11.69 12.45
CA SER A 783 -19.55 -12.68 11.37
C SER A 783 -19.43 -12.02 9.99
N LEU A 784 -20.06 -10.86 9.81
CA LEU A 784 -20.00 -10.07 8.57
C LEU A 784 -18.60 -9.54 8.31
N HIS A 785 -17.91 -9.03 9.33
CA HIS A 785 -16.53 -8.53 9.20
C HIS A 785 -15.57 -9.59 8.66
N ARG A 786 -15.78 -10.87 9.00
CA ARG A 786 -14.94 -11.97 8.49
C ARG A 786 -15.13 -12.24 6.99
N LYS A 787 -16.28 -11.87 6.41
CA LYS A 787 -16.59 -12.05 4.98
C LYS A 787 -16.19 -10.87 4.10
N LEU A 788 -15.88 -9.72 4.69
CA LEU A 788 -15.42 -8.56 3.94
C LEU A 788 -14.15 -8.91 3.15
N GLY A 789 -14.15 -8.65 1.84
CA GLY A 789 -13.07 -9.03 0.94
C GLY A 789 -13.26 -10.36 0.21
N CYS A 790 -14.24 -11.18 0.60
CA CYS A 790 -14.57 -12.42 -0.11
C CYS A 790 -15.23 -12.12 -1.46
N SER A 791 -14.79 -12.79 -2.54
CA SER A 791 -15.30 -12.53 -3.90
C SER A 791 -16.80 -12.84 -4.09
N ASP A 792 -17.35 -13.70 -3.24
CA ASP A 792 -18.75 -14.13 -3.21
C ASP A 792 -19.63 -13.26 -2.28
N PHE A 793 -19.01 -12.40 -1.46
CA PHE A 793 -19.72 -11.50 -0.56
C PHE A 793 -19.80 -10.09 -1.17
N THR A 794 -20.94 -9.79 -1.78
CA THR A 794 -21.16 -8.57 -2.56
C THR A 794 -21.67 -7.40 -1.72
N LEU A 795 -21.58 -6.19 -2.27
CA LEU A 795 -22.09 -4.97 -1.62
C LEU A 795 -23.57 -5.06 -1.24
N ALA A 796 -24.39 -5.73 -2.06
CA ALA A 796 -25.81 -5.97 -1.77
C ALA A 796 -26.02 -6.72 -0.44
N SER A 797 -25.06 -7.54 -0.03
CA SER A 797 -25.12 -8.31 1.21
C SER A 797 -24.95 -7.44 2.47
N LEU A 798 -24.51 -6.18 2.33
CA LEU A 798 -24.44 -5.19 3.41
C LEU A 798 -25.77 -4.46 3.63
N LEU A 799 -26.73 -4.60 2.72
CA LEU A 799 -28.02 -3.94 2.76
C LEU A 799 -29.05 -4.78 3.54
N ASP A 800 -30.18 -4.16 3.87
CA ASP A 800 -31.29 -4.89 4.47
C ASP A 800 -32.09 -5.64 3.41
N PHE A 801 -32.60 -6.81 3.77
CA PHE A 801 -33.44 -7.63 2.90
C PHE A 801 -34.93 -7.43 3.23
N PRO A 802 -35.82 -7.47 2.22
CA PRO A 802 -37.26 -7.37 2.44
C PRO A 802 -37.80 -8.62 3.16
N LYS A 803 -38.71 -8.43 4.12
CA LYS A 803 -39.40 -9.55 4.79
C LYS A 803 -40.29 -10.34 3.83
N SER A 804 -40.41 -11.65 4.10
CA SER A 804 -41.41 -12.52 3.49
C SER A 804 -42.84 -12.06 3.87
N PRO A 805 -43.88 -12.42 3.09
CA PRO A 805 -45.27 -12.12 3.46
C PRO A 805 -45.70 -12.71 4.81
N GLU A 806 -45.01 -13.75 5.30
CA GLU A 806 -45.28 -14.44 6.56
C GLU A 806 -44.71 -13.71 7.80
N GLY A 807 -44.04 -12.56 7.60
CA GLY A 807 -43.57 -11.69 8.67
C GLY A 807 -42.16 -12.00 9.18
N ASP A 808 -41.62 -13.19 8.88
CA ASP A 808 -40.21 -13.49 9.11
C ASP A 808 -39.34 -12.98 7.95
N VAL A 809 -38.07 -12.70 8.23
CA VAL A 809 -37.18 -11.97 7.31
C VAL A 809 -36.94 -12.75 6.02
N MET A 810 -36.80 -14.06 6.13
CA MET A 810 -36.76 -14.98 4.99
C MET A 810 -37.29 -16.35 5.45
N SER A 811 -37.92 -17.08 4.52
CA SER A 811 -38.45 -18.43 4.78
C SER A 811 -37.35 -19.36 5.33
N PRO A 812 -37.68 -20.25 6.28
CA PRO A 812 -36.78 -21.31 6.72
C PRO A 812 -36.57 -22.40 5.65
N CYS A 813 -37.37 -22.38 4.58
CA CYS A 813 -37.28 -23.26 3.43
C CYS A 813 -36.68 -22.53 2.21
N PHE A 814 -36.30 -23.27 1.16
CA PHE A 814 -35.95 -22.61 -0.09
C PHE A 814 -37.19 -21.95 -0.71
N LEU A 815 -36.97 -20.86 -1.41
CA LEU A 815 -38.02 -20.05 -2.03
C LEU A 815 -38.35 -20.59 -3.42
N GLY A 816 -39.64 -20.68 -3.74
CA GLY A 816 -40.09 -21.10 -5.06
C GLY A 816 -39.67 -20.10 -6.17
N PRO A 817 -39.56 -20.53 -7.44
CA PRO A 817 -39.13 -19.67 -8.54
C PRO A 817 -39.95 -18.37 -8.70
N ALA A 818 -41.26 -18.43 -8.42
CA ALA A 818 -42.16 -17.28 -8.46
C ALA A 818 -42.04 -16.37 -7.23
N GLU A 819 -41.65 -16.91 -6.08
CA GLU A 819 -41.41 -16.12 -4.86
C GLU A 819 -40.11 -15.32 -4.99
N ILE A 820 -39.06 -15.94 -5.54
CA ILE A 820 -37.78 -15.29 -5.81
C ILE A 820 -38.00 -14.04 -6.68
N ILE A 821 -38.74 -14.14 -7.79
CA ILE A 821 -38.94 -12.98 -8.68
C ILE A 821 -39.76 -11.87 -8.03
N ASN A 822 -40.74 -12.21 -7.17
CA ASN A 822 -41.49 -11.22 -6.40
C ASN A 822 -40.60 -10.50 -5.36
N LEU A 823 -39.69 -11.24 -4.71
CA LEU A 823 -38.70 -10.66 -3.80
C LEU A 823 -37.65 -9.82 -4.55
N VAL A 824 -37.23 -10.21 -5.75
CA VAL A 824 -36.32 -9.42 -6.60
C VAL A 824 -36.90 -8.03 -6.86
N ARG A 825 -38.19 -7.93 -7.18
CA ARG A 825 -38.88 -6.64 -7.37
C ARG A 825 -38.87 -5.79 -6.10
N ARG A 826 -39.18 -6.40 -4.94
CA ARG A 826 -39.16 -5.71 -3.65
C ARG A 826 -37.77 -5.26 -3.25
N PHE A 827 -36.76 -6.11 -3.44
CA PHE A 827 -35.38 -5.81 -3.11
C PHE A 827 -34.81 -4.72 -4.01
N SER A 828 -35.07 -4.78 -5.31
CA SER A 828 -34.67 -3.73 -6.25
C SER A 828 -35.30 -2.38 -5.87
N SER A 829 -36.59 -2.37 -5.54
CA SER A 829 -37.28 -1.18 -5.06
C SER A 829 -36.71 -0.66 -3.73
N LEU A 830 -36.41 -1.53 -2.77
CA LEU A 830 -35.81 -1.18 -1.48
C LEU A 830 -34.40 -0.58 -1.64
N ILE A 831 -33.58 -1.15 -2.53
CA ILE A 831 -32.23 -0.63 -2.82
C ILE A 831 -32.33 0.79 -3.41
N MET A 832 -33.25 0.98 -4.37
CA MET A 832 -33.39 2.27 -5.03
C MET A 832 -34.06 3.31 -4.12
N HIS A 833 -35.16 2.99 -3.44
CA HIS A 833 -35.96 3.99 -2.72
C HIS A 833 -35.60 4.11 -1.23
N GLY A 834 -34.82 3.17 -0.69
CA GLY A 834 -34.63 3.05 0.75
C GLY A 834 -35.91 2.63 1.49
N GLY A 835 -35.85 2.63 2.83
CA GLY A 835 -37.01 2.32 3.66
C GLY A 835 -38.01 3.47 3.84
N ASN A 836 -37.66 4.69 3.39
CA ASN A 836 -38.44 5.90 3.66
C ASN A 836 -39.24 6.32 2.41
N PHE A 837 -40.44 5.76 2.25
CA PHE A 837 -41.26 5.86 1.04
C PHE A 837 -41.94 7.23 0.82
N GLU A 838 -41.81 8.19 1.74
CA GLU A 838 -42.46 9.51 1.62
C GLU A 838 -41.78 10.44 0.62
N CYS A 839 -40.51 10.19 0.27
CA CYS A 839 -39.80 10.92 -0.78
C CYS A 839 -39.71 10.06 -2.05
N VAL A 840 -40.27 10.53 -3.16
CA VAL A 840 -39.91 9.99 -4.48
C VAL A 840 -38.47 10.43 -4.76
N HIS A 841 -37.50 9.70 -4.20
CA HIS A 841 -36.11 9.99 -4.42
C HIS A 841 -35.82 9.83 -5.92
N THR A 842 -35.32 10.90 -6.54
CA THR A 842 -34.73 10.83 -7.88
C THR A 842 -33.55 9.87 -7.86
N PHE A 843 -33.19 9.28 -9.00
CA PHE A 843 -32.00 8.41 -9.15
C PHE A 843 -30.75 8.96 -8.42
N LEU A 844 -30.60 10.28 -8.43
CA LEU A 844 -29.59 11.03 -7.68
C LEU A 844 -29.64 10.78 -6.17
N GLY A 845 -30.78 11.04 -5.52
CA GLY A 845 -30.94 10.86 -4.08
C GLY A 845 -30.73 9.41 -3.65
N CYS A 846 -31.22 8.47 -4.44
CA CYS A 846 -31.05 7.02 -4.23
C CYS A 846 -29.57 6.62 -4.17
N THR A 847 -28.80 7.05 -5.17
CA THR A 847 -27.37 6.70 -5.32
C THR A 847 -26.52 7.35 -4.24
N ILE A 848 -26.86 8.58 -3.83
CA ILE A 848 -26.21 9.29 -2.72
C ILE A 848 -26.44 8.54 -1.40
N ASN A 849 -27.69 8.17 -1.10
CA ASN A 849 -28.02 7.41 0.12
C ASN A 849 -27.34 6.05 0.14
N LEU A 850 -27.31 5.34 -1.00
CA LEU A 850 -26.63 4.06 -1.10
C LEU A 850 -25.12 4.20 -0.90
N SER A 851 -24.51 5.25 -1.44
CA SER A 851 -23.08 5.55 -1.23
C SER A 851 -22.79 5.87 0.24
N ALA A 852 -23.67 6.58 0.93
CA ALA A 852 -23.58 6.84 2.37
C ALA A 852 -23.62 5.53 3.19
N VAL A 853 -24.54 4.61 2.86
CA VAL A 853 -24.60 3.28 3.49
C VAL A 853 -23.31 2.49 3.27
N LEU A 854 -22.68 2.59 2.11
CA LEU A 854 -21.40 1.92 1.82
C LEU A 854 -20.23 2.55 2.60
N ILE A 855 -20.18 3.87 2.73
CA ILE A 855 -19.18 4.60 3.52
C ILE A 855 -19.24 4.16 4.99
N ARG A 856 -20.45 3.97 5.54
CA ARG A 856 -20.66 3.44 6.90
C ARG A 856 -20.02 2.06 7.12
N HIS A 857 -19.87 1.27 6.06
CA HIS A 857 -19.26 -0.06 6.07
C HIS A 857 -17.81 -0.08 5.55
N SER A 858 -17.16 1.10 5.50
CA SER A 858 -15.79 1.26 5.02
C SER A 858 -15.56 0.79 3.57
N GLN A 859 -16.58 0.89 2.72
CA GLN A 859 -16.51 0.50 1.31
C GLN A 859 -16.27 1.73 0.41
N TYR A 860 -15.16 2.44 0.62
CA TYR A 860 -14.90 3.76 0.02
C TYR A 860 -14.73 3.72 -1.50
N GLU A 861 -13.99 2.73 -2.04
CA GLU A 861 -13.81 2.59 -3.50
C GLU A 861 -15.13 2.29 -4.21
N ALA A 862 -15.98 1.46 -3.61
CA ALA A 862 -17.30 1.13 -4.15
C ALA A 862 -18.23 2.34 -4.14
N ALA A 863 -18.24 3.11 -3.05
CA ALA A 863 -18.98 4.36 -2.95
C ALA A 863 -18.49 5.37 -4.00
N GLN A 864 -17.17 5.55 -4.15
CA GLN A 864 -16.61 6.44 -5.17
C GLN A 864 -17.04 6.06 -6.59
N ASN A 865 -17.04 4.76 -6.93
CA ASN A 865 -17.49 4.30 -8.24
C ASN A 865 -18.97 4.63 -8.51
N LEU A 866 -19.84 4.47 -7.50
CA LEU A 866 -21.26 4.84 -7.62
C LEU A 866 -21.46 6.35 -7.78
N LEU A 867 -20.69 7.14 -7.03
CA LEU A 867 -20.67 8.59 -7.15
C LEU A 867 -20.12 9.01 -8.53
N GLY A 868 -19.15 8.27 -9.08
CA GLY A 868 -18.65 8.46 -10.46
C GLY A 868 -19.71 8.19 -11.52
N ILE A 869 -20.50 7.12 -11.38
CA ILE A 869 -21.68 6.87 -12.23
C ILE A 869 -22.61 8.09 -12.18
N LEU A 870 -22.94 8.56 -10.98
CA LEU A 870 -23.80 9.73 -10.77
C LEU A 870 -23.22 11.01 -11.40
N GLU A 871 -21.90 11.20 -11.36
CA GLU A 871 -21.22 12.32 -12.01
C GLU A 871 -21.41 12.30 -13.53
N THR A 872 -21.30 11.13 -14.18
CA THR A 872 -21.51 11.03 -15.63
C THR A 872 -22.91 11.49 -16.04
N TYR A 873 -23.93 11.12 -15.26
CA TYR A 873 -25.31 11.54 -15.50
C TYR A 873 -25.56 13.02 -15.14
N LEU A 874 -24.96 13.54 -14.07
CA LEU A 874 -25.04 14.96 -13.71
C LEU A 874 -24.45 15.86 -14.80
N ASN A 875 -23.33 15.47 -15.39
CA ASN A 875 -22.69 16.24 -16.45
C ASN A 875 -23.54 16.26 -17.73
N ASN A 876 -24.22 15.15 -18.04
CA ASN A 876 -25.15 15.08 -19.16
C ASN A 876 -26.48 15.83 -18.88
N GLY A 877 -26.95 15.81 -17.63
CA GLY A 877 -28.21 16.42 -17.17
C GLY A 877 -28.18 17.93 -16.91
N LYS A 878 -27.00 18.58 -16.87
CA LYS A 878 -26.87 20.05 -16.75
C LYS A 878 -27.60 20.84 -17.85
N VAL A 879 -28.07 20.18 -18.90
CA VAL A 879 -28.88 20.80 -19.96
C VAL A 879 -30.38 20.87 -19.61
N SER A 880 -30.89 20.10 -18.63
CA SER A 880 -32.34 19.98 -18.38
C SER A 880 -32.85 20.37 -16.99
N HIS A 881 -32.05 20.30 -15.91
CA HIS A 881 -32.55 20.49 -14.53
C HIS A 881 -31.88 21.65 -13.78
N THR A 882 -32.39 22.87 -13.97
CA THR A 882 -32.06 24.04 -13.13
C THR A 882 -32.98 24.13 -11.88
N GLY A 883 -33.12 23.03 -11.13
CA GLY A 883 -33.98 22.95 -9.93
C GLY A 883 -33.20 23.07 -8.62
N GLN A 884 -33.86 23.54 -7.55
CA GLN A 884 -33.30 23.62 -6.18
C GLN A 884 -32.76 22.26 -5.69
N ASP A 885 -33.48 21.17 -5.95
CA ASP A 885 -33.08 19.80 -5.58
C ASP A 885 -31.72 19.36 -6.16
N ALA A 886 -31.33 19.94 -7.31
CA ALA A 886 -30.04 19.62 -7.93
C ALA A 886 -28.86 20.20 -7.15
N ASP A 887 -29.03 21.35 -6.49
CA ASP A 887 -27.98 21.99 -5.68
C ASP A 887 -27.75 21.23 -4.37
N THR A 888 -28.84 20.78 -3.73
CA THR A 888 -28.82 19.92 -2.55
C THR A 888 -28.15 18.58 -2.84
N ALA A 889 -28.55 17.91 -3.93
CA ALA A 889 -27.94 16.64 -4.35
C ALA A 889 -26.46 16.80 -4.75
N CYS A 890 -26.10 17.89 -5.44
CA CYS A 890 -24.72 18.19 -5.83
C CYS A 890 -23.82 18.38 -4.60
N SER A 891 -24.30 19.12 -3.59
CA SER A 891 -23.56 19.36 -2.35
C SER A 891 -23.33 18.05 -1.57
N ALA A 892 -24.37 17.21 -1.46
CA ALA A 892 -24.27 15.88 -0.84
C ALA A 892 -23.30 14.96 -1.60
N TYR A 893 -23.43 14.88 -2.93
CA TYR A 893 -22.52 14.12 -3.81
C TYR A 893 -21.05 14.54 -3.57
N LEU A 894 -20.77 15.84 -3.64
CA LEU A 894 -19.41 16.36 -3.51
C LEU A 894 -18.82 16.11 -2.12
N HIS A 895 -19.62 16.19 -1.05
CA HIS A 895 -19.16 15.89 0.30
C HIS A 895 -18.78 14.42 0.44
N LEU A 896 -19.66 13.49 0.02
CA LEU A 896 -19.38 12.06 0.09
C LEU A 896 -18.21 11.65 -0.82
N ASN A 897 -18.10 12.24 -2.01
CA ASN A 897 -16.99 11.98 -2.92
C ASN A 897 -15.67 12.50 -2.36
N GLY A 898 -15.67 13.71 -1.79
CA GLY A 898 -14.50 14.26 -1.09
C GLY A 898 -14.04 13.38 0.07
N PHE A 899 -14.99 12.85 0.84
CA PHE A 899 -14.70 11.91 1.92
C PHE A 899 -14.12 10.58 1.42
N CYS A 900 -14.72 9.98 0.38
CA CYS A 900 -14.20 8.75 -0.22
C CYS A 900 -12.77 8.94 -0.75
N LEU A 901 -12.50 10.04 -1.47
CA LEU A 901 -11.18 10.38 -2.00
C LEU A 901 -10.14 10.54 -0.88
N LEU A 902 -10.50 11.18 0.23
CA LEU A 902 -9.63 11.32 1.40
C LEU A 902 -9.28 9.95 2.00
N MET A 903 -10.27 9.10 2.24
CA MET A 903 -10.07 7.77 2.81
C MET A 903 -9.24 6.88 1.90
N ILE A 904 -9.48 6.93 0.59
CA ILE A 904 -8.69 6.17 -0.39
C ILE A 904 -7.26 6.72 -0.48
N ALA A 905 -7.05 8.04 -0.39
CA ALA A 905 -5.72 8.63 -0.39
C ALA A 905 -4.89 8.23 0.84
N HIS A 906 -5.54 8.07 1.99
CA HIS A 906 -4.90 7.61 3.22
C HIS A 906 -4.24 6.23 3.03
N ASP A 907 -4.94 5.32 2.35
CA ASP A 907 -4.49 3.94 2.13
C ASP A 907 -3.59 3.78 0.87
N GLU A 908 -3.41 4.85 0.09
CA GLU A 908 -2.65 4.84 -1.16
C GLU A 908 -1.13 4.88 -0.92
N ALA A 909 -0.43 3.81 -1.32
CA ALA A 909 1.02 3.72 -1.19
C ALA A 909 1.77 4.58 -2.23
N ASN A 910 1.17 4.86 -3.38
CA ASN A 910 1.79 5.68 -4.41
C ASN A 910 1.64 7.17 -4.12
N ILE A 911 2.76 7.85 -3.84
CA ILE A 911 2.82 9.27 -3.45
C ILE A 911 2.12 10.16 -4.48
N ILE A 912 2.30 9.94 -5.78
CA ILE A 912 1.71 10.78 -6.84
C ILE A 912 0.20 10.64 -6.88
N LEU A 913 -0.30 9.40 -6.81
CA LEU A 913 -1.75 9.14 -6.79
C LEU A 913 -2.39 9.67 -5.49
N ARG A 914 -1.67 9.55 -4.37
CA ARG A 914 -2.09 10.09 -3.08
C ARG A 914 -2.25 11.61 -3.16
N GLU A 915 -1.26 12.33 -3.69
CA GLU A 915 -1.31 13.79 -3.85
C GLU A 915 -2.46 14.22 -4.78
N SER A 916 -2.66 13.52 -5.90
CA SER A 916 -3.78 13.80 -6.81
C SER A 916 -5.14 13.62 -6.12
N LYS A 917 -5.34 12.49 -5.42
CA LYS A 917 -6.60 12.21 -4.71
C LYS A 917 -6.87 13.21 -3.59
N VAL A 918 -5.84 13.68 -2.89
CA VAL A 918 -5.94 14.73 -1.87
C VAL A 918 -6.40 16.04 -2.50
N HIS A 919 -5.80 16.43 -3.63
CA HIS A 919 -6.18 17.64 -4.33
C HIS A 919 -7.66 17.59 -4.79
N ASP A 920 -8.08 16.45 -5.34
CA ASP A 920 -9.47 16.24 -5.74
C ASP A 920 -10.43 16.22 -4.55
N ALA A 921 -10.03 15.63 -3.41
CA ALA A 921 -10.81 15.64 -2.17
C ALA A 921 -11.03 17.08 -1.67
N ILE A 922 -9.97 17.89 -1.63
CA ILE A 922 -10.02 19.30 -1.23
C ILE A 922 -11.00 20.06 -2.14
N ARG A 923 -10.86 19.90 -3.47
CA ARG A 923 -11.74 20.52 -4.45
C ARG A 923 -13.20 20.13 -4.23
N CYS A 924 -13.47 18.87 -3.94
CA CYS A 924 -14.82 18.37 -3.67
C CYS A 924 -15.42 19.01 -2.41
N PHE A 925 -14.69 19.02 -1.30
CA PHE A 925 -15.15 19.61 -0.04
C PHE A 925 -15.42 21.12 -0.15
N PHE A 926 -14.56 21.88 -0.83
CA PHE A 926 -14.82 23.31 -1.10
C PHE A 926 -16.09 23.53 -1.92
N ARG A 927 -16.30 22.74 -2.97
CA ARG A 927 -17.50 22.85 -3.81
C ARG A 927 -18.76 22.40 -3.06
N ALA A 928 -18.66 21.39 -2.20
CA ALA A 928 -19.77 20.93 -1.36
C ALA A 928 -20.27 22.04 -0.42
N ALA A 929 -19.35 22.82 0.17
CA ALA A 929 -19.69 23.94 1.05
C ALA A 929 -20.25 25.18 0.32
N SER A 930 -20.05 25.27 -1.00
CA SER A 930 -20.42 26.45 -1.79
C SER A 930 -21.93 26.59 -2.06
N GLY A 931 -22.68 25.48 -2.02
CA GLY A 931 -24.13 25.46 -2.23
C GLY A 931 -24.90 26.25 -1.16
N TYR A 932 -26.04 26.83 -1.53
CA TYR A 932 -26.89 27.58 -0.56
C TYR A 932 -27.60 26.62 0.41
N GLU A 933 -27.97 25.44 -0.08
CA GLU A 933 -28.65 24.40 0.71
C GLU A 933 -27.68 23.35 1.32
N ALA A 934 -26.37 23.60 1.27
CA ALA A 934 -25.37 22.70 1.84
C ALA A 934 -25.63 22.29 3.31
N PRO A 935 -26.10 23.19 4.22
CA PRO A 935 -26.43 22.78 5.59
C PRO A 935 -27.49 21.69 5.68
N LYS A 936 -28.57 21.82 4.89
CA LYS A 936 -29.66 20.83 4.85
C LYS A 936 -29.22 19.53 4.16
N ALA A 937 -28.40 19.65 3.13
CA ALA A 937 -27.91 18.51 2.37
C ALA A 937 -27.02 17.59 3.22
N LEU A 938 -26.22 18.15 4.12
CA LEU A 938 -25.17 17.42 4.85
C LEU A 938 -25.58 16.94 6.25
N GLU A 939 -26.68 17.44 6.80
CA GLU A 939 -27.18 17.06 8.14
C GLU A 939 -27.38 15.53 8.28
N ASN A 940 -27.75 14.87 7.19
CA ASN A 940 -28.05 13.43 7.17
C ASN A 940 -26.81 12.53 7.20
N PHE A 941 -25.58 13.05 7.02
CA PHE A 941 -24.37 12.22 6.88
C PHE A 941 -23.51 12.12 8.13
N SER A 942 -24.05 12.52 9.29
CA SER A 942 -23.30 12.58 10.55
C SER A 942 -22.79 11.22 11.05
N LEU A 943 -23.52 10.13 10.76
CA LEU A 943 -23.15 8.78 11.13
C LEU A 943 -22.06 8.19 10.21
N GLU A 944 -22.03 8.65 8.96
CA GLU A 944 -21.21 8.10 7.89
C GLU A 944 -19.84 8.78 7.81
N THR A 945 -19.81 10.12 7.90
CA THR A 945 -18.57 10.92 7.77
C THR A 945 -18.08 11.46 9.11
N GLY A 946 -18.86 11.34 10.18
CA GLY A 946 -18.57 11.93 11.48
C GLY A 946 -18.82 13.43 11.57
N PHE A 947 -19.46 14.03 10.55
CA PHE A 947 -19.79 15.46 10.54
C PHE A 947 -20.99 15.77 11.46
N GLN A 948 -20.76 16.41 12.62
CA GLN A 948 -21.78 16.64 13.67
C GLN A 948 -22.21 18.11 13.84
N VAL A 949 -22.16 18.93 12.78
CA VAL A 949 -22.59 20.33 12.86
C VAL A 949 -24.07 20.45 12.50
N SER A 950 -24.90 20.96 13.42
CA SER A 950 -26.34 21.17 13.20
C SER A 950 -26.62 22.08 12.00
N GLY A 951 -27.64 21.73 11.20
CA GLY A 951 -28.12 22.53 10.08
C GLY A 951 -28.75 23.86 10.49
N GLU A 952 -29.15 24.03 11.76
CA GLU A 952 -29.77 25.25 12.32
C GLU A 952 -28.76 26.38 12.63
N SER A 953 -27.75 26.56 11.78
CA SER A 953 -26.82 27.68 11.92
C SER A 953 -27.50 29.02 11.64
N ARG A 954 -27.29 30.01 12.53
CA ARG A 954 -27.83 31.39 12.41
C ARG A 954 -27.46 32.08 11.09
N SER A 955 -26.31 31.72 10.49
CA SER A 955 -25.87 32.23 9.19
C SER A 955 -25.14 31.16 8.36
N ILE A 956 -25.23 31.26 7.03
CA ILE A 956 -24.51 30.36 6.12
C ILE A 956 -22.99 30.49 6.27
N SER A 957 -22.49 31.68 6.59
CA SER A 957 -21.07 31.94 6.81
C SER A 957 -20.55 31.24 8.07
N LEU A 958 -21.33 31.26 9.16
CA LEU A 958 -20.98 30.54 10.39
C LEU A 958 -21.00 29.02 10.18
N TRP A 959 -21.96 28.51 9.42
CA TRP A 959 -21.99 27.09 9.07
C TRP A 959 -20.77 26.68 8.24
N ARG A 960 -20.40 27.48 7.22
CA ARG A 960 -19.20 27.23 6.40
C ARG A 960 -17.92 27.28 7.23
N LEU A 961 -17.83 28.19 8.21
CA LEU A 961 -16.70 28.23 9.14
C LEU A 961 -16.57 26.89 9.89
N ASN A 962 -17.65 26.42 10.52
CA ASN A 962 -17.67 25.14 11.22
C ASN A 962 -17.35 23.95 10.30
N TYR A 963 -17.84 23.99 9.06
CA TYR A 963 -17.56 22.96 8.06
C TYR A 963 -16.08 22.91 7.67
N TYR A 964 -15.43 24.06 7.47
CA TYR A 964 -13.99 24.10 7.18
C TYR A 964 -13.14 23.71 8.38
N GLU A 965 -13.56 24.02 9.61
CA GLU A 965 -12.87 23.52 10.80
C GLU A 965 -12.98 21.99 10.92
N TRP A 966 -14.14 21.39 10.64
CA TRP A 966 -14.29 19.94 10.56
C TRP A 966 -13.42 19.34 9.45
N ALA A 967 -13.45 19.93 8.24
CA ALA A 967 -12.64 19.47 7.12
C ALA A 967 -11.13 19.56 7.45
N MET A 968 -10.70 20.61 8.13
CA MET A 968 -9.33 20.71 8.64
C MET A 968 -8.98 19.55 9.59
N GLN A 969 -9.87 19.22 10.55
CA GLN A 969 -9.65 18.16 11.54
C GLN A 969 -9.60 16.76 10.91
N ILE A 970 -10.47 16.45 9.95
CA ILE A 970 -10.48 15.13 9.31
C ILE A 970 -9.23 14.91 8.45
N PHE A 971 -8.74 15.94 7.74
CA PHE A 971 -7.47 15.85 7.02
C PHE A 971 -6.28 15.70 7.97
N GLU A 972 -6.30 16.37 9.12
CA GLU A 972 -5.27 16.21 10.16
C GLU A 972 -5.27 14.80 10.74
N GLN A 973 -6.45 14.23 11.05
CA GLN A 973 -6.60 12.87 11.57
C GLN A 973 -5.97 11.83 10.64
N HIS A 974 -6.08 12.04 9.33
CA HIS A 974 -5.49 11.17 8.30
C HIS A 974 -4.08 11.60 7.86
N SER A 975 -3.40 12.47 8.62
CA SER A 975 -2.02 12.92 8.35
C SER A 975 -1.81 13.63 7.00
N MET A 976 -2.84 14.30 6.49
CA MET A 976 -2.84 14.99 5.19
C MET A 976 -2.73 16.52 5.37
N SER A 977 -1.54 17.00 5.70
CA SER A 977 -1.31 18.41 6.07
C SER A 977 -1.69 19.42 4.98
N GLU A 978 -1.62 19.07 3.70
CA GLU A 978 -1.98 19.96 2.58
C GLU A 978 -3.46 20.38 2.62
N GLY A 979 -4.38 19.43 2.81
CA GLY A 979 -5.79 19.77 2.90
C GLY A 979 -6.12 20.49 4.20
N ALA A 980 -5.52 20.06 5.32
CA ALA A 980 -5.70 20.74 6.60
C ALA A 980 -5.22 22.21 6.55
N TYR A 981 -4.11 22.49 5.85
CA TYR A 981 -3.61 23.82 5.58
C TYR A 981 -4.60 24.70 4.81
N GLN A 982 -5.13 24.20 3.69
CA GLN A 982 -6.07 24.97 2.86
C GLN A 982 -7.40 25.25 3.58
N PHE A 983 -7.95 24.28 4.31
CA PHE A 983 -9.18 24.50 5.08
C PHE A 983 -8.97 25.45 6.26
N ALA A 984 -7.80 25.44 6.90
CA ALA A 984 -7.47 26.40 7.95
C ALA A 984 -7.41 27.85 7.42
N LEU A 985 -6.83 28.07 6.23
CA LEU A 985 -6.83 29.38 5.56
C LEU A 985 -8.24 29.84 5.18
N ALA A 986 -9.06 28.94 4.62
CA ALA A 986 -10.43 29.26 4.25
C ALA A 986 -11.31 29.55 5.48
N ALA A 987 -11.10 28.84 6.59
CA ALA A 987 -11.75 29.13 7.87
C ALA A 987 -11.37 30.54 8.36
N LEU A 988 -10.09 30.91 8.32
CA LEU A 988 -9.61 32.24 8.70
C LEU A 988 -10.28 33.38 7.92
N GLU A 989 -10.45 33.22 6.61
CA GLU A 989 -11.11 34.22 5.75
C GLU A 989 -12.57 34.46 6.16
N LEU A 990 -13.25 33.42 6.65
CA LEU A 990 -14.64 33.51 7.10
C LEU A 990 -14.80 34.13 8.50
N VAL A 991 -13.78 34.10 9.37
CA VAL A 991 -13.90 34.62 10.74
C VAL A 991 -14.29 36.10 10.74
N ASP A 992 -13.66 36.92 9.88
CA ASP A 992 -13.97 38.35 9.79
C ASP A 992 -15.40 38.63 9.28
N ILE A 993 -15.88 37.79 8.38
CA ILE A 993 -17.24 37.90 7.84
C ILE A 993 -18.27 37.55 8.91
N VAL A 994 -18.00 36.51 9.71
CA VAL A 994 -18.88 36.06 10.79
C VAL A 994 -18.93 37.08 11.93
N ASP A 995 -17.78 37.61 12.37
CA ASP A 995 -17.69 38.65 13.41
C ASP A 995 -18.43 39.94 12.99
N GLY A 996 -18.36 40.29 11.70
CA GLY A 996 -19.09 41.43 11.14
C GLY A 996 -20.63 41.28 11.20
N ILE A 997 -21.14 40.06 11.10
CA ILE A 997 -22.60 39.76 11.10
C ILE A 997 -23.16 39.76 12.52
N ASP A 998 -22.38 39.36 13.52
CA ASP A 998 -22.86 39.21 14.90
C ASP A 998 -22.96 40.54 15.68
N ASN A 999 -22.43 41.64 15.13
CA ASN A 999 -22.49 42.98 15.73
C ASN A 999 -23.91 43.56 15.88
N GLY A 1000 -24.96 42.89 15.37
CA GLY A 1000 -26.33 43.39 15.35
C GLY A 1000 -27.32 42.77 16.34
N ILE A 1001 -27.19 41.49 16.70
CA ILE A 1001 -28.26 40.77 17.41
C ILE A 1001 -27.65 39.68 18.33
N GLU A 1002 -27.59 39.98 19.64
CA GLU A 1002 -27.39 39.03 20.76
C GLU A 1002 -26.19 38.05 20.64
N ALA A 1003 -24.99 38.61 20.86
CA ALA A 1003 -23.71 37.92 21.02
C ALA A 1003 -23.58 37.01 22.28
N GLU A 1004 -24.69 36.60 22.93
CA GLU A 1004 -24.66 35.84 24.19
C GLU A 1004 -24.52 34.31 24.02
N GLY A 1005 -24.09 33.81 22.85
CA GLY A 1005 -24.06 32.35 22.57
C GLY A 1005 -22.74 31.73 22.11
N LEU A 1006 -21.72 32.49 21.72
CA LEU A 1006 -20.46 31.92 21.21
C LEU A 1006 -19.42 31.81 22.35
N PRO A 1007 -18.88 30.61 22.66
CA PRO A 1007 -17.92 30.42 23.75
C PRO A 1007 -16.54 31.04 23.49
N GLU A 1008 -16.23 31.37 22.24
CA GLU A 1008 -14.92 31.87 21.81
C GLU A 1008 -15.08 33.21 21.07
N THR A 1009 -14.22 34.19 21.38
CA THR A 1009 -14.16 35.47 20.65
C THR A 1009 -13.49 35.27 19.29
N ALA A 1010 -13.79 36.12 18.29
CA ALA A 1010 -13.17 36.05 16.97
C ALA A 1010 -11.61 36.07 17.02
N ALA A 1011 -11.04 36.79 17.99
CA ALA A 1011 -9.60 36.80 18.23
C ALA A 1011 -9.06 35.44 18.69
N MET A 1012 -9.78 34.71 19.55
CA MET A 1012 -9.40 33.37 20.01
C MET A 1012 -9.44 32.35 18.86
N ILE A 1013 -10.50 32.39 18.05
CA ILE A 1013 -10.66 31.53 16.87
C ILE A 1013 -9.51 31.78 15.89
N LYS A 1014 -9.20 33.06 15.58
CA LYS A 1014 -8.05 33.43 14.75
C LYS A 1014 -6.73 32.94 15.34
N GLY A 1015 -6.53 33.08 16.65
CA GLY A 1015 -5.32 32.63 17.32
C GLY A 1015 -5.07 31.13 17.15
N ARG A 1016 -6.11 30.31 17.36
CA ARG A 1016 -6.09 28.85 17.16
C ARG A 1016 -5.85 28.48 15.70
N LEU A 1017 -6.58 29.08 14.77
CA LEU A 1017 -6.47 28.76 13.34
C LEU A 1017 -5.09 29.14 12.78
N TRP A 1018 -4.53 30.30 13.14
CA TRP A 1018 -3.17 30.66 12.73
C TRP A 1018 -2.10 29.71 13.30
N ALA A 1019 -2.30 29.19 14.53
CA ALA A 1019 -1.43 28.14 15.07
C ALA A 1019 -1.53 26.84 14.27
N ASN A 1020 -2.72 26.48 13.77
CA ASN A 1020 -2.92 25.33 12.90
C ASN A 1020 -2.28 25.56 11.50
N VAL A 1021 -2.49 26.72 10.88
CA VAL A 1021 -1.85 27.09 9.61
C VAL A 1021 -0.33 27.00 9.75
N PHE A 1022 0.23 27.52 10.85
CA PHE A 1022 1.65 27.39 11.16
C PHE A 1022 2.09 25.92 11.24
N LYS A 1023 1.35 25.08 11.97
CA LYS A 1023 1.65 23.65 12.09
C LYS A 1023 1.71 23.00 10.71
N TYR A 1024 0.68 23.17 9.89
CA TYR A 1024 0.56 22.48 8.61
C TYR A 1024 1.56 23.00 7.57
N SER A 1025 1.77 24.31 7.47
CA SER A 1025 2.81 24.88 6.59
C SER A 1025 4.22 24.42 6.98
N LEU A 1026 4.48 24.23 8.28
CA LEU A 1026 5.74 23.65 8.75
C LEU A 1026 5.89 22.17 8.36
N ASP A 1027 4.83 21.37 8.47
CA ASP A 1027 4.81 19.96 8.05
C ASP A 1027 5.05 19.82 6.53
N LEU A 1028 4.53 20.77 5.74
CA LEU A 1028 4.74 20.86 4.28
C LEU A 1028 6.08 21.48 3.87
N LYS A 1029 6.90 21.93 4.85
CA LYS A 1029 8.18 22.65 4.63
C LYS A 1029 8.03 23.97 3.86
N HIS A 1030 6.85 24.57 3.87
CA HIS A 1030 6.60 25.91 3.33
C HIS A 1030 7.00 26.97 4.35
N PHE A 1031 8.31 27.20 4.50
CA PHE A 1031 8.84 28.03 5.60
C PHE A 1031 8.42 29.51 5.54
N HIS A 1032 8.23 30.06 4.34
CA HIS A 1032 7.73 31.42 4.16
C HIS A 1032 6.30 31.56 4.70
N ASP A 1033 5.43 30.61 4.36
CA ASP A 1033 4.03 30.58 4.80
C ASP A 1033 3.93 30.36 6.32
N ALA A 1034 4.76 29.47 6.87
CA ALA A 1034 4.85 29.26 8.32
C ALA A 1034 5.25 30.53 9.07
N TYR A 1035 6.19 31.30 8.53
CA TYR A 1035 6.54 32.61 9.09
C TYR A 1035 5.40 33.62 8.98
N CYS A 1036 4.75 33.71 7.82
CA CYS A 1036 3.57 34.57 7.61
C CYS A 1036 2.43 34.23 8.59
N ALA A 1037 2.23 32.94 8.91
CA ALA A 1037 1.27 32.49 9.89
C ALA A 1037 1.61 32.92 11.32
N ILE A 1038 2.90 32.90 11.70
CA ILE A 1038 3.37 33.41 13.00
C ILE A 1038 3.09 34.90 13.12
N VAL A 1039 3.45 35.70 12.11
CA VAL A 1039 3.30 37.17 12.18
C VAL A 1039 1.83 37.58 12.21
N SER A 1040 0.97 36.85 11.51
CA SER A 1040 -0.47 37.09 11.42
C SER A 1040 -1.27 36.65 12.65
N ASN A 1041 -0.69 35.85 13.55
CA ASN A 1041 -1.37 35.38 14.74
C ASN A 1041 -1.62 36.55 15.74
N PRO A 1042 -2.88 36.86 16.10
CA PRO A 1042 -3.20 37.92 17.06
C PRO A 1042 -2.91 37.55 18.51
N ASP A 1043 -2.77 36.26 18.84
CA ASP A 1043 -2.39 35.79 20.16
C ASP A 1043 -0.86 35.73 20.28
N ASP A 1044 -0.31 36.62 21.12
CA ASP A 1044 1.11 36.72 21.37
C ASP A 1044 1.70 35.44 21.97
N ASP A 1045 0.99 34.73 22.86
CA ASP A 1045 1.50 33.51 23.47
C ASP A 1045 1.65 32.39 22.43
N SER A 1046 0.61 32.16 21.62
CA SER A 1046 0.66 31.22 20.49
C SER A 1046 1.73 31.62 19.47
N LYS A 1047 1.86 32.91 19.15
CA LYS A 1047 2.90 33.44 18.25
C LYS A 1047 4.30 33.06 18.70
N TYR A 1048 4.60 33.17 19.99
CA TYR A 1048 5.92 32.83 20.54
C TYR A 1048 6.15 31.32 20.63
N ILE A 1049 5.11 30.53 20.93
CA ILE A 1049 5.19 29.05 20.90
C ILE A 1049 5.49 28.57 19.47
N CYS A 1050 4.79 29.11 18.48
CA CYS A 1050 4.99 28.80 17.07
C CYS A 1050 6.39 29.23 16.60
N LEU A 1051 6.84 30.46 16.94
CA LEU A 1051 8.18 30.93 16.63
C LEU A 1051 9.27 30.00 17.17
N ARG A 1052 9.13 29.58 18.43
CA ARG A 1052 10.07 28.64 19.06
C ARG A 1052 10.09 27.31 18.33
N ARG A 1053 8.92 26.75 17.98
CA ARG A 1053 8.82 25.49 17.23
C ARG A 1053 9.42 25.62 15.82
N PHE A 1054 9.19 26.75 15.14
CA PHE A 1054 9.74 27.05 13.82
C PHE A 1054 11.26 26.99 13.81
N ILE A 1055 11.88 27.68 14.77
CA ILE A 1055 13.34 27.71 14.92
C ILE A 1055 13.88 26.32 15.23
N ILE A 1056 13.20 25.58 16.12
CA ILE A 1056 13.60 24.21 16.48
C ILE A 1056 13.62 23.32 15.23
N VAL A 1057 12.54 23.30 14.46
CA VAL A 1057 12.39 22.45 13.28
C VAL A 1057 13.36 22.84 12.17
N LEU A 1058 13.56 24.14 11.90
CA LEU A 1058 14.57 24.59 10.92
C LEU A 1058 15.99 24.13 11.30
N CYS A 1059 16.33 24.21 12.58
CA CYS A 1059 17.63 23.74 13.07
C CYS A 1059 17.75 22.21 12.96
N ASP A 1060 16.69 21.46 13.28
CA ASP A 1060 16.71 19.99 13.27
C ASP A 1060 16.74 19.44 11.83
N LEU A 1061 16.10 20.13 10.87
CA LEU A 1061 16.18 19.81 9.44
C LEU A 1061 17.50 20.27 8.77
N GLY A 1062 18.29 21.09 9.45
CA GLY A 1062 19.52 21.68 8.90
C GLY A 1062 19.28 22.82 7.90
N GLU A 1063 18.04 23.30 7.76
CA GLU A 1063 17.62 24.39 6.87
C GLU A 1063 17.94 25.78 7.47
N THR A 1064 19.15 25.94 8.02
CA THR A 1064 19.56 27.20 8.67
C THR A 1064 19.80 28.33 7.68
N LYS A 1065 19.85 28.04 6.37
CA LYS A 1065 19.95 29.07 5.33
C LYS A 1065 18.76 30.01 5.38
N VAL A 1066 17.56 29.46 5.57
CA VAL A 1066 16.28 30.19 5.67
C VAL A 1066 16.29 31.22 6.82
N LEU A 1067 17.09 30.98 7.87
CA LEU A 1067 17.26 31.93 8.96
C LEU A 1067 18.19 33.10 8.58
N CYS A 1068 19.18 32.86 7.71
CA CYS A 1068 20.32 33.77 7.51
C CYS A 1068 20.42 34.43 6.12
N ASP A 1069 19.71 33.94 5.10
CA ASP A 1069 19.77 34.47 3.72
C ASP A 1069 19.06 35.81 3.53
N GLY A 1070 18.19 36.19 4.47
CA GLY A 1070 17.40 37.42 4.45
C GLY A 1070 16.06 37.29 3.72
N GLU A 1071 15.68 36.09 3.24
CA GLU A 1071 14.38 35.86 2.60
C GLU A 1071 13.22 36.07 3.59
N ILE A 1072 13.46 35.79 4.89
CA ILE A 1072 12.50 36.00 5.97
C ILE A 1072 12.94 37.21 6.83
N PRO A 1073 12.18 38.33 6.85
CA PRO A 1073 12.62 39.58 7.48
C PRO A 1073 12.57 39.58 9.02
N PHE A 1074 11.84 38.65 9.64
CA PHE A 1074 11.61 38.55 11.10
C PHE A 1074 11.19 39.88 11.78
N THR A 1075 10.49 40.77 11.06
CA THR A 1075 10.12 42.12 11.51
C THR A 1075 9.39 42.08 12.86
N GLY A 1076 9.96 42.75 13.87
CA GLY A 1076 9.43 42.77 15.25
C GLY A 1076 9.68 41.51 16.08
N LEU A 1077 10.17 40.42 15.48
CA LEU A 1077 10.45 39.14 16.15
C LEU A 1077 11.94 38.84 16.29
N VAL A 1078 12.80 39.67 15.72
CA VAL A 1078 14.23 39.36 15.61
C VAL A 1078 14.90 39.11 16.95
N GLU A 1079 14.61 39.92 17.97
CA GLU A 1079 15.21 39.76 19.30
C GLU A 1079 14.82 38.43 19.94
N LYS A 1080 13.61 37.93 19.66
CA LYS A 1080 13.15 36.63 20.13
C LYS A 1080 13.74 35.47 19.33
N VAL A 1081 13.91 35.62 18.02
CA VAL A 1081 14.62 34.63 17.19
C VAL A 1081 16.04 34.45 17.70
N GLU A 1082 16.73 35.57 17.94
CA GLU A 1082 18.06 35.62 18.54
C GLU A 1082 18.06 34.93 19.93
N GLN A 1083 17.09 35.25 20.79
CA GLN A 1083 16.96 34.65 22.13
C GLN A 1083 16.72 33.13 22.09
N GLU A 1084 15.83 32.64 21.24
CA GLU A 1084 15.53 31.22 21.10
C GLU A 1084 16.68 30.44 20.47
N LEU A 1085 17.34 30.99 19.43
CA LEU A 1085 18.56 30.41 18.86
C LEU A 1085 19.68 30.37 19.89
N PHE A 1086 19.85 31.44 20.67
CA PHE A 1086 20.83 31.50 21.75
C PHE A 1086 20.54 30.45 22.82
N TRP A 1087 19.30 30.35 23.28
CA TRP A 1087 18.89 29.34 24.26
C TRP A 1087 19.01 27.91 23.74
N LYS A 1088 18.71 27.66 22.47
CA LYS A 1088 18.93 26.35 21.85
C LYS A 1088 20.44 26.08 21.72
N ALA A 1089 21.25 27.08 21.37
CA ALA A 1089 22.70 26.96 21.32
C ALA A 1089 23.25 26.54 22.68
N GLU A 1090 22.98 27.29 23.76
CA GLU A 1090 23.42 27.01 25.14
C GLU A 1090 23.01 25.62 25.67
N ARG A 1091 21.92 25.04 25.17
CA ARG A 1091 21.41 23.73 25.60
C ARG A 1091 21.80 22.57 24.68
N SER A 1092 22.22 22.88 23.46
CA SER A 1092 22.62 21.87 22.46
C SER A 1092 24.04 21.39 22.71
N ASP A 1093 24.33 20.16 22.28
CA ASP A 1093 25.69 19.64 22.31
C ASP A 1093 26.57 20.42 21.31
N LEU A 1094 27.81 20.71 21.66
CA LEU A 1094 28.78 21.40 20.80
C LEU A 1094 29.08 20.61 19.51
N SER A 1095 28.84 19.30 19.54
CA SER A 1095 28.97 18.40 18.37
C SER A 1095 27.78 18.43 17.41
N SER A 1096 26.67 19.07 17.80
CA SER A 1096 25.44 19.12 16.99
C SER A 1096 25.68 19.86 15.67
N ARG A 1097 25.20 19.27 14.58
CA ARG A 1097 25.21 19.88 13.24
C ARG A 1097 23.77 20.21 12.87
N PRO A 1098 23.45 21.47 12.50
CA PRO A 1098 24.35 22.62 12.39
C PRO A 1098 24.72 23.24 13.75
N ASN A 1099 25.94 23.78 13.85
CA ASN A 1099 26.37 24.48 15.06
C ASN A 1099 25.66 25.85 15.17
N LEU A 1100 24.83 25.99 16.19
CA LEU A 1100 23.95 27.14 16.38
C LEU A 1100 24.69 28.46 16.68
N TYR A 1101 25.90 28.43 17.24
CA TYR A 1101 26.70 29.67 17.36
C TYR A 1101 27.16 30.17 16.00
N LYS A 1102 27.46 29.27 15.06
CA LYS A 1102 27.77 29.63 13.66
C LYS A 1102 26.55 30.19 12.94
N VAL A 1103 25.36 29.66 13.24
CA VAL A 1103 24.08 30.20 12.74
C VAL A 1103 23.85 31.61 13.31
N LEU A 1104 23.99 31.81 14.63
CA LEU A 1104 23.85 33.12 15.28
C LEU A 1104 24.83 34.16 14.72
N TYR A 1105 26.09 33.78 14.51
CA TYR A 1105 27.06 34.62 13.85
C TYR A 1105 26.61 35.01 12.44
N SER A 1106 26.21 34.03 11.63
CA SER A 1106 25.77 34.28 10.25
C SER A 1106 24.53 35.16 10.21
N PHE A 1107 23.59 34.94 11.13
CA PHE A 1107 22.37 35.71 11.32
C PHE A 1107 22.67 37.19 11.63
N GLU A 1108 23.57 37.48 12.56
CA GLU A 1108 23.93 38.86 12.91
C GLU A 1108 24.88 39.51 11.89
N ALA A 1109 25.75 38.73 11.25
CA ALA A 1109 26.65 39.20 10.20
C ALA A 1109 25.88 39.68 8.96
N HIS A 1110 24.87 38.92 8.51
CA HIS A 1110 24.01 39.33 7.40
C HIS A 1110 23.27 40.66 7.68
N ARG A 1111 22.99 40.94 8.96
CA ARG A 1111 22.32 42.17 9.41
C ARG A 1111 23.29 43.33 9.67
N ASN A 1112 24.57 43.20 9.33
CA ASN A 1112 25.64 44.17 9.60
C ASN A 1112 25.82 44.49 11.09
N LYS A 1113 25.38 43.61 12.00
CA LYS A 1113 25.54 43.76 13.46
C LYS A 1113 26.81 43.06 13.93
N TRP A 1114 27.94 43.53 13.42
CA TRP A 1114 29.25 42.90 13.57
C TRP A 1114 29.69 42.68 15.02
N ARG A 1115 29.38 43.62 15.92
CA ARG A 1115 29.68 43.50 17.35
C ARG A 1115 28.96 42.31 18.02
N LYS A 1116 27.69 42.07 17.66
CA LYS A 1116 26.92 40.91 18.16
C LYS A 1116 27.42 39.61 17.55
N ALA A 1117 27.71 39.61 16.25
CA ALA A 1117 28.29 38.46 15.56
C ALA A 1117 29.59 38.02 16.25
N ALA A 1118 30.47 38.97 16.56
CA ALA A 1118 31.69 38.70 17.32
C ALA A 1118 31.40 38.17 18.73
N ALA A 1119 30.42 38.71 19.44
CA ALA A 1119 30.02 38.23 20.76
C ALA A 1119 29.59 36.76 20.75
N TYR A 1120 28.83 36.32 19.75
CA TYR A 1120 28.39 34.92 19.65
C TYR A 1120 29.53 33.96 19.35
N MET A 1121 30.49 34.35 18.50
CA MET A 1121 31.70 33.55 18.24
C MET A 1121 32.62 33.50 19.46
N TYR A 1122 32.75 34.61 20.19
CA TYR A 1122 33.49 34.64 21.44
C TYR A 1122 32.83 33.75 22.51
N ARG A 1123 31.50 33.77 22.65
CA ARG A 1123 30.79 32.83 23.53
C ARG A 1123 31.00 31.37 23.12
N TYR A 1124 31.00 31.09 21.82
CA TYR A 1124 31.31 29.75 21.32
C TYR A 1124 32.71 29.31 21.74
N PHE A 1125 33.71 30.18 21.63
CA PHE A 1125 35.06 29.95 22.14
C PHE A 1125 35.06 29.66 23.66
N VAL A 1126 34.43 30.52 24.47
CA VAL A 1126 34.35 30.33 25.93
C VAL A 1126 33.71 28.99 26.29
N ARG A 1127 32.67 28.57 25.57
CA ARG A 1127 32.01 27.30 25.82
C ARG A 1127 32.84 26.09 25.34
N LEU A 1128 33.53 26.22 24.20
CA LEU A 1128 34.50 25.22 23.76
C LEU A 1128 35.63 25.04 24.78
N ASN A 1129 36.07 26.10 25.46
CA ASN A 1129 37.04 26.01 26.56
C ASN A 1129 36.50 25.18 27.72
N ARG A 1130 35.27 25.47 28.16
CA ARG A 1130 34.63 24.81 29.30
C ARG A 1130 34.26 23.34 29.04
N GLU A 1131 33.62 23.06 27.91
CA GLU A 1131 33.01 21.74 27.63
C GLU A 1131 33.84 20.87 26.68
N GLY A 1132 34.64 21.48 25.79
CA GLY A 1132 35.39 20.75 24.75
C GLY A 1132 36.51 19.85 25.29
N ASN A 1133 37.00 20.11 26.52
CA ASN A 1133 38.06 19.31 27.14
C ASN A 1133 37.57 17.95 27.68
N ALA A 1134 36.27 17.69 27.75
CA ALA A 1134 35.73 16.42 28.26
C ALA A 1134 35.89 15.25 27.27
N GLY A 1135 36.13 15.53 25.99
CA GLY A 1135 36.12 14.56 24.88
C GLY A 1135 37.41 13.78 24.64
N GLY A 1136 38.27 13.57 25.64
CA GLY A 1136 39.50 12.77 25.50
C GLY A 1136 40.55 13.29 24.50
N SER A 1137 41.78 12.78 24.60
CA SER A 1137 42.95 13.32 23.90
C SER A 1137 42.83 13.31 22.36
N HIS A 1138 42.08 12.37 21.78
CA HIS A 1138 41.93 12.25 20.33
C HIS A 1138 41.09 13.37 19.69
N GLN A 1139 40.21 14.05 20.43
CA GLN A 1139 39.39 15.15 19.91
C GLN A 1139 40.03 16.53 20.12
N LEU A 1140 41.07 16.63 20.97
CA LEU A 1140 41.68 17.89 21.38
C LEU A 1140 42.15 18.77 20.19
N PRO A 1141 42.83 18.24 19.15
CA PRO A 1141 43.25 19.07 18.01
C PRO A 1141 42.06 19.68 17.25
N HIS A 1142 40.98 18.92 17.10
CA HIS A 1142 39.76 19.40 16.42
C HIS A 1142 39.05 20.47 17.26
N VAL A 1143 39.01 20.31 18.59
CA VAL A 1143 38.44 21.33 19.50
C VAL A 1143 39.26 22.62 19.44
N LEU A 1144 40.60 22.52 19.51
CA LEU A 1144 41.49 23.67 19.42
C LEU A 1144 41.41 24.38 18.06
N GLN A 1145 41.30 23.63 16.97
CA GLN A 1145 41.07 24.20 15.65
C GLN A 1145 39.74 24.97 15.59
N GLU A 1146 38.67 24.42 16.14
CA GLU A 1146 37.38 25.13 16.20
C GLU A 1146 37.43 26.37 17.10
N ARG A 1147 38.21 26.36 18.19
CA ARG A 1147 38.48 27.55 19.01
C ARG A 1147 39.20 28.64 18.23
N LEU A 1148 40.21 28.28 17.43
CA LEU A 1148 40.91 29.20 16.55
C LEU A 1148 39.99 29.81 15.51
N HIS A 1149 39.15 29.00 14.87
CA HIS A 1149 38.15 29.48 13.92
C HIS A 1149 37.17 30.47 14.59
N ALA A 1150 36.71 30.16 15.81
CA ALA A 1150 35.81 31.02 16.56
C ALA A 1150 36.46 32.36 16.92
N LEU A 1151 37.69 32.35 17.45
CA LEU A 1151 38.45 33.56 17.77
C LEU A 1151 38.75 34.40 16.53
N SER A 1152 39.18 33.76 15.44
CA SER A 1152 39.43 34.46 14.17
C SER A 1152 38.16 35.13 13.65
N ALA A 1153 37.02 34.43 13.67
CA ALA A 1153 35.73 35.00 13.29
C ALA A 1153 35.32 36.18 14.20
N ALA A 1154 35.57 36.08 15.51
CA ALA A 1154 35.29 37.15 16.45
C ALA A 1154 36.18 38.40 16.22
N ILE A 1155 37.49 38.20 16.01
CA ILE A 1155 38.44 39.27 15.72
C ILE A 1155 38.07 39.97 14.41
N ASN A 1156 37.87 39.20 13.35
CA ASN A 1156 37.52 39.74 12.03
C ASN A 1156 36.20 40.53 12.07
N ALA A 1157 35.19 40.02 12.79
CA ALA A 1157 33.93 40.74 12.96
C ALA A 1157 34.10 42.03 13.78
N LEU A 1158 34.91 42.05 14.85
CA LEU A 1158 35.19 43.28 15.60
C LEU A 1158 35.97 44.32 14.81
N GLN A 1159 36.86 43.90 13.91
CA GLN A 1159 37.60 44.82 13.04
C GLN A 1159 36.69 45.56 12.03
N LEU A 1160 35.49 45.04 11.77
CA LEU A 1160 34.46 45.71 10.96
C LEU A 1160 33.62 46.71 11.77
N VAL A 1161 33.76 46.71 13.10
CA VAL A 1161 33.18 47.72 13.99
C VAL A 1161 34.15 48.89 14.09
N ASP A 1162 33.61 50.10 14.26
CA ASP A 1162 34.45 51.27 14.55
C ASP A 1162 35.37 51.00 15.76
N PRO A 1163 36.68 51.31 15.69
CA PRO A 1163 37.65 50.98 16.73
C PRO A 1163 37.27 51.45 18.14
N SER A 1164 36.49 52.53 18.28
CA SER A 1164 36.04 53.03 19.58
C SER A 1164 34.97 52.15 20.25
N PHE A 1165 34.29 51.29 19.49
CA PHE A 1165 33.25 50.38 19.96
C PHE A 1165 33.61 48.89 19.79
N ALA A 1166 34.84 48.59 19.35
CA ALA A 1166 35.34 47.25 19.06
C ALA A 1166 35.74 46.47 20.33
N TRP A 1167 34.79 46.28 21.24
CA TRP A 1167 34.94 45.54 22.49
C TRP A 1167 33.70 44.68 22.81
N LEU A 1168 33.91 43.57 23.51
CA LEU A 1168 32.87 42.61 23.93
C LEU A 1168 32.71 42.62 25.45
N ASP A 1169 31.51 42.33 25.95
CA ASP A 1169 31.29 42.14 27.38
C ASP A 1169 31.87 40.78 27.82
N SER A 1170 32.75 40.76 28.82
CA SER A 1170 33.33 39.53 29.39
C SER A 1170 32.30 38.68 30.14
N ILE A 1171 31.18 39.27 30.57
CA ILE A 1171 30.24 38.64 31.50
C ILE A 1171 28.81 38.71 30.96
N CYS A 1172 28.21 37.55 30.72
CA CYS A 1172 26.76 37.36 30.81
C CYS A 1172 26.50 35.97 31.39
N GLU A 1173 26.70 35.82 32.70
CA GLU A 1173 25.87 34.87 33.46
C GLU A 1173 24.44 35.42 33.38
N ALA A 1174 23.66 34.97 32.39
CA ALA A 1174 22.25 35.32 32.32
C ALA A 1174 21.52 34.60 33.48
N ASP A 1175 21.21 35.37 34.52
CA ASP A 1175 20.25 35.12 35.58
C ASP A 1175 19.82 33.65 35.77
N ASP A 1176 20.50 32.96 36.67
CA ASP A 1176 20.12 31.67 37.28
C ASP A 1176 18.80 31.73 38.10
N LYS A 1177 17.95 32.72 37.86
CA LYS A 1177 16.62 32.85 38.43
C LYS A 1177 15.60 32.91 37.32
N ILE A 1178 15.28 31.75 36.75
CA ILE A 1178 13.92 31.22 36.50
C ILE A 1178 14.06 29.98 35.60
N SER A 1179 13.59 28.85 36.12
CA SER A 1179 13.10 27.63 35.45
C SER A 1179 14.01 26.39 35.32
N PRO A 1180 13.49 25.16 35.60
CA PRO A 1180 14.27 23.99 35.96
C PRO A 1180 14.51 23.05 34.76
N SER A 1181 15.75 22.70 34.48
CA SER A 1181 16.11 21.70 33.46
C SER A 1181 16.04 20.28 34.04
N LYS A 1182 15.30 19.39 33.36
CA LYS A 1182 15.23 17.93 33.65
C LYS A 1182 16.42 17.14 33.04
N ARG A 1183 17.64 17.66 33.11
CA ARG A 1183 18.84 16.80 33.01
C ARG A 1183 19.34 16.58 34.43
N PRO A 1184 19.54 15.32 34.88
CA PRO A 1184 19.92 15.06 36.25
C PRO A 1184 21.28 15.74 36.49
N ARG A 1185 21.30 16.68 37.43
CA ARG A 1185 22.53 17.16 38.03
C ARG A 1185 23.26 15.92 38.53
N ASN A 1186 24.36 15.56 37.86
CA ASN A 1186 25.35 14.68 38.46
C ASN A 1186 25.94 15.44 39.65
N LEU A 1187 25.27 15.28 40.80
CA LEU A 1187 25.75 15.65 42.12
C LEU A 1187 26.93 14.74 42.44
N LEU A 1188 28.09 15.09 41.89
CA LEU A 1188 29.38 14.66 42.38
C LEU A 1188 30.26 15.90 42.39
N MET A 1189 30.25 16.57 43.55
CA MET A 1189 31.42 17.10 44.27
C MET A 1189 31.00 18.33 45.09
N GLU A 1190 30.37 18.07 46.24
CA GLU A 1190 30.70 18.82 47.44
C GLU A 1190 32.20 18.65 47.68
N ASN A 1191 32.94 19.77 47.71
CA ASN A 1191 34.14 20.04 48.52
C ASN A 1191 35.14 20.93 47.76
N SER A 1192 34.92 22.25 47.85
CA SER A 1192 36.03 23.20 48.02
C SER A 1192 35.47 24.51 48.58
N ALA A 1193 35.16 24.49 49.87
CA ALA A 1193 35.12 25.70 50.66
C ALA A 1193 36.55 26.25 50.74
N PHE A 1194 36.90 27.21 49.89
CA PHE A 1194 38.02 28.13 50.15
C PHE A 1194 37.63 29.52 49.68
N GLY A 1195 37.65 30.43 50.64
CA GLY A 1195 37.14 31.78 50.52
C GLY A 1195 38.06 32.74 49.77
N THR A 1196 37.49 33.94 49.65
CA THR A 1196 38.13 35.22 49.30
C THR A 1196 38.76 35.32 47.92
N ASN A 1197 37.92 35.64 46.91
CA ASN A 1197 38.24 36.57 45.81
C ASN A 1197 36.97 37.16 45.17
N SER A 1198 35.92 37.40 45.98
CA SER A 1198 34.59 37.85 45.54
C SER A 1198 34.57 39.28 44.92
N GLU A 1199 35.68 40.02 44.93
CA GLU A 1199 35.74 41.35 44.30
C GLU A 1199 36.25 41.34 42.85
N LEU A 1200 36.95 40.29 42.40
CA LEU A 1200 37.41 40.20 41.01
C LEU A 1200 36.31 39.76 40.03
N SER A 1201 35.30 39.00 40.49
CA SER A 1201 34.19 38.54 39.65
C SER A 1201 33.20 39.65 39.26
N ARG A 1202 33.25 40.82 39.91
CA ARG A 1202 32.34 41.95 39.62
C ARG A 1202 32.94 43.03 38.72
N LEU A 1203 34.22 42.92 38.34
CA LEU A 1203 34.78 43.78 37.31
C LEU A 1203 34.33 43.24 35.96
N GLN A 1204 33.32 43.88 35.39
CA GLN A 1204 32.83 43.65 34.04
C GLN A 1204 33.97 43.97 33.07
N PHE A 1205 34.81 42.98 32.75
CA PHE A 1205 35.92 43.18 31.82
C PHE A 1205 35.35 43.43 30.43
N CYS A 1206 35.84 44.46 29.74
CA CYS A 1206 35.64 44.58 28.30
C CYS A 1206 36.76 43.79 27.62
N VAL A 1207 36.39 42.81 26.80
CA VAL A 1207 37.31 42.03 25.96
C VAL A 1207 37.48 42.82 24.67
N ASP A 1208 38.59 43.53 24.54
CA ASP A 1208 38.95 44.24 23.31
C ASP A 1208 39.65 43.30 22.30
N ILE A 1209 39.93 43.82 21.10
CA ILE A 1209 40.65 43.08 20.06
C ILE A 1209 42.03 42.61 20.56
N GLU A 1210 42.72 43.39 21.38
CA GLU A 1210 44.07 43.03 21.86
C GLU A 1210 44.03 41.78 22.76
N ILE A 1211 43.02 41.65 23.61
CA ILE A 1211 42.79 40.47 24.45
C ILE A 1211 42.45 39.26 23.58
N LEU A 1212 41.59 39.40 22.57
CA LEU A 1212 41.25 38.29 21.67
C LEU A 1212 42.44 37.82 20.84
N GLU A 1213 43.28 38.74 20.36
CA GLU A 1213 44.52 38.41 19.64
C GLU A 1213 45.50 37.65 20.54
N LYS A 1214 45.59 38.05 21.82
CA LYS A 1214 46.38 37.32 22.84
C LYS A 1214 45.84 35.91 23.03
N GLU A 1215 44.54 35.75 23.23
CA GLU A 1215 43.88 34.44 23.33
C GLU A 1215 44.06 33.59 22.06
N TYR A 1216 44.02 34.21 20.88
CA TYR A 1216 44.26 33.54 19.61
C TYR A 1216 45.66 32.95 19.56
N ILE A 1217 46.67 33.74 19.90
CA ILE A 1217 48.07 33.29 19.91
C ILE A 1217 48.28 32.15 20.93
N LEU A 1218 47.66 32.24 22.11
CA LEU A 1218 47.75 31.17 23.11
C LEU A 1218 47.05 29.88 22.64
N THR A 1219 45.88 30.00 22.03
CA THR A 1219 45.15 28.86 21.48
C THR A 1219 45.90 28.26 20.28
N GLU A 1220 46.58 29.08 19.48
CA GLU A 1220 47.39 28.65 18.32
C GLU A 1220 48.61 27.88 18.81
N ALA A 1221 49.26 28.37 19.86
CA ALA A 1221 50.31 27.65 20.55
C ALA A 1221 49.86 26.28 21.05
N GLN A 1222 48.69 26.22 21.72
CA GLN A 1222 48.13 24.96 22.20
C GLN A 1222 47.78 24.01 21.05
N TYR A 1223 47.19 24.52 19.98
CA TYR A 1223 46.86 23.73 18.78
C TYR A 1223 48.11 23.11 18.19
N MET A 1224 49.15 23.92 17.95
CA MET A 1224 50.42 23.46 17.39
C MET A 1224 51.09 22.41 18.29
N LEU A 1225 51.06 22.59 19.61
CA LEU A 1225 51.53 21.58 20.57
C LEU A 1225 50.71 20.28 20.51
N SER A 1226 49.38 20.37 20.42
CA SER A 1226 48.50 19.20 20.34
C SER A 1226 48.73 18.37 19.08
N THR A 1227 49.12 19.03 17.96
CA THR A 1227 49.46 18.32 16.70
C THR A 1227 50.78 17.57 16.78
N LEU A 1228 51.72 18.02 17.63
CA LEU A 1228 53.01 17.36 17.86
C LEU A 1228 52.92 16.24 18.90
N LYS A 1229 52.15 16.45 19.98
CA LYS A 1229 51.97 15.50 21.10
C LYS A 1229 50.49 15.29 21.37
N SER A 1230 49.96 14.14 20.94
CA SER A 1230 48.55 13.79 21.16
C SER A 1230 48.18 13.55 22.63
N SER A 1231 49.13 13.35 23.54
CA SER A 1231 48.92 12.95 24.93
C SER A 1231 48.98 14.10 25.95
N PHE A 1232 48.92 15.35 25.52
CA PHE A 1232 49.17 16.51 26.39
C PHE A 1232 47.86 17.13 26.89
N ASP A 1233 47.53 16.95 28.17
CA ASP A 1233 46.39 17.58 28.83
C ASP A 1233 46.78 18.98 29.33
N PHE A 1234 46.31 20.02 28.66
CA PHE A 1234 46.53 21.40 29.08
C PHE A 1234 45.56 21.77 30.23
N SER A 1235 46.08 22.13 31.40
CA SER A 1235 45.29 22.77 32.45
C SER A 1235 45.34 24.29 32.26
N GLU A 1236 44.18 24.96 32.23
CA GLU A 1236 44.05 26.43 32.14
C GLU A 1236 44.84 27.20 33.23
N SER A 1237 45.31 26.51 34.27
CA SER A 1237 46.13 27.09 35.34
C SER A 1237 47.62 27.24 35.03
N GLN A 1238 48.10 26.78 33.87
CA GLN A 1238 49.50 26.90 33.49
C GLN A 1238 49.86 28.35 33.11
N SER A 1239 50.91 28.89 33.74
CA SER A 1239 51.38 30.25 33.45
C SER A 1239 51.88 30.35 32.01
N ILE A 1240 51.75 31.53 31.38
CA ILE A 1240 52.29 31.82 30.04
C ILE A 1240 53.77 31.42 29.95
N GLU A 1241 54.51 31.54 31.06
CA GLU A 1241 55.90 31.11 31.19
C GLU A 1241 56.10 29.59 31.02
N SER A 1242 55.19 28.77 31.55
CA SER A 1242 55.25 27.31 31.37
C SER A 1242 54.88 26.87 29.95
N LEU A 1243 53.91 27.54 29.31
CA LEU A 1243 53.59 27.33 27.90
C LEU A 1243 54.81 27.68 27.02
N MET A 1244 55.49 28.80 27.33
CA MET A 1244 56.72 29.21 26.67
C MET A 1244 57.80 28.13 26.77
N ASP A 1245 58.06 27.59 27.97
CA ASP A 1245 59.04 26.51 28.13
C ASP A 1245 58.73 25.30 27.25
N ILE A 1246 57.46 24.90 27.19
CA ILE A 1246 57.03 23.76 26.38
C ILE A 1246 57.25 24.06 24.89
N LEU A 1247 56.84 25.23 24.39
CA LEU A 1247 57.04 25.62 22.99
C LEU A 1247 58.51 25.63 22.59
N ILE A 1248 59.37 26.16 23.46
CA ILE A 1248 60.81 26.20 23.22
C ILE A 1248 61.40 24.78 23.21
N ASN A 1249 60.95 23.90 24.11
CA ASN A 1249 61.37 22.50 24.17
C ASN A 1249 60.92 21.70 22.93
N GLU A 1250 59.71 21.95 22.43
CA GLU A 1250 59.16 21.33 21.20
C GLU A 1250 59.65 22.02 19.91
N LYS A 1251 60.57 22.99 20.01
CA LYS A 1251 61.19 23.71 18.88
C LYS A 1251 60.21 24.56 18.04
N LEU A 1252 59.11 25.00 18.64
CA LEU A 1252 58.13 25.92 18.04
C LEU A 1252 58.48 27.39 18.32
N TYR A 1253 59.65 27.82 17.84
CA TYR A 1253 60.22 29.13 18.21
C TYR A 1253 59.43 30.33 17.67
N ASP A 1254 58.89 30.27 16.46
CA ASP A 1254 58.13 31.39 15.88
C ASP A 1254 56.93 31.81 16.75
N ILE A 1255 56.21 30.81 17.28
CA ILE A 1255 55.07 31.04 18.18
C ILE A 1255 55.57 31.53 19.53
N ALA A 1256 56.65 30.95 20.06
CA ALA A 1256 57.26 31.41 21.30
C ALA A 1256 57.66 32.90 21.20
N PHE A 1257 58.29 33.31 20.11
CA PHE A 1257 58.63 34.72 19.89
C PHE A 1257 57.39 35.61 19.72
N THR A 1258 56.34 35.11 19.05
CA THR A 1258 55.07 35.82 18.90
C THR A 1258 54.42 36.08 20.25
N ILE A 1259 54.42 35.08 21.14
CA ILE A 1259 53.96 35.24 22.53
C ILE A 1259 54.83 36.26 23.26
N VAL A 1260 56.17 36.15 23.14
CA VAL A 1260 57.10 37.08 23.82
C VAL A 1260 56.80 38.54 23.47
N LEU A 1261 56.64 38.82 22.17
CA LEU A 1261 56.40 40.17 21.68
C LEU A 1261 54.99 40.69 22.01
N LYS A 1262 53.98 39.82 22.08
CA LYS A 1262 52.59 40.24 22.32
C LYS A 1262 52.26 40.39 23.81
N PHE A 1263 52.82 39.54 24.67
CA PHE A 1263 52.44 39.48 26.09
C PHE A 1263 53.31 40.33 27.01
N TRP A 1264 54.60 40.47 26.70
CA TRP A 1264 55.51 41.26 27.53
C TRP A 1264 55.82 42.59 26.86
N LYS A 1265 56.04 43.62 27.69
CA LYS A 1265 56.44 44.97 27.25
C LYS A 1265 57.78 45.35 27.88
N GLU A 1266 58.59 46.08 27.12
CA GLU A 1266 59.85 46.69 27.55
C GLU A 1266 60.87 45.72 28.17
N SER A 1267 61.10 45.80 29.49
CA SER A 1267 62.17 45.08 30.19
C SER A 1267 61.91 43.58 30.32
N GLU A 1268 60.65 43.16 30.41
CA GLU A 1268 60.28 41.76 30.49
C GLU A 1268 60.50 41.02 29.16
N ILE A 1269 60.38 41.72 28.02
CA ILE A 1269 60.73 41.15 26.71
C ILE A 1269 62.18 40.71 26.71
N LYS A 1270 63.10 41.57 27.20
CA LYS A 1270 64.53 41.26 27.26
C LYS A 1270 64.80 40.01 28.09
N LYS A 1271 64.18 39.92 29.27
CA LYS A 1271 64.31 38.77 30.17
C LYS A 1271 63.79 37.46 29.55
N GLN A 1272 62.66 37.50 28.84
CA GLN A 1272 62.13 36.30 28.19
C GLN A 1272 62.90 35.93 26.92
N LEU A 1273 63.37 36.92 26.14
CA LEU A 1273 64.29 36.65 25.03
C LEU A 1273 65.57 35.99 25.55
N ASP A 1274 66.14 36.47 26.66
CA ASP A 1274 67.32 35.85 27.29
C ASP A 1274 67.09 34.38 27.60
N ARG A 1275 65.93 34.05 28.17
CA ARG A 1275 65.52 32.68 28.46
C ARG A 1275 65.38 31.84 27.19
N VAL A 1276 64.65 32.34 26.17
CA VAL A 1276 64.43 31.62 24.89
C VAL A 1276 65.76 31.35 24.20
N PHE A 1277 66.61 32.37 24.04
CA PHE A 1277 67.90 32.24 23.38
C PHE A 1277 68.87 31.36 24.17
N SER A 1278 68.82 31.39 25.50
CA SER A 1278 69.58 30.46 26.34
C SER A 1278 69.18 29.02 26.02
N VAL A 1279 67.89 28.69 26.02
CA VAL A 1279 67.45 27.31 25.73
C VAL A 1279 67.76 26.89 24.30
N ILE A 1280 67.58 27.76 23.29
CA ILE A 1280 67.99 27.46 21.90
C ILE A 1280 69.49 27.18 21.83
N ALA A 1281 70.31 27.98 22.52
CA ALA A 1281 71.74 27.76 22.62
C ALA A 1281 72.08 26.42 23.30
N GLN A 1282 71.42 26.07 24.42
CA GLN A 1282 71.61 24.76 25.09
C GLN A 1282 71.25 23.59 24.16
N GLN A 1283 70.18 23.73 23.37
CA GLN A 1283 69.76 22.70 22.41
C GLN A 1283 70.78 22.50 21.28
N CYS A 1284 71.56 23.53 20.91
CA CYS A 1284 72.67 23.38 19.97
C CYS A 1284 73.78 22.45 20.49
N CYS A 1285 73.94 22.33 21.82
CA CYS A 1285 74.94 21.48 22.46
C CYS A 1285 74.50 20.00 22.59
N SER A 1286 73.19 19.72 22.70
CA SER A 1286 72.67 18.37 22.96
C SER A 1286 72.83 17.36 21.81
N ASN A 1287 73.13 17.79 20.58
CA ASN A 1287 73.18 16.91 19.40
C ASN A 1287 74.42 15.98 19.33
N ARG A 1288 75.24 15.83 20.39
CA ARG A 1288 76.45 14.98 20.34
C ARG A 1288 76.20 13.47 20.57
N SER A 1289 74.96 13.03 20.80
CA SER A 1289 74.70 11.61 21.11
C SER A 1289 74.44 10.68 19.92
N ASP A 1290 74.18 11.15 18.70
CA ASP A 1290 73.94 10.25 17.58
C ASP A 1290 74.55 10.81 16.30
N ASN A 1291 75.74 10.33 15.95
CA ASN A 1291 76.24 10.06 14.58
C ASN A 1291 77.78 10.06 14.54
N LYS A 1292 78.36 8.90 14.88
CA LYS A 1292 79.72 8.55 14.48
C LYS A 1292 79.73 8.11 13.01
N SER A 1293 79.84 9.02 12.06
CA SER A 1293 80.35 8.69 10.72
C SER A 1293 80.65 9.90 9.86
N SER A 1294 81.80 9.81 9.17
CA SER A 1294 82.21 10.50 7.92
C SER A 1294 82.33 12.03 7.98
N LYS A 1295 83.54 12.57 8.17
CA LYS A 1295 84.54 12.93 7.13
C LYS A 1295 84.01 13.84 6.01
N GLN A 1296 84.46 15.09 6.09
CA GLN A 1296 84.81 16.04 5.01
C GLN A 1296 83.77 16.32 3.92
N VAL A 1297 83.36 17.59 3.77
CA VAL A 1297 83.40 18.39 2.51
C VAL A 1297 83.28 19.90 2.88
N PRO A 1298 83.95 20.84 2.17
CA PRO A 1298 84.08 22.25 2.56
C PRO A 1298 83.20 23.24 1.77
N LEU A 1299 83.00 24.42 2.40
CA LEU A 1299 82.92 25.79 1.84
C LEU A 1299 82.30 26.00 0.44
N LEU A 1300 81.16 26.69 0.41
CA LEU A 1300 80.49 27.31 -0.74
C LEU A 1300 79.96 28.70 -0.32
N PRO A 1301 79.69 29.62 -1.26
CA PRO A 1301 80.44 30.88 -1.34
C PRO A 1301 79.60 32.12 -1.06
N SER A 1302 80.30 33.17 -0.64
CA SER A 1302 79.87 34.56 -0.69
C SER A 1302 79.58 34.99 -2.13
N SER A 1303 78.39 35.54 -2.38
CA SER A 1303 78.20 36.62 -3.34
C SER A 1303 76.91 37.35 -3.01
N GLU A 1304 77.07 38.61 -2.65
CA GLU A 1304 76.04 39.65 -2.62
C GLU A 1304 75.30 39.72 -3.97
N ASN A 1305 73.98 39.97 -3.92
CA ASN A 1305 73.28 40.94 -4.78
C ASN A 1305 71.80 41.04 -4.37
N ASP A 1306 71.51 42.15 -3.69
CA ASP A 1306 70.45 43.12 -3.96
C ASP A 1306 68.98 42.71 -4.18
N ALA A 1307 68.18 43.36 -3.32
CA ALA A 1307 66.96 44.08 -3.64
C ALA A 1307 65.64 43.31 -3.79
N TRP A 1308 64.96 43.23 -2.64
CA TRP A 1308 63.55 43.63 -2.40
C TRP A 1308 62.54 43.46 -3.55
N GLU A 1309 61.70 42.44 -3.44
CA GLU A 1309 60.28 42.58 -3.79
C GLU A 1309 59.42 41.73 -2.85
N ILE A 1310 58.66 42.45 -2.03
CA ILE A 1310 57.66 41.94 -1.08
C ILE A 1310 56.54 41.33 -1.90
N ASN A 1311 56.45 40.00 -1.95
CA ASN A 1311 55.26 39.34 -2.46
C ASN A 1311 54.85 38.18 -1.55
N ASN A 1312 53.76 38.46 -0.83
CA ASN A 1312 52.93 37.52 -0.09
C ASN A 1312 52.73 36.21 -0.86
N ARG A 1313 53.37 35.14 -0.39
CA ARG A 1313 52.87 33.79 -0.62
C ARG A 1313 52.87 33.03 0.70
N SER A 1314 51.63 32.87 1.19
CA SER A 1314 51.13 31.89 2.13
C SER A 1314 52.11 30.74 2.39
N ILE A 1315 52.62 30.72 3.62
CA ILE A 1315 53.55 29.75 4.17
C ILE A 1315 52.87 28.38 4.11
N ALA A 1316 53.36 27.54 3.20
CA ALA A 1316 53.03 26.13 3.15
C ALA A 1316 53.56 25.47 4.44
N VAL A 1317 52.62 25.22 5.36
CA VAL A 1317 52.81 24.40 6.56
C VAL A 1317 53.26 23.00 6.12
N THR A 1318 54.26 22.43 6.81
CA THR A 1318 54.92 21.12 6.61
C THR A 1318 56.04 21.01 5.56
N GLN A 1319 57.14 21.74 5.76
CA GLN A 1319 58.46 21.11 5.63
C GLN A 1319 59.12 21.11 7.01
N GLN A 1320 58.80 20.07 7.79
CA GLN A 1320 59.59 19.68 8.95
C GLN A 1320 61.03 19.42 8.46
N LEU A 1321 61.91 20.41 8.62
CA LEU A 1321 63.34 20.24 8.48
C LEU A 1321 63.80 19.27 9.57
N GLN A 1322 63.85 17.99 9.19
CA GLN A 1322 64.44 16.95 10.00
C GLN A 1322 65.92 17.29 10.28
N GLY A 1323 66.20 17.67 11.52
CA GLY A 1323 67.31 17.10 12.28
C GLY A 1323 68.72 17.70 12.17
N SER A 1324 69.01 18.81 11.49
CA SER A 1324 70.42 19.28 11.42
C SER A 1324 70.76 20.76 11.59
N ASN A 1325 69.81 21.71 11.67
CA ASN A 1325 70.17 23.14 11.58
C ASN A 1325 69.78 24.02 12.78
N HIS A 1326 69.98 23.54 14.02
CA HIS A 1326 69.81 24.37 15.23
C HIS A 1326 70.68 25.63 15.22
N TRP A 1327 71.89 25.54 14.67
CA TRP A 1327 72.80 26.68 14.53
C TRP A 1327 72.29 27.74 13.55
N GLU A 1328 71.74 27.34 12.40
CA GLU A 1328 71.15 28.30 11.43
C GLU A 1328 69.90 28.95 12.01
N THR A 1329 69.10 28.17 12.76
CA THR A 1329 67.91 28.67 13.44
C THR A 1329 68.29 29.71 14.49
N LEU A 1330 69.34 29.44 15.28
CA LEU A 1330 69.88 30.37 16.26
C LEU A 1330 70.44 31.63 15.60
N GLU A 1331 71.18 31.51 14.49
CA GLU A 1331 71.73 32.65 13.73
C GLU A 1331 70.60 33.53 13.19
N LEU A 1332 69.58 32.94 12.55
CA LEU A 1332 68.44 33.65 11.97
C LEU A 1332 67.66 34.44 13.03
N TYR A 1333 67.33 33.81 14.15
CA TYR A 1333 66.61 34.49 15.22
C TYR A 1333 67.49 35.51 15.93
N LEU A 1334 68.77 35.22 16.17
CA LEU A 1334 69.66 36.17 16.83
C LEU A 1334 69.83 37.42 15.97
N ASP A 1335 69.94 37.27 14.65
CA ASP A 1335 70.01 38.40 13.73
C ASP A 1335 68.73 39.24 13.73
N LYS A 1336 67.57 38.60 13.85
CA LYS A 1336 66.25 39.26 13.92
C LYS A 1336 66.00 40.00 15.24
N TYR A 1337 66.48 39.47 16.37
CA TYR A 1337 66.17 40.00 17.72
C TYR A 1337 67.31 40.77 18.40
N LYS A 1338 68.55 40.75 17.87
CA LYS A 1338 69.70 41.47 18.46
C LYS A 1338 69.48 42.97 18.59
N ASP A 1339 68.74 43.59 17.67
CA ASP A 1339 68.49 45.03 17.70
C ASP A 1339 67.49 45.40 18.82
N LEU A 1340 66.61 44.46 19.21
CA LEU A 1340 65.70 44.60 20.34
C LEU A 1340 66.42 44.36 21.68
N HIS A 1341 67.38 43.44 21.72
CA HIS A 1341 68.18 43.13 22.91
C HIS A 1341 69.66 42.86 22.57
N PRO A 1342 70.52 43.88 22.64
CA PRO A 1342 71.92 43.77 22.20
C PRO A 1342 72.81 42.89 23.09
N ARG A 1343 72.32 42.41 24.25
CA ARG A 1343 73.05 41.44 25.09
C ARG A 1343 72.85 40.00 24.65
N LEU A 1344 71.90 39.70 23.75
CA LEU A 1344 71.60 38.33 23.35
C LEU A 1344 72.84 37.56 22.86
N PRO A 1345 73.77 38.11 22.06
CA PRO A 1345 74.96 37.36 21.66
C PRO A 1345 75.84 36.98 22.86
N VAL A 1346 75.96 37.86 23.86
CA VAL A 1346 76.68 37.60 25.12
C VAL A 1346 76.06 36.40 25.83
N ILE A 1347 74.73 36.40 25.95
CA ILE A 1347 73.97 35.38 26.67
C ILE A 1347 74.00 34.04 25.94
N VAL A 1348 73.90 34.06 24.61
CA VAL A 1348 74.07 32.87 23.78
C VAL A 1348 75.47 32.28 23.96
N ALA A 1349 76.53 33.10 23.81
CA ALA A 1349 77.90 32.62 23.98
C ALA A 1349 78.18 32.12 25.40
N GLU A 1350 77.67 32.82 26.42
CA GLU A 1350 77.75 32.41 27.81
C GLU A 1350 77.07 31.06 28.04
N THR A 1351 75.87 30.88 27.48
CA THR A 1351 75.10 29.65 27.64
C THR A 1351 75.75 28.46 26.92
N LEU A 1352 76.30 28.69 25.73
CA LEU A 1352 77.06 27.69 24.98
C LEU A 1352 78.30 27.23 25.78
N LEU A 1353 79.12 28.18 26.24
CA LEU A 1353 80.31 27.87 27.03
C LEU A 1353 80.00 27.29 28.41
N TYR A 1354 78.86 27.65 29.01
CA TYR A 1354 78.40 27.06 30.27
C TYR A 1354 77.99 25.61 30.10
N THR A 1355 77.28 25.28 29.01
CA THR A 1355 76.79 23.92 28.77
C THR A 1355 77.88 22.98 28.32
N ASP A 1356 78.75 23.42 27.41
CA ASP A 1356 79.93 22.69 26.99
C ASP A 1356 81.12 23.66 26.96
N PRO A 1357 81.96 23.68 28.01
CA PRO A 1357 83.16 24.50 28.04
C PRO A 1357 84.12 24.19 26.89
N GLU A 1358 83.99 23.04 26.22
CA GLU A 1358 84.78 22.64 25.06
C GLU A 1358 84.12 22.95 23.70
N ILE A 1359 82.96 23.61 23.66
CA ILE A 1359 82.30 24.01 22.39
C ILE A 1359 82.99 25.19 21.68
N GLU A 1360 83.40 24.99 20.43
CA GLU A 1360 83.92 26.08 19.61
C GLU A 1360 82.76 27.01 19.24
N LEU A 1361 82.83 28.27 19.67
CA LEU A 1361 81.81 29.26 19.34
C LEU A 1361 81.79 29.47 17.81
N PRO A 1362 80.61 29.46 17.16
CA PRO A 1362 80.52 29.69 15.72
C PRO A 1362 81.17 30.99 15.30
N LEU A 1363 81.80 30.99 14.12
CA LEU A 1363 82.49 32.17 13.61
C LEU A 1363 81.55 33.36 13.45
N TRP A 1364 80.30 33.15 13.04
CA TRP A 1364 79.29 34.22 12.96
C TRP A 1364 79.00 34.82 14.34
N LEU A 1365 78.97 34.01 15.40
CA LEU A 1365 78.73 34.47 16.76
C LEU A 1365 79.94 35.26 17.28
N VAL A 1366 81.15 34.73 17.07
CA VAL A 1366 82.40 35.43 17.40
C VAL A 1366 82.50 36.75 16.63
N GLN A 1367 82.09 36.74 15.36
CA GLN A 1367 81.96 37.96 14.57
C GLN A 1367 80.95 38.92 15.17
N MET A 1368 79.84 38.50 15.78
CA MET A 1368 78.96 39.47 16.47
C MET A 1368 79.63 40.21 17.64
N PHE A 1369 80.66 39.64 18.28
CA PHE A 1369 81.47 40.35 19.28
C PHE A 1369 82.62 41.16 18.66
N LYS A 1370 83.15 40.71 17.51
CA LYS A 1370 84.30 41.33 16.83
C LYS A 1370 83.90 42.37 15.77
N ALA A 1371 82.72 42.27 15.20
CA ALA A 1371 82.32 42.95 13.97
C ALA A 1371 81.92 44.39 14.26
N ASN A 1372 82.74 45.28 13.72
CA ASN A 1372 82.46 46.70 13.57
C ASN A 1372 81.46 46.90 12.42
N LYS A 1373 80.16 47.07 12.71
CA LYS A 1373 79.23 47.59 11.71
C LYS A 1373 79.66 49.02 11.33
N ALA A 1374 80.12 49.17 10.09
CA ALA A 1374 80.44 50.41 9.37
C ALA A 1374 81.59 51.27 9.94
N GLY A 1375 82.66 51.39 9.15
CA GLY A 1375 83.89 52.10 9.51
C GLY A 1375 83.67 53.54 9.96
N ASN A 1376 84.10 53.85 11.19
CA ASN A 1376 84.83 55.09 11.59
C ASN A 1376 84.86 55.35 13.10
N LYS A 1377 84.36 54.46 13.96
CA LYS A 1377 84.60 54.56 15.41
C LYS A 1377 84.80 53.18 16.01
N ILE A 1378 86.05 52.86 16.35
CA ILE A 1378 86.32 51.73 17.25
C ILE A 1378 85.72 52.11 18.61
N SER A 1379 84.50 51.65 18.86
CA SER A 1379 83.86 51.74 20.17
C SER A 1379 84.50 50.67 21.04
N TRP A 1380 85.59 51.00 21.70
CA TRP A 1380 86.20 50.18 22.74
C TRP A 1380 85.33 50.20 24.02
N GLY A 1381 84.05 49.87 23.88
CA GLY A 1381 83.05 49.89 24.94
C GLY A 1381 83.49 48.96 26.08
N MET A 1382 83.58 49.52 27.29
CA MET A 1382 84.19 48.89 28.47
C MET A 1382 83.18 48.34 29.49
N SER A 1383 81.88 48.38 29.18
CA SER A 1383 80.87 48.09 30.20
C SER A 1383 80.60 46.60 30.39
N GLY A 1384 81.02 45.74 29.44
CA GLY A 1384 80.68 44.31 29.45
C GLY A 1384 79.17 44.04 29.42
N LYS A 1385 78.35 45.06 29.13
CA LYS A 1385 76.91 44.93 28.98
C LYS A 1385 76.55 44.55 27.55
N GLU A 1386 77.28 44.97 26.53
CA GLU A 1386 76.97 44.67 25.13
C GLU A 1386 77.87 43.55 24.60
N ALA A 1387 77.56 43.01 23.41
CA ALA A 1387 78.40 42.07 22.69
C ALA A 1387 79.67 42.77 22.19
N ASP A 1388 80.61 43.00 23.12
CA ASP A 1388 81.89 43.63 22.87
C ASP A 1388 83.04 42.59 23.02
N PRO A 1389 84.23 42.88 22.48
CA PRO A 1389 85.37 41.97 22.59
C PRO A 1389 85.79 41.69 24.04
N ALA A 1390 85.54 42.65 24.94
CA ALA A 1390 85.85 42.52 26.37
C ALA A 1390 84.91 41.51 27.06
N ALA A 1391 83.63 41.46 26.66
CA ALA A 1391 82.66 40.48 27.11
C ALA A 1391 83.06 39.09 26.64
N LEU A 1392 83.42 38.93 25.35
CA LEU A 1392 83.92 37.65 24.84
C LEU A 1392 85.19 37.19 25.57
N PHE A 1393 86.13 38.10 25.83
CA PHE A 1393 87.33 37.82 26.61
C PHE A 1393 87.01 37.34 28.03
N ARG A 1394 86.09 38.02 28.72
CA ARG A 1394 85.63 37.61 30.06
C ARG A 1394 84.96 36.25 30.03
N LEU A 1395 84.12 35.97 29.04
CA LEU A 1395 83.48 34.67 28.88
C LEU A 1395 84.52 33.57 28.69
N TYR A 1396 85.51 33.76 27.81
CA TYR A 1396 86.57 32.78 27.64
C TYR A 1396 87.36 32.52 28.93
N ILE A 1397 87.68 33.55 29.70
CA ILE A 1397 88.36 33.37 31.00
C ILE A 1397 87.48 32.61 32.00
N ASN A 1398 86.21 33.00 32.10
CA ASN A 1398 85.27 32.42 33.06
C ASN A 1398 85.03 30.93 32.82
N TYR A 1399 85.04 30.50 31.55
CA TYR A 1399 84.79 29.11 31.14
C TYR A 1399 86.08 28.32 30.81
N GLY A 1400 87.25 28.80 31.22
CA GLY A 1400 88.50 28.04 31.09
C GLY A 1400 89.11 27.99 29.68
N ARG A 1401 88.57 28.77 28.74
CA ARG A 1401 89.06 28.94 27.36
C ARG A 1401 90.28 29.85 27.29
N HIS A 1402 91.34 29.47 28.03
CA HIS A 1402 92.51 30.31 28.22
C HIS A 1402 93.28 30.55 26.92
N ALA A 1403 93.28 29.59 26.00
CA ALA A 1403 93.94 29.74 24.71
C ALA A 1403 93.23 30.77 23.84
N GLU A 1404 91.90 30.67 23.73
CA GLU A 1404 91.06 31.61 22.99
C GLU A 1404 91.06 33.00 23.64
N ALA A 1405 91.01 33.08 24.98
CA ALA A 1405 91.16 34.34 25.71
C ALA A 1405 92.51 35.01 25.43
N THR A 1406 93.61 34.24 25.49
CA THR A 1406 94.96 34.75 25.22
C THR A 1406 95.07 35.20 23.77
N ASN A 1407 94.59 34.40 22.82
CA ASN A 1407 94.62 34.74 21.40
C ASN A 1407 93.77 35.97 21.09
N LEU A 1408 92.57 36.10 21.69
CA LEU A 1408 91.73 37.29 21.52
C LEU A 1408 92.41 38.55 22.08
N LEU A 1409 93.04 38.45 23.26
CA LEU A 1409 93.81 39.56 23.82
C LEU A 1409 94.99 39.93 22.91
N VAL A 1410 95.76 38.93 22.46
CA VAL A 1410 96.91 39.14 21.58
C VAL A 1410 96.47 39.76 20.26
N GLU A 1411 95.41 39.24 19.62
CA GLU A 1411 94.84 39.78 18.38
C GLU A 1411 94.47 41.26 18.53
N TYR A 1412 93.83 41.64 19.64
CA TYR A 1412 93.48 43.04 19.88
C TYR A 1412 94.69 43.91 20.24
N LEU A 1413 95.64 43.41 21.02
CA LEU A 1413 96.89 44.13 21.33
C LEU A 1413 97.77 44.31 20.08
N GLU A 1414 97.83 43.31 19.20
CA GLU A 1414 98.52 43.37 17.92
C GLU A 1414 97.79 44.28 16.94
N SER A 1415 96.46 44.25 16.89
CA SER A 1415 95.66 45.20 16.11
C SER A 1415 95.89 46.64 16.56
N PHE A 1416 96.04 46.85 17.88
CA PHE A 1416 96.42 48.13 18.45
C PHE A 1416 97.87 48.49 18.09
N ALA A 1417 98.83 47.57 18.22
CA ALA A 1417 100.23 47.78 17.89
C ALA A 1417 100.52 47.90 16.37
N SER A 1418 99.58 47.52 15.51
CA SER A 1418 99.68 47.68 14.05
C SER A 1418 98.91 48.88 13.51
N SER A 1419 98.13 49.59 14.35
CA SER A 1419 97.50 50.86 13.94
C SER A 1419 98.56 51.89 13.51
N ARG A 1420 98.30 52.68 12.46
CA ARG A 1420 99.35 53.48 11.81
C ARG A 1420 99.88 54.57 12.75
N PRO A 1421 101.16 55.01 12.64
CA PRO A 1421 101.70 56.12 13.45
C PRO A 1421 100.91 57.45 13.32
N VAL A 1422 100.16 57.64 12.24
CA VAL A 1422 99.27 58.82 12.09
C VAL A 1422 98.09 58.76 13.08
N ASP A 1423 97.69 57.57 13.53
CA ASP A 1423 96.68 57.33 14.54
C ASP A 1423 97.26 57.38 15.97
N VAL A 1424 98.46 57.94 16.17
CA VAL A 1424 99.07 58.11 17.50
C VAL A 1424 98.15 58.88 18.45
N LEU A 1425 97.28 59.79 17.97
CA LEU A 1425 96.23 60.40 18.80
C LEU A 1425 95.18 59.40 19.31
N HIS A 1426 94.86 58.35 18.54
CA HIS A 1426 93.98 57.27 18.96
C HIS A 1426 94.69 56.26 19.86
N ARG A 1427 96.00 56.03 19.68
CA ARG A 1427 96.82 55.26 20.63
C ARG A 1427 97.04 55.96 21.97
N LYS A 1428 97.23 57.30 21.95
CA LYS A 1428 97.48 58.15 23.13
C LYS A 1428 96.29 58.25 24.11
N LYS A 1429 95.07 57.86 23.71
CA LYS A 1429 93.99 57.61 24.68
C LYS A 1429 94.30 56.31 25.41
N MET A 1430 95.06 56.39 26.51
CA MET A 1430 95.36 55.22 27.38
C MET A 1430 94.10 54.45 27.82
N SER A 1431 92.91 55.04 27.73
CA SER A 1431 91.62 54.43 28.02
C SER A 1431 90.95 53.68 26.86
N ALA A 1432 91.57 53.57 25.68
CA ALA A 1432 90.97 52.89 24.53
C ALA A 1432 91.18 51.36 24.56
N VAL A 1433 92.34 50.82 24.93
CA VAL A 1433 92.57 49.35 24.90
C VAL A 1433 92.74 48.81 26.29
N TRP A 1434 91.67 48.78 27.07
CA TRP A 1434 91.68 48.12 28.36
C TRP A 1434 90.75 46.91 28.32
N PHE A 1435 91.34 45.74 28.10
CA PHE A 1435 90.77 44.57 28.77
C PHE A 1435 90.91 44.83 30.28
N PRO A 1436 89.88 44.53 31.09
CA PRO A 1436 89.95 44.78 32.52
C PRO A 1436 91.20 44.11 33.08
N TYR A 1437 92.05 44.88 33.76
CA TYR A 1437 93.33 44.36 34.29
C TYR A 1437 93.08 43.18 35.20
N THR A 1438 91.99 43.22 35.96
CA THR A 1438 91.51 42.11 36.78
C THR A 1438 91.20 40.84 35.99
N ALA A 1439 90.69 40.95 34.75
CA ALA A 1439 90.45 39.79 33.89
C ALA A 1439 91.76 39.24 33.31
N VAL A 1440 92.68 40.11 32.90
CA VAL A 1440 94.02 39.71 32.42
C VAL A 1440 94.82 39.05 33.56
N GLU A 1441 94.81 39.64 34.75
CA GLU A 1441 95.40 39.08 35.96
C GLU A 1441 94.75 37.74 36.32
N ARG A 1442 93.42 37.63 36.21
CA ARG A 1442 92.71 36.37 36.44
C ARG A 1442 93.16 35.29 35.46
N LEU A 1443 93.28 35.60 34.18
CA LEU A 1443 93.83 34.69 33.17
C LEU A 1443 95.25 34.26 33.53
N TRP A 1444 96.10 35.21 33.93
CA TRP A 1444 97.48 34.92 34.36
C TRP A 1444 97.54 33.99 35.59
N CYS A 1445 96.71 34.28 36.59
CA CYS A 1445 96.59 33.48 37.80
C CYS A 1445 96.06 32.07 37.50
N GLN A 1446 95.00 31.94 36.70
CA GLN A 1446 94.43 30.65 36.29
C GLN A 1446 95.44 29.81 35.50
N LEU A 1447 96.16 30.40 34.55
CA LEU A 1447 97.27 29.73 33.86
C LEU A 1447 98.36 29.27 34.84
N GLY A 1448 98.61 30.03 35.91
CA GLY A 1448 99.56 29.65 36.95
C GLY A 1448 99.06 28.58 37.91
N GLU A 1449 97.76 28.53 38.18
CA GLU A 1449 97.14 27.46 38.96
C GLU A 1449 97.11 26.15 38.19
N MET A 1450 96.75 26.18 36.90
CA MET A 1450 96.81 25.01 36.02
C MET A 1450 98.23 24.44 35.93
N GLN A 1451 99.22 25.31 35.77
CA GLN A 1451 100.62 24.91 35.77
C GLN A 1451 101.04 24.26 37.09
N ARG A 1452 100.61 24.81 38.24
CA ARG A 1452 100.86 24.22 39.58
C ARG A 1452 100.15 22.89 39.77
N ALA A 1453 98.96 22.73 39.18
CA ALA A 1453 98.21 21.47 39.19
C ALA A 1453 98.79 20.42 38.22
N GLY A 1454 99.80 20.76 37.40
CA GLY A 1454 100.37 19.85 36.41
C GLY A 1454 99.51 19.66 35.15
N HIS A 1455 98.43 20.44 35.00
CA HIS A 1455 97.57 20.37 33.83
C HIS A 1455 98.16 21.21 32.69
N SER A 1456 98.45 20.54 31.55
CA SER A 1456 98.90 21.18 30.30
C SER A 1456 100.00 22.23 30.49
N VAL A 1457 100.99 21.91 31.34
CA VAL A 1457 102.10 22.79 31.72
C VAL A 1457 102.75 23.47 30.51
N ASP A 1458 103.04 22.71 29.45
CA ASP A 1458 103.63 23.23 28.20
C ASP A 1458 102.74 24.28 27.51
N GLN A 1459 101.43 24.05 27.50
CA GLN A 1459 100.48 24.98 26.89
C GLN A 1459 100.32 26.23 27.76
N CYS A 1460 100.21 26.07 29.09
CA CYS A 1460 100.18 27.20 30.01
C CYS A 1460 101.45 28.05 29.90
N ASP A 1461 102.63 27.43 29.78
CA ASP A 1461 103.88 28.13 29.58
C ASP A 1461 103.93 28.87 28.24
N ARG A 1462 103.42 28.26 27.16
CA ARG A 1462 103.29 28.93 25.86
C ARG A 1462 102.35 30.13 25.94
N LEU A 1463 101.16 29.96 26.54
CA LEU A 1463 100.18 31.02 26.68
C LEU A 1463 100.68 32.16 27.57
N LYS A 1464 101.33 31.86 28.70
CA LYS A 1464 101.96 32.88 29.54
C LYS A 1464 103.09 33.60 28.80
N LYS A 1465 103.94 32.90 28.04
CA LYS A 1465 104.98 33.54 27.22
C LYS A 1465 104.37 34.46 26.17
N LEU A 1466 103.31 34.02 25.49
CA LEU A 1466 102.58 34.84 24.53
C LEU A 1466 101.95 36.07 25.19
N LEU A 1467 101.24 35.88 26.31
CA LEU A 1467 100.59 36.96 27.05
C LEU A 1467 101.62 37.96 27.60
N HIS A 1468 102.70 37.46 28.20
CA HIS A 1468 103.78 38.30 28.72
C HIS A 1468 104.48 39.06 27.60
N GLY A 1469 104.77 38.40 26.47
CA GLY A 1469 105.36 39.02 25.30
C GLY A 1469 104.46 40.11 24.73
N ALA A 1470 103.17 39.83 24.53
CA ALA A 1470 102.21 40.80 24.01
C ALA A 1470 101.98 41.98 24.98
N LEU A 1471 101.87 41.73 26.28
CA LEU A 1471 101.72 42.79 27.30
C LEU A 1471 102.99 43.63 27.43
N MET A 1472 104.18 43.03 27.40
CA MET A 1472 105.44 43.78 27.44
C MET A 1472 105.61 44.62 26.18
N SER A 1473 105.32 44.07 25.00
CA SER A 1473 105.30 44.83 23.74
C SER A 1473 104.29 45.96 23.78
N HIS A 1474 103.10 45.72 24.31
CA HIS A 1474 102.08 46.76 24.48
C HIS A 1474 102.52 47.83 25.47
N LEU A 1475 103.08 47.47 26.63
CA LEU A 1475 103.59 48.43 27.62
C LEU A 1475 104.77 49.23 27.08
N GLN A 1476 105.69 48.59 26.36
CA GLN A 1476 106.78 49.27 25.64
C GLN A 1476 106.22 50.23 24.59
N GLN A 1477 105.21 49.80 23.83
CA GLN A 1477 104.53 50.66 22.86
C GLN A 1477 103.85 51.85 23.55
N VAL A 1478 103.19 51.64 24.69
CA VAL A 1478 102.57 52.71 25.49
C VAL A 1478 103.63 53.66 26.04
N VAL A 1479 104.80 53.17 26.47
CA VAL A 1479 105.94 54.01 26.90
C VAL A 1479 106.47 54.82 25.73
N VAL A 1480 106.71 54.21 24.57
CA VAL A 1480 107.14 54.92 23.34
C VAL A 1480 106.10 55.97 22.94
N ASP A 1481 104.83 55.61 22.95
CA ASP A 1481 103.74 56.54 22.64
C ASP A 1481 103.68 57.69 23.66
N SER A 1482 104.04 57.45 24.94
CA SER A 1482 104.12 58.44 26.02
C SER A 1482 105.36 59.36 25.88
N ASP A 1483 106.52 58.81 25.53
CA ASP A 1483 107.73 59.57 25.20
C ASP A 1483 107.52 60.40 23.92
N ASP A 1484 106.76 59.88 22.94
CA ASP A 1484 106.29 60.61 21.76
C ASP A 1484 105.23 61.66 22.11
N VAL A 1485 104.52 61.58 23.25
CA VAL A 1485 103.76 62.72 23.80
C VAL A 1485 104.74 63.76 24.32
N LEU A 1486 105.66 63.38 25.20
CA LEU A 1486 106.58 64.31 25.88
C LEU A 1486 107.48 65.06 24.89
N SER A 1487 108.01 64.37 23.88
CA SER A 1487 108.84 64.97 22.82
C SER A 1487 108.03 65.89 21.91
N SER A 1488 106.77 65.56 21.60
CA SER A 1488 105.87 66.44 20.83
C SER A 1488 105.47 67.72 21.57
N VAL A 1489 105.65 67.78 22.90
CA VAL A 1489 105.32 68.94 23.74
C VAL A 1489 106.55 69.86 23.97
N GLY A 1490 107.78 69.40 23.67
CA GLY A 1490 109.03 70.08 24.03
C GLY A 1490 109.50 71.26 23.15
N ASP A 1491 108.97 71.46 21.94
CA ASP A 1491 109.38 72.56 21.02
C ASP A 1491 108.43 73.78 21.04
N GLY A 1492 107.69 73.97 22.13
CA GLY A 1492 106.66 75.00 22.26
C GLY A 1492 106.78 75.91 23.47
N GLN A 1493 107.96 76.45 23.81
CA GLN A 1493 108.07 77.60 24.71
C GLN A 1493 108.15 78.90 23.90
N GLY A 1494 107.00 79.50 23.63
CA GLY A 1494 106.94 80.79 22.93
C GLY A 1494 105.54 81.27 22.53
N MET A 1495 104.49 80.92 23.28
CA MET A 1495 103.22 81.67 23.31
C MET A 1495 102.56 81.43 24.68
N GLU A 1496 103.11 82.07 25.70
CA GLU A 1496 102.36 82.39 26.92
C GLU A 1496 101.42 83.56 26.63
N ASP A 1497 100.25 83.49 27.23
CA ASP A 1497 99.27 84.56 27.41
C ASP A 1497 98.59 85.14 26.16
N GLN A 1498 97.42 84.58 25.83
CA GLN A 1498 96.17 85.27 26.16
C GLN A 1498 94.97 84.35 25.95
N SER A 1499 94.69 83.63 27.03
CA SER A 1499 93.42 83.04 27.40
C SER A 1499 92.33 84.10 27.61
N SER A 1500 91.12 83.77 27.18
CA SER A 1500 89.95 83.68 28.07
C SER A 1500 88.91 82.75 27.46
#